data_AF-A0A7X6A363-F1
#
_entry.id   AF-A0A7X6A363-F1
#
_cell.length_a   1.000
_cell.length_b   1.000
_cell.length_c   1.000
_cell.angle_alpha   90.00
_cell.angle_beta   90.00
_cell.angle_gamma   90.00
#
_symmetry.space_group_name_H-M   'P 1'
#
loop_
_entity.id
_entity.type
_entity.pdbx_description
1 polymer ?
#
loop_
_entity_poly.entity_id
_entity_poly.type
_entity_poly.pdbx_seq_one_letter_code
_entity_poly.pdbx_strand_id
1 'polypeptide(L)'
;MFRRLLARGLPAVLLAGLITSSVSVPAAQAATMYPSGVGADLGPSPTTLGVQPAAGDDPAGLRTGTDQGRTYWQTNQAAGTGYLEFDVDHDYVDEIGTDDVLVTVTYLDTGSGSLKLQYDAKADPQQSATDVQLTNTGAWKTGVFALTDIAFTNRLGDADVRLSGTSDITVAALRISTAGASVQLGPTPVQSGISPRAGDDAAHLITGVQDGRPYWQTDRTAPAPGTNFFYMNVADTYLYDNRSLVLVSIDYFDQGNGQFGLHYDSPGETIPEKFKNSEVVRYGDTATWKTYTFALPDAVMTNRSNGGDFRIHNGDGSVDLKVAAVRVAKVATTLDVTEGLVDLIGEAARAEKAAREGTRDGQYPVGSRATLTDAIDNAQAIASTPGVTDVQVKEALTTLQAALDTFTASVVDTNFADDGTASASGGTDPANVNDNNHQTAWSGGADSWLQVDLGKSRPVNDVRIEWGPAYSPDYTVQVSTDGQKFTNVGRTGSPGGNQFSRTRFATTSARYVRVAMTGADEFVVKELQLRLAPVVTPRPRLVQTSNPTEDGVIADFDATQYGADRSGRRDSTKAIQQAVYACQDAGGGTVWLPAGRYRVTDTVEVHAFCTVRGDHGQKVGTGTVVIADLPSGDDGPSLFRIGGSAGVVGVTTYYPNQHATTPVPYNYTFEIPGGAWIGNENYMMATVADVTLLNSYRGIGVSTMPNDRGNAPSSGQVHESTTIRNVRGTALFEGARAYNGADVGTWENVAFNNSYWSSAPAAFRPPARAALDAWTRAHGTGLVLGDLEWDQFYRVAVSDYAVGIHVVAGQRAQFTGSFFEPDVRRTGTGLLVDVIDDRWGLTLAGGHVEGIVNNARGYVKITGTEVTGVQSGIIHRMSGTVPTYNQKPLPKPVQKVYVVDAPHGIGYLPAKDATRDVQTVLDQAGREGGGIVYLPAGWYRIGTHLNVPAKVELRGASAVPNRDQGGASGGTVLHAFERDTTTALITLQNRAGVRGLRVFYPENNPGRAEGVVPYPYAIRGHAGGNYVINAGFPNAWNGIDLSGDDVVVRKVAGAFFDHAIAIGPGRNGRIEGVLSNGNAVTRVGYQQPYWMNEGSIFELVIDKYMRKTAKIVTVDGAHGLTLLNVFAYGFHDGLVVNSGHVEAFNLGTDNLGTDGHTVKVLSGDVEATNLARYNGATLDGSARLHNVMVINVVQRSISVQTNGNGTVAIVGNESEPGTYEVGAQVTVTAAPGSDSVFRDWTVNGTVVSTAPSYTFTVTADQILTANFRPK
;
A
#
# COMPACT_ATOMS: atom_id res chain seq x y z
N MET A 1 60.85 24.32 -15.97
CA MET A 1 60.94 25.72 -16.44
C MET A 1 59.57 26.13 -16.99
N PHE A 2 59.05 27.25 -16.48
CA PHE A 2 57.91 28.07 -16.94
C PHE A 2 56.48 27.50 -17.08
N ARG A 3 55.54 28.36 -16.66
CA ARG A 3 54.09 28.21 -16.42
C ARG A 3 53.25 28.77 -17.60
N ARG A 4 52.03 28.25 -17.83
CA ARG A 4 50.68 28.92 -17.80
C ARG A 4 49.65 28.43 -18.86
N LEU A 5 48.50 27.97 -18.35
CA LEU A 5 47.06 28.29 -18.61
C LEU A 5 46.37 28.26 -20.00
N LEU A 6 45.27 27.47 -20.04
CA LEU A 6 43.86 27.71 -20.48
C LEU A 6 43.51 28.16 -21.92
N ALA A 7 42.67 27.37 -22.62
CA ALA A 7 41.25 27.65 -22.95
C ALA A 7 40.65 26.65 -23.97
N ARG A 8 39.36 26.32 -23.79
CA ARG A 8 38.50 25.38 -24.55
C ARG A 8 37.92 26.03 -25.83
N GLY A 9 37.51 25.20 -26.80
CA GLY A 9 36.59 25.55 -27.89
C GLY A 9 36.26 24.34 -28.79
N LEU A 10 35.02 23.86 -28.72
CA LEU A 10 34.34 22.96 -29.69
C LEU A 10 33.78 23.82 -30.85
N PRO A 11 33.45 23.28 -32.05
CA PRO A 11 32.17 22.57 -32.21
C PRO A 11 32.14 21.39 -33.21
N ALA A 12 31.09 20.59 -33.03
CA ALA A 12 30.63 19.45 -33.82
C ALA A 12 29.85 19.88 -35.07
N VAL A 13 29.86 19.03 -36.11
CA VAL A 13 29.05 19.16 -37.33
C VAL A 13 28.66 17.77 -37.87
N LEU A 14 27.34 17.57 -37.96
CA LEU A 14 26.50 16.79 -38.88
C LEU A 14 26.72 15.27 -39.10
N LEU A 15 25.65 14.52 -38.78
CA LEU A 15 24.98 13.70 -39.80
C LEU A 15 23.47 13.61 -39.52
N ALA A 16 22.68 14.36 -40.29
CA ALA A 16 21.23 14.21 -40.41
C ALA A 16 20.92 13.66 -41.80
N GLY A 17 20.02 12.68 -41.89
CA GLY A 17 19.59 12.12 -43.17
C GLY A 17 18.46 11.10 -43.07
N LEU A 18 17.24 11.57 -43.36
CA LEU A 18 16.11 10.88 -43.99
C LEU A 18 15.30 9.84 -43.18
N ILE A 19 14.28 10.32 -42.46
CA ILE A 19 12.91 9.78 -42.52
C ILE A 19 11.95 10.98 -42.53
N THR A 20 11.35 11.27 -43.68
CA THR A 20 10.19 12.18 -43.81
C THR A 20 8.92 11.35 -43.79
N SER A 21 8.41 11.10 -42.58
CA SER A 21 6.98 10.89 -42.35
C SER A 21 6.57 12.01 -41.41
N SER A 22 5.82 12.99 -41.93
CA SER A 22 5.18 14.03 -41.14
C SER A 22 4.12 13.38 -40.24
N VAL A 23 4.56 12.82 -39.13
CA VAL A 23 3.71 12.63 -37.96
C VAL A 23 3.51 14.04 -37.44
N SER A 24 2.28 14.55 -37.53
CA SER A 24 1.88 15.74 -36.79
C SER A 24 2.18 15.47 -35.32
N VAL A 25 3.24 16.09 -34.80
CA VAL A 25 3.51 16.12 -33.36
C VAL A 25 2.26 16.74 -32.75
N PRO A 26 1.56 16.07 -31.82
CA PRO A 26 0.46 16.73 -31.12
C PRO A 26 1.05 17.94 -30.40
N ALA A 27 0.54 19.13 -30.71
CA ALA A 27 0.97 20.35 -30.04
C ALA A 27 0.69 20.20 -28.54
N ALA A 28 1.67 20.57 -27.72
CA ALA A 28 1.51 20.59 -26.28
C ALA A 28 0.37 21.56 -25.91
N GLN A 29 -0.56 21.07 -25.08
CA GLN A 29 -1.89 21.62 -24.86
C GLN A 29 -1.86 22.85 -23.94
N ALA A 30 -2.61 23.91 -24.23
CA ALA A 30 -2.65 25.16 -23.46
C ALA A 30 -3.03 24.97 -21.97
N ALA A 31 -3.76 23.89 -21.63
CA ALA A 31 -4.02 23.51 -20.24
C ALA A 31 -2.73 23.16 -19.45
N THR A 32 -1.73 22.59 -20.13
CA THR A 32 -0.40 22.34 -19.57
C THR A 32 0.42 23.63 -19.48
N MET A 33 0.15 24.61 -20.35
CA MET A 33 0.84 25.90 -20.39
C MET A 33 0.34 26.88 -19.31
N TYR A 34 -0.96 26.89 -19.06
CA TYR A 34 -1.64 27.78 -18.11
C TYR A 34 -2.48 26.99 -17.10
N PRO A 35 -1.87 26.15 -16.25
CA PRO A 35 -2.59 25.23 -15.36
C PRO A 35 -3.49 25.96 -14.33
N SER A 36 -3.19 27.23 -14.03
CA SER A 36 -3.98 28.08 -13.13
C SER A 36 -4.80 29.17 -13.86
N GLY A 37 -4.90 29.06 -15.20
CA GLY A 37 -5.52 30.06 -16.07
C GLY A 37 -4.60 31.23 -16.43
N VAL A 38 -5.17 32.21 -17.12
CA VAL A 38 -4.49 33.42 -17.62
C VAL A 38 -4.94 34.66 -16.86
N GLY A 39 -4.20 35.76 -16.94
CA GLY A 39 -4.61 36.99 -16.27
C GLY A 39 -3.61 38.15 -16.33
N ALA A 40 -4.00 39.23 -15.65
CA ALA A 40 -3.21 40.44 -15.52
C ALA A 40 -3.29 41.01 -14.09
N ASP A 41 -2.14 41.37 -13.53
CA ASP A 41 -2.01 42.21 -12.33
C ASP A 41 -1.76 43.65 -12.75
N LEU A 42 -2.64 44.55 -12.35
CA LEU A 42 -2.70 45.93 -12.82
C LEU A 42 -1.87 46.86 -11.93
N GLY A 43 -1.23 47.83 -12.57
CA GLY A 43 -0.38 48.81 -11.90
C GLY A 43 0.36 49.68 -12.92
N PRO A 44 1.29 50.55 -12.49
CA PRO A 44 2.06 51.40 -13.41
C PRO A 44 2.83 50.61 -14.48
N SER A 45 3.19 49.36 -14.17
CA SER A 45 3.71 48.38 -15.12
C SER A 45 2.99 47.06 -14.85
N PRO A 46 1.93 46.73 -15.61
CA PRO A 46 1.17 45.51 -15.40
C PRO A 46 2.04 44.27 -15.58
N THR A 47 1.79 43.24 -14.77
CA THR A 47 2.30 41.88 -15.00
C THR A 47 1.21 41.10 -15.72
N THR A 48 1.55 40.41 -16.80
CA THR A 48 0.58 39.70 -17.66
C THR A 48 1.00 38.25 -17.88
N LEU A 49 0.01 37.38 -18.06
CA LEU A 49 0.17 35.99 -18.49
C LEU A 49 -1.04 35.63 -19.34
N GLY A 50 -0.89 35.59 -20.66
CA GLY A 50 -1.98 35.27 -21.59
C GLY A 50 -3.16 36.25 -21.59
N VAL A 51 -3.06 37.40 -20.93
CA VAL A 51 -4.04 38.48 -20.97
C VAL A 51 -3.34 39.83 -21.07
N GLN A 52 -3.64 40.59 -22.11
CA GLN A 52 -3.10 41.92 -22.33
C GLN A 52 -4.13 42.98 -21.93
N PRO A 53 -3.89 43.77 -20.86
CA PRO A 53 -4.81 44.82 -20.44
C PRO A 53 -4.58 46.13 -21.19
N ALA A 54 -5.67 46.85 -21.47
CA ALA A 54 -5.67 48.21 -22.01
C ALA A 54 -6.71 49.09 -21.30
N ALA A 55 -6.46 50.40 -21.24
CA ALA A 55 -7.48 51.37 -20.85
C ALA A 55 -8.24 51.79 -22.10
N GLY A 56 -9.57 51.83 -22.06
CA GLY A 56 -10.45 52.03 -23.20
C GLY A 56 -10.37 53.39 -23.90
N ASP A 57 -11.52 54.03 -24.15
CA ASP A 57 -11.69 55.17 -25.07
C ASP A 57 -10.64 56.32 -25.00
N ASP A 58 -10.08 56.61 -23.81
CA ASP A 58 -8.93 57.51 -23.64
C ASP A 58 -7.94 56.96 -22.59
N PRO A 59 -6.81 56.38 -23.00
CA PRO A 59 -5.80 55.86 -22.07
C PRO A 59 -5.16 56.93 -21.17
N ALA A 60 -5.17 58.22 -21.58
CA ALA A 60 -4.52 59.29 -20.83
C ALA A 60 -5.26 59.64 -19.52
N GLY A 61 -6.54 59.27 -19.41
CA GLY A 61 -7.34 59.46 -18.20
C GLY A 61 -7.20 58.35 -17.15
N LEU A 62 -6.54 57.23 -17.48
CA LEU A 62 -6.32 56.11 -16.58
C LEU A 62 -5.52 56.54 -15.34
N ARG A 63 -6.03 56.20 -14.16
CA ARG A 63 -5.32 56.44 -12.89
C ARG A 63 -4.69 55.15 -12.41
N THR A 64 -3.42 55.20 -12.00
CA THR A 64 -2.73 54.06 -11.40
C THR A 64 -2.18 54.44 -10.02
N GLY A 65 -2.06 53.46 -9.13
CA GLY A 65 -1.59 53.70 -7.77
C GLY A 65 -1.45 52.44 -6.96
N THR A 66 -1.26 52.61 -5.65
CA THR A 66 -1.25 51.52 -4.67
C THR A 66 -2.21 51.85 -3.54
N ASP A 67 -3.10 50.93 -3.21
CA ASP A 67 -4.01 51.04 -2.07
C ASP A 67 -4.03 49.73 -1.27
N GLN A 68 -3.89 49.83 0.05
CA GLN A 68 -3.84 48.68 0.97
C GLN A 68 -2.80 47.61 0.55
N GLY A 69 -1.67 48.05 -0.03
CA GLY A 69 -0.58 47.18 -0.47
C GLY A 69 -0.78 46.52 -1.84
N ARG A 70 -1.85 46.84 -2.58
CA ARG A 70 -2.11 46.33 -3.94
C ARG A 70 -2.01 47.45 -4.96
N THR A 71 -1.33 47.19 -6.08
CA THR A 71 -1.33 48.09 -7.23
C THR A 71 -2.66 48.00 -7.97
N TYR A 72 -3.05 49.07 -8.67
CA TYR A 72 -4.33 49.10 -9.37
C TYR A 72 -4.34 50.00 -10.60
N TRP A 73 -5.36 49.78 -11.42
CA TRP A 73 -5.90 50.69 -12.43
C TRP A 73 -7.28 51.19 -12.00
N GLN A 74 -7.54 52.48 -12.15
CA GLN A 74 -8.82 53.11 -11.85
C GLN A 74 -9.31 53.87 -13.08
N THR A 75 -10.55 53.62 -13.49
CA THR A 75 -11.21 54.36 -14.57
C THR A 75 -11.44 55.82 -14.18
N ASN A 76 -11.60 56.69 -15.16
CA ASN A 76 -11.90 58.11 -14.95
C ASN A 76 -12.90 58.55 -16.00
N GLN A 77 -14.17 58.26 -15.75
CA GLN A 77 -15.27 58.52 -16.67
C GLN A 77 -15.35 60.01 -17.03
N ALA A 78 -15.00 60.91 -16.11
CA ALA A 78 -14.96 62.35 -16.35
C ALA A 78 -13.87 62.79 -17.34
N ALA A 79 -12.80 61.99 -17.50
CA ALA A 79 -11.73 62.22 -18.46
C ALA A 79 -11.81 61.30 -19.69
N GLY A 80 -12.92 60.59 -19.90
CA GLY A 80 -13.13 59.73 -21.06
C GLY A 80 -12.67 58.28 -20.91
N THR A 81 -11.99 57.90 -19.82
CA THR A 81 -11.60 56.50 -19.57
C THR A 81 -12.75 55.74 -18.90
N GLY A 82 -13.72 55.28 -19.69
CA GLY A 82 -14.96 54.68 -19.18
C GLY A 82 -14.89 53.21 -18.77
N TYR A 83 -13.93 52.45 -19.32
CA TYR A 83 -13.80 51.00 -19.13
C TYR A 83 -12.35 50.54 -19.28
N LEU A 84 -12.09 49.30 -18.87
CA LEU A 84 -10.83 48.58 -19.06
C LEU A 84 -11.06 47.40 -20.01
N GLU A 85 -10.12 47.14 -20.91
CA GLU A 85 -10.15 46.05 -21.88
C GLU A 85 -9.08 45.01 -21.57
N PHE A 86 -9.38 43.76 -21.93
CA PHE A 86 -8.50 42.61 -21.74
C PHE A 86 -8.62 41.74 -22.99
N ASP A 87 -7.50 41.64 -23.71
CA ASP A 87 -7.32 40.77 -24.87
C ASP A 87 -6.70 39.46 -24.40
N VAL A 88 -7.28 38.32 -24.76
CA VAL A 88 -6.86 37.00 -24.29
C VAL A 88 -6.01 36.35 -25.37
N ASP A 89 -4.89 35.75 -24.97
CA ASP A 89 -4.00 35.04 -25.89
C ASP A 89 -4.77 33.92 -26.60
N HIS A 90 -4.75 33.93 -27.94
CA HIS A 90 -5.49 32.97 -28.75
C HIS A 90 -4.97 31.53 -28.55
N ASP A 91 -3.70 31.37 -28.17
CA ASP A 91 -3.15 30.07 -27.79
C ASP A 91 -3.92 29.46 -26.59
N TYR A 92 -4.43 30.30 -25.69
CA TYR A 92 -5.29 29.84 -24.59
C TYR A 92 -6.72 29.58 -25.08
N VAL A 93 -7.29 30.45 -25.91
CA VAL A 93 -8.68 30.36 -26.39
C VAL A 93 -8.92 29.14 -27.28
N ASP A 94 -8.01 28.86 -28.21
CA ASP A 94 -8.17 27.79 -29.20
C ASP A 94 -8.15 26.39 -28.57
N GLU A 95 -7.63 26.27 -27.35
CA GLU A 95 -7.26 24.99 -26.75
C GLU A 95 -7.91 24.72 -25.37
N ILE A 96 -8.61 25.67 -24.75
CA ILE A 96 -9.30 25.47 -23.45
C ILE A 96 -10.41 24.40 -23.49
N GLY A 97 -10.86 23.97 -24.68
CA GLY A 97 -11.77 22.83 -24.86
C GLY A 97 -13.17 23.01 -24.24
N THR A 98 -13.47 24.22 -23.77
CA THR A 98 -14.75 24.63 -23.17
C THR A 98 -15.07 26.04 -23.63
N ASP A 99 -16.36 26.30 -23.85
CA ASP A 99 -16.85 27.66 -24.12
C ASP A 99 -17.31 28.36 -22.82
N ASP A 100 -17.14 27.69 -21.68
CA ASP A 100 -17.52 28.19 -20.36
C ASP A 100 -16.26 28.50 -19.54
N VAL A 101 -16.10 29.75 -19.12
CA VAL A 101 -14.97 30.22 -18.31
C VAL A 101 -15.43 31.01 -17.09
N LEU A 102 -14.61 30.99 -16.05
CA LEU A 102 -14.78 31.82 -14.86
C LEU A 102 -13.78 32.98 -14.91
N VAL A 103 -14.30 34.20 -14.93
CA VAL A 103 -13.49 35.41 -14.81
C VAL A 103 -13.58 35.92 -13.38
N THR A 104 -12.44 36.04 -12.72
CA THR A 104 -12.36 36.67 -11.39
C THR A 104 -11.70 38.04 -11.49
N VAL A 105 -12.27 39.01 -10.80
CA VAL A 105 -11.80 40.40 -10.79
C VAL A 105 -11.55 40.81 -9.35
N THR A 106 -10.31 41.18 -9.05
CA THR A 106 -9.96 41.77 -7.75
C THR A 106 -10.21 43.28 -7.83
N TYR A 107 -11.23 43.77 -7.12
CA TYR A 107 -11.65 45.17 -7.15
C TYR A 107 -11.74 45.77 -5.75
N LEU A 108 -11.61 47.10 -5.64
CA LEU A 108 -11.82 47.83 -4.40
C LEU A 108 -13.32 48.12 -4.23
N ASP A 109 -13.96 47.55 -3.20
CA ASP A 109 -15.41 47.68 -2.99
C ASP A 109 -15.77 49.03 -2.34
N THR A 110 -15.81 50.08 -3.16
CA THR A 110 -16.18 51.44 -2.74
C THR A 110 -17.33 51.98 -3.56
N GLY A 111 -18.31 52.61 -2.92
CA GLY A 111 -19.52 53.15 -3.54
C GLY A 111 -20.70 52.16 -3.58
N SER A 112 -21.82 52.59 -4.15
CA SER A 112 -23.10 51.85 -4.22
C SER A 112 -23.50 51.48 -5.66
N GLY A 113 -22.51 51.33 -6.55
CA GLY A 113 -22.68 51.02 -7.96
C GLY A 113 -22.61 49.52 -8.28
N SER A 114 -22.36 49.19 -9.54
CA SER A 114 -22.08 47.81 -9.98
C SER A 114 -20.79 47.75 -10.79
N LEU A 115 -20.09 46.62 -10.66
CA LEU A 115 -19.02 46.18 -11.54
C LEU A 115 -19.63 45.30 -12.63
N LYS A 116 -19.42 45.69 -13.89
CA LYS A 116 -20.02 45.09 -15.08
C LYS A 116 -18.94 44.48 -15.97
N LEU A 117 -19.27 43.36 -16.60
CA LEU A 117 -18.40 42.67 -17.54
C LEU A 117 -19.16 42.41 -18.85
N GLN A 118 -18.59 42.89 -19.96
CA GLN A 118 -18.99 42.51 -21.32
C GLN A 118 -17.91 41.62 -21.93
N TYR A 119 -18.29 40.69 -22.80
CA TYR A 119 -17.36 39.77 -23.42
C TYR A 119 -17.76 39.36 -24.85
N ASP A 120 -16.78 38.91 -25.62
CA ASP A 120 -16.97 38.36 -26.96
C ASP A 120 -17.51 36.92 -26.87
N ALA A 121 -18.84 36.76 -26.96
CA ALA A 121 -19.52 35.46 -27.04
C ALA A 121 -19.80 35.06 -28.49
N LYS A 122 -19.91 33.75 -28.81
CA LYS A 122 -20.13 33.27 -30.19
C LYS A 122 -21.31 33.95 -30.86
N ALA A 123 -22.43 34.03 -30.15
CA ALA A 123 -23.66 34.64 -30.65
C ALA A 123 -23.68 36.19 -30.60
N ASP A 124 -23.06 36.80 -29.59
CA ASP A 124 -23.06 38.26 -29.39
C ASP A 124 -21.67 38.74 -28.93
N PRO A 125 -20.95 39.51 -29.77
CA PRO A 125 -19.62 40.02 -29.42
C PRO A 125 -19.62 41.06 -28.29
N GLN A 126 -20.78 41.49 -27.78
CA GLN A 126 -20.91 42.42 -26.65
C GLN A 126 -21.79 41.85 -25.51
N GLN A 127 -21.85 40.53 -25.40
CA GLN A 127 -22.65 39.83 -24.40
C GLN A 127 -22.32 40.35 -22.99
N SER A 128 -23.34 40.66 -22.19
CA SER A 128 -23.14 41.08 -20.79
C SER A 128 -23.26 39.90 -19.83
N ALA A 129 -22.34 39.83 -18.87
CA ALA A 129 -22.44 38.93 -17.73
C ALA A 129 -23.35 39.52 -16.65
N THR A 130 -23.66 38.74 -15.61
CA THR A 130 -24.42 39.24 -14.46
C THR A 130 -23.56 40.22 -13.65
N ASP A 131 -24.08 41.43 -13.43
CA ASP A 131 -23.40 42.50 -12.69
C ASP A 131 -23.07 42.09 -11.23
N VAL A 132 -21.86 42.40 -10.78
CA VAL A 132 -21.47 42.31 -9.36
C VAL A 132 -21.83 43.62 -8.66
N GLN A 133 -22.68 43.56 -7.64
CA GLN A 133 -23.11 44.75 -6.89
C GLN A 133 -22.05 45.19 -5.87
N LEU A 134 -21.74 46.48 -5.83
CA LEU A 134 -20.84 47.06 -4.84
C LEU A 134 -21.59 47.28 -3.53
N THR A 135 -20.93 46.97 -2.42
CA THR A 135 -21.50 47.05 -1.06
C THR A 135 -20.80 48.07 -0.18
N ASN A 136 -19.83 48.80 -0.73
CA ASN A 136 -19.10 49.88 -0.07
C ASN A 136 -18.34 49.46 1.19
N THR A 137 -17.73 48.26 1.22
CA THR A 137 -16.97 47.83 2.42
C THR A 137 -15.62 48.50 2.58
N GLY A 138 -15.11 49.18 1.55
CA GLY A 138 -13.79 49.83 1.57
C GLY A 138 -12.61 48.84 1.54
N ALA A 139 -12.87 47.58 1.20
CA ALA A 139 -11.88 46.50 1.19
C ALA A 139 -11.76 45.92 -0.21
N TRP A 140 -10.60 45.34 -0.53
CA TRP A 140 -10.40 44.54 -1.73
C TRP A 140 -11.26 43.28 -1.68
N LYS A 141 -12.02 43.03 -2.75
CA LYS A 141 -12.88 41.86 -2.94
C LYS A 141 -12.62 41.19 -4.27
N THR A 142 -13.04 39.93 -4.38
CA THR A 142 -13.04 39.18 -5.63
C THR A 142 -14.46 39.06 -6.16
N GLY A 143 -14.73 39.67 -7.31
CA GLY A 143 -15.95 39.44 -8.07
C GLY A 143 -15.74 38.25 -9.01
N VAL A 144 -16.78 37.43 -9.20
CA VAL A 144 -16.73 36.26 -10.07
C VAL A 144 -17.82 36.39 -11.14
N PHE A 145 -17.43 36.25 -12.40
CA PHE A 145 -18.31 36.24 -13.55
C PHE A 145 -18.20 34.87 -14.23
N ALA A 146 -19.33 34.17 -14.34
CA ALA A 146 -19.42 32.99 -15.18
C ALA A 146 -19.78 33.44 -16.60
N LEU A 147 -18.88 33.15 -17.55
CA LEU A 147 -19.10 33.40 -18.97
C LEU A 147 -19.40 32.06 -19.63
N THR A 148 -20.34 32.08 -20.56
CA THR A 148 -20.77 30.89 -21.30
C THR A 148 -20.77 31.20 -22.77
N ASP A 149 -20.52 30.20 -23.62
CA ASP A 149 -20.49 30.37 -25.07
C ASP A 149 -19.47 31.43 -25.53
N ILE A 150 -18.29 31.49 -24.89
CA ILE A 150 -17.25 32.45 -25.28
C ILE A 150 -16.75 32.19 -26.71
N ALA A 151 -16.42 33.27 -27.42
CA ALA A 151 -15.71 33.23 -28.69
C ALA A 151 -14.26 33.71 -28.55
N PHE A 152 -14.06 34.82 -27.83
CA PHE A 152 -12.75 35.48 -27.64
C PHE A 152 -11.96 35.58 -28.97
N THR A 153 -12.60 36.23 -29.94
CA THR A 153 -12.10 36.45 -31.31
C THR A 153 -11.86 37.94 -31.57
N ASN A 154 -11.64 38.72 -30.50
CA ASN A 154 -11.29 40.13 -30.52
C ASN A 154 -12.38 41.03 -31.14
N ARG A 155 -13.65 40.60 -31.10
CA ARG A 155 -14.79 41.36 -31.69
C ARG A 155 -15.32 42.48 -30.80
N LEU A 156 -14.73 42.67 -29.61
CA LEU A 156 -15.05 43.76 -28.67
C LEU A 156 -14.07 44.94 -28.80
N GLY A 157 -13.71 45.31 -30.03
CA GLY A 157 -12.79 46.44 -30.29
C GLY A 157 -11.32 46.06 -30.08
N ASP A 158 -10.88 44.95 -30.69
CA ASP A 158 -9.56 44.35 -30.52
C ASP A 158 -9.28 43.76 -29.13
N ALA A 159 -10.32 43.56 -28.32
CA ALA A 159 -10.30 42.90 -27.01
C ALA A 159 -11.37 41.81 -26.91
N ASP A 160 -11.31 41.00 -25.84
CA ASP A 160 -12.25 39.90 -25.58
C ASP A 160 -13.14 40.14 -24.37
N VAL A 161 -12.63 40.85 -23.36
CA VAL A 161 -13.34 41.17 -22.13
C VAL A 161 -13.23 42.66 -21.82
N ARG A 162 -14.35 43.27 -21.44
CA ARG A 162 -14.43 44.68 -21.03
C ARG A 162 -15.04 44.81 -19.64
N LEU A 163 -14.33 45.48 -18.74
CA LEU A 163 -14.81 45.83 -17.40
C LEU A 163 -15.22 47.30 -17.32
N SER A 164 -16.40 47.55 -16.78
CA SER A 164 -16.91 48.91 -16.55
C SER A 164 -17.71 48.99 -15.25
N GLY A 165 -18.15 50.18 -14.87
CA GLY A 165 -19.07 50.34 -13.75
C GLY A 165 -20.00 51.53 -13.93
N THR A 166 -21.04 51.59 -13.10
CA THR A 166 -21.96 52.75 -13.05
C THR A 166 -21.30 54.03 -12.51
N SER A 167 -20.09 53.89 -11.96
CA SER A 167 -19.16 54.93 -11.51
C SER A 167 -17.74 54.44 -11.76
N ASP A 168 -16.73 55.27 -11.47
CA ASP A 168 -15.33 54.85 -11.58
C ASP A 168 -15.06 53.56 -10.78
N ILE A 169 -14.45 52.57 -11.43
CA ILE A 169 -14.04 51.30 -10.84
C ILE A 169 -12.54 51.29 -10.59
N THR A 170 -12.12 50.62 -9.51
CA THR A 170 -10.71 50.42 -9.17
C THR A 170 -10.42 48.92 -9.14
N VAL A 171 -9.55 48.46 -10.05
CA VAL A 171 -9.26 47.04 -10.30
C VAL A 171 -7.77 46.79 -10.11
N ALA A 172 -7.43 45.77 -9.31
CA ALA A 172 -6.06 45.33 -9.08
C ALA A 172 -5.66 44.16 -9.97
N ALA A 173 -6.60 43.27 -10.31
CA ALA A 173 -6.28 42.08 -11.09
C ALA A 173 -7.51 41.52 -11.80
N LEU A 174 -7.27 40.84 -12.92
CA LEU A 174 -8.23 39.98 -13.60
C LEU A 174 -7.58 38.61 -13.84
N ARG A 175 -8.34 37.54 -13.63
CA ARG A 175 -7.97 36.16 -13.97
C ARG A 175 -9.08 35.52 -14.77
N ILE A 176 -8.72 34.70 -15.74
CA ILE A 176 -9.63 33.86 -16.53
C ILE A 176 -9.18 32.43 -16.33
N SER A 177 -10.08 31.58 -15.84
CA SER A 177 -9.80 30.17 -15.54
C SER A 177 -10.92 29.30 -16.08
N THR A 178 -10.58 28.09 -16.51
CA THR A 178 -11.58 27.07 -16.84
C THR A 178 -12.05 26.35 -15.58
N ALA A 179 -13.25 25.78 -15.64
CA ALA A 179 -13.67 24.78 -14.67
C ALA A 179 -12.87 23.49 -14.93
N GLY A 180 -11.84 23.22 -14.14
CA GLY A 180 -10.97 22.05 -14.33
C GLY A 180 -11.60 20.74 -13.86
N ALA A 181 -11.53 20.43 -12.56
CA ALA A 181 -12.14 19.21 -12.04
C ALA A 181 -13.66 19.36 -11.98
N SER A 182 -14.41 18.34 -12.41
CA SER A 182 -15.87 18.34 -12.42
C SER A 182 -16.49 16.98 -12.19
N VAL A 183 -17.76 16.99 -11.80
CA VAL A 183 -18.62 15.80 -11.77
C VAL A 183 -20.05 16.17 -12.12
N GLN A 184 -20.67 15.36 -12.99
CA GLN A 184 -22.11 15.36 -13.21
C GLN A 184 -22.74 14.27 -12.34
N LEU A 185 -23.68 14.65 -11.49
CA LEU A 185 -24.33 13.77 -10.53
C LEU A 185 -25.53 13.05 -11.16
N GLY A 186 -25.88 11.90 -10.60
CA GLY A 186 -26.96 11.04 -11.07
C GLY A 186 -26.87 9.63 -10.49
N PRO A 187 -27.74 8.70 -10.91
CA PRO A 187 -27.66 7.30 -10.49
C PRO A 187 -26.28 6.67 -10.74
N THR A 188 -25.60 7.12 -11.80
CA THR A 188 -24.19 6.82 -12.09
C THR A 188 -23.49 8.14 -12.40
N PRO A 189 -22.74 8.72 -11.46
CA PRO A 189 -22.05 9.98 -11.69
C PRO A 189 -21.01 9.88 -12.81
N VAL A 190 -20.94 10.91 -13.66
CA VAL A 190 -19.88 11.06 -14.67
C VAL A 190 -18.80 11.95 -14.06
N GLN A 191 -17.67 11.32 -13.72
CA GLN A 191 -16.58 11.95 -12.98
C GLN A 191 -15.47 12.41 -13.91
N SER A 192 -14.96 13.62 -13.69
CA SER A 192 -13.79 14.18 -14.37
C SER A 192 -12.92 14.91 -13.35
N GLY A 193 -12.16 14.15 -12.55
CA GLY A 193 -11.29 14.73 -11.51
C GLY A 193 -12.00 15.06 -10.18
N ILE A 194 -13.29 14.74 -10.02
CA ILE A 194 -14.00 14.77 -8.74
C ILE A 194 -14.69 13.42 -8.49
N SER A 195 -14.38 12.79 -7.36
CA SER A 195 -15.06 11.61 -6.84
C SER A 195 -16.13 12.00 -5.80
N PRO A 196 -17.44 11.86 -6.10
CA PRO A 196 -18.50 12.21 -5.17
C PRO A 196 -18.83 11.03 -4.23
N ARG A 197 -19.17 11.33 -2.97
CA ARG A 197 -19.73 10.35 -2.02
C ARG A 197 -21.03 10.87 -1.40
N ALA A 198 -22.05 10.04 -1.43
CA ALA A 198 -23.40 10.35 -0.99
C ALA A 198 -23.54 10.24 0.53
N GLY A 199 -23.24 11.34 1.24
CA GLY A 199 -23.49 11.47 2.68
C GLY A 199 -22.80 10.41 3.55
N ASP A 200 -23.35 10.25 4.75
CA ASP A 200 -22.90 9.26 5.74
C ASP A 200 -23.63 7.90 5.54
N ASP A 201 -24.77 7.91 4.84
CA ASP A 201 -25.46 6.72 4.35
C ASP A 201 -25.94 6.96 2.91
N ALA A 202 -25.49 6.13 1.97
CA ALA A 202 -25.82 6.22 0.56
C ALA A 202 -27.18 5.59 0.21
N ALA A 203 -27.76 4.75 1.08
CA ALA A 203 -29.05 4.09 0.83
C ALA A 203 -30.23 5.09 0.79
N HIS A 204 -30.03 6.27 1.36
CA HIS A 204 -31.02 7.35 1.42
C HIS A 204 -30.77 8.45 0.37
N LEU A 205 -29.84 8.24 -0.56
CA LEU A 205 -29.63 9.17 -1.66
C LEU A 205 -30.80 9.09 -2.63
N ILE A 206 -31.50 10.22 -2.83
CA ILE A 206 -32.50 10.33 -3.88
C ILE A 206 -31.80 10.76 -5.17
N THR A 207 -32.02 10.03 -6.26
CA THR A 207 -31.54 10.40 -7.59
C THR A 207 -32.71 10.52 -8.56
N GLY A 208 -32.53 11.31 -9.62
CA GLY A 208 -33.57 11.50 -10.63
C GLY A 208 -33.06 12.31 -11.81
N VAL A 209 -33.98 12.64 -12.72
CA VAL A 209 -33.74 13.54 -13.85
C VAL A 209 -34.79 14.64 -13.82
N GLN A 210 -34.36 15.90 -13.85
CA GLN A 210 -35.22 17.08 -13.88
C GLN A 210 -34.75 17.99 -15.02
N ASP A 211 -35.66 18.30 -15.96
CA ASP A 211 -35.37 19.10 -17.16
C ASP A 211 -34.18 18.58 -17.99
N GLY A 212 -34.11 17.24 -18.12
CA GLY A 212 -33.05 16.55 -18.84
C GLY A 212 -31.72 16.45 -18.09
N ARG A 213 -31.60 17.01 -16.87
CA ARG A 213 -30.39 16.95 -16.06
C ARG A 213 -30.53 15.90 -14.94
N PRO A 214 -29.63 14.90 -14.88
CA PRO A 214 -29.59 13.99 -13.74
C PRO A 214 -29.13 14.72 -12.47
N TYR A 215 -29.58 14.28 -11.30
CA TYR A 215 -29.26 14.93 -10.03
C TYR A 215 -29.14 13.96 -8.85
N TRP A 216 -28.49 14.45 -7.79
CA TRP A 216 -28.56 13.95 -6.42
C TRP A 216 -29.41 14.88 -5.58
N GLN A 217 -30.22 14.32 -4.67
CA GLN A 217 -31.06 15.05 -3.75
C GLN A 217 -30.89 14.53 -2.33
N THR A 218 -30.83 15.45 -1.37
CA THR A 218 -30.85 15.10 0.05
C THR A 218 -32.20 14.48 0.42
N ASP A 219 -32.22 13.62 1.44
CA ASP A 219 -33.45 13.06 2.00
C ASP A 219 -33.51 13.34 3.49
N ARG A 220 -34.19 14.44 3.85
CA ARG A 220 -34.42 14.76 5.26
C ARG A 220 -35.42 13.85 5.97
N THR A 221 -36.19 13.06 5.22
CA THR A 221 -37.23 12.18 5.80
C THR A 221 -36.63 10.86 6.30
N ALA A 222 -35.39 10.55 5.90
CA ALA A 222 -34.65 9.40 6.36
C ALA A 222 -34.23 9.50 7.84
N PRO A 223 -34.32 8.41 8.62
CA PRO A 223 -33.79 8.36 9.99
C PRO A 223 -32.28 8.54 10.00
N ALA A 224 -31.73 9.17 11.04
CA ALA A 224 -30.28 9.35 11.16
C ALA A 224 -29.55 7.99 11.29
N PRO A 225 -28.45 7.77 10.56
CA PRO A 225 -27.80 8.69 9.62
C PRO A 225 -28.52 8.75 8.25
N GLY A 226 -29.00 9.93 7.85
CA GLY A 226 -29.58 10.18 6.53
C GLY A 226 -28.61 10.89 5.59
N THR A 227 -28.92 10.96 4.29
CA THR A 227 -28.08 11.66 3.29
C THR A 227 -28.27 13.19 3.35
N ASN A 228 -27.62 13.83 4.33
CA ASN A 228 -27.69 15.28 4.56
C ASN A 228 -26.52 16.08 3.96
N PHE A 229 -25.46 15.38 3.53
CA PHE A 229 -24.26 15.97 2.93
C PHE A 229 -23.93 15.29 1.62
N PHE A 230 -23.26 16.01 0.71
CA PHE A 230 -22.57 15.40 -0.42
C PHE A 230 -21.09 15.70 -0.31
N TYR A 231 -20.26 14.67 -0.16
CA TYR A 231 -18.81 14.80 -0.08
C TYR A 231 -18.23 14.81 -1.51
N MET A 232 -17.24 15.66 -1.73
CA MET A 232 -16.52 15.79 -3.01
C MET A 232 -15.03 15.64 -2.73
N ASN A 233 -14.39 14.66 -3.37
CA ASN A 233 -12.94 14.49 -3.36
C ASN A 233 -12.39 14.89 -4.71
N VAL A 234 -11.67 16.00 -4.76
CA VAL A 234 -10.93 16.44 -5.94
C VAL A 234 -9.71 15.53 -6.10
N ALA A 235 -9.28 15.27 -7.33
CA ALA A 235 -8.07 14.48 -7.55
C ALA A 235 -6.85 15.26 -7.02
N ASP A 236 -6.03 14.63 -6.17
CA ASP A 236 -4.79 15.21 -5.65
C ASP A 236 -3.82 15.63 -6.76
N THR A 237 -3.89 14.98 -7.93
CA THR A 237 -3.12 15.34 -9.12
C THR A 237 -3.53 16.66 -9.74
N TYR A 238 -4.72 17.18 -9.39
CA TYR A 238 -5.22 18.49 -9.81
C TYR A 238 -5.07 19.53 -8.70
N LEU A 239 -5.49 19.22 -7.46
CA LEU A 239 -5.37 20.13 -6.31
C LEU A 239 -5.05 19.33 -5.04
N TYR A 240 -3.86 19.56 -4.46
CA TYR A 240 -3.49 19.07 -3.13
C TYR A 240 -2.55 20.06 -2.44
N ASP A 241 -2.72 20.24 -1.13
CA ASP A 241 -2.01 21.23 -0.30
C ASP A 241 -1.99 22.65 -0.89
N ASN A 242 -3.07 23.01 -1.58
CA ASN A 242 -3.18 24.27 -2.30
C ASN A 242 -3.10 25.48 -1.35
N ARG A 243 -2.55 26.59 -1.85
CA ARG A 243 -2.41 27.87 -1.12
C ARG A 243 -3.04 29.05 -1.85
N SER A 244 -3.74 28.77 -2.94
CA SER A 244 -4.33 29.75 -3.85
C SER A 244 -5.85 29.77 -3.75
N LEU A 245 -6.48 30.77 -4.34
CA LEU A 245 -7.94 30.84 -4.42
C LEU A 245 -8.48 29.63 -5.21
N VAL A 246 -9.49 28.95 -4.65
CA VAL A 246 -10.24 27.89 -5.32
C VAL A 246 -11.68 28.36 -5.53
N LEU A 247 -12.21 28.12 -6.72
CA LEU A 247 -13.62 28.34 -7.02
C LEU A 247 -14.36 27.02 -7.03
N VAL A 248 -15.50 26.94 -6.35
CA VAL A 248 -16.38 25.77 -6.36
C VAL A 248 -17.74 26.17 -6.91
N SER A 249 -18.09 25.72 -8.11
CA SER A 249 -19.39 25.97 -8.74
C SER A 249 -20.34 24.80 -8.51
N ILE A 250 -21.58 25.11 -8.13
CA ILE A 250 -22.64 24.13 -7.86
C ILE A 250 -23.86 24.44 -8.73
N ASP A 251 -24.25 23.49 -9.58
CA ASP A 251 -25.51 23.53 -10.33
C ASP A 251 -26.62 22.96 -9.44
N TYR A 252 -27.51 23.81 -8.93
CA TYR A 252 -28.58 23.45 -8.01
C TYR A 252 -29.96 23.79 -8.58
N PHE A 253 -31.00 23.08 -8.14
CA PHE A 253 -32.37 23.37 -8.53
C PHE A 253 -33.02 24.35 -7.55
N ASP A 254 -33.43 25.52 -8.03
CA ASP A 254 -33.95 26.62 -7.22
C ASP A 254 -35.43 26.42 -6.85
N GLN A 255 -35.70 25.50 -5.91
CA GLN A 255 -37.05 25.10 -5.51
C GLN A 255 -37.24 25.05 -3.99
N GLY A 256 -38.36 25.61 -3.50
CA GLY A 256 -38.82 25.47 -2.12
C GLY A 256 -38.29 26.50 -1.12
N ASN A 257 -37.53 27.50 -1.57
CA ASN A 257 -36.92 28.56 -0.74
C ASN A 257 -35.89 28.03 0.29
N GLY A 258 -34.93 27.24 -0.17
CA GLY A 258 -33.93 26.58 0.68
C GLY A 258 -32.62 27.35 0.86
N GLN A 259 -31.64 26.66 1.43
CA GLN A 259 -30.27 27.16 1.53
C GLN A 259 -29.22 26.05 1.46
N PHE A 260 -27.99 26.40 1.09
CA PHE A 260 -26.85 25.48 1.11
C PHE A 260 -25.52 26.21 1.31
N GLY A 261 -24.48 25.48 1.71
CA GLY A 261 -23.11 25.97 1.84
C GLY A 261 -22.10 24.82 1.77
N LEU A 262 -20.84 25.13 2.00
CA LEU A 262 -19.72 24.19 2.02
C LEU A 262 -19.05 24.15 3.39
N HIS A 263 -18.65 22.95 3.81
CA HIS A 263 -17.50 22.79 4.70
C HIS A 263 -16.31 22.34 3.85
N TYR A 264 -15.21 23.07 3.87
CA TYR A 264 -14.03 22.77 3.05
C TYR A 264 -12.77 22.60 3.90
N ASP A 265 -11.82 21.86 3.35
CA ASP A 265 -10.50 21.65 3.92
C ASP A 265 -9.66 22.94 3.85
N SER A 266 -9.28 23.49 4.99
CA SER A 266 -8.58 24.78 5.13
C SER A 266 -7.39 24.71 6.09
N PRO A 267 -6.50 25.73 6.13
CA PRO A 267 -5.28 25.68 6.92
C PRO A 267 -5.60 25.79 8.41
N GLY A 268 -4.95 24.96 9.22
CA GLY A 268 -5.07 24.97 10.67
C GLY A 268 -5.04 23.57 11.26
N GLU A 269 -4.94 23.48 12.58
CA GLU A 269 -4.69 22.21 13.29
C GLU A 269 -5.90 21.72 14.08
N THR A 270 -6.85 22.59 14.37
CA THR A 270 -8.08 22.24 15.09
C THR A 270 -9.23 21.95 14.13
N ILE A 271 -10.24 21.19 14.56
CA ILE A 271 -11.40 20.82 13.72
C ILE A 271 -12.09 22.05 13.09
N PRO A 272 -12.37 23.15 13.81
CA PRO A 272 -12.99 24.33 13.20
C PRO A 272 -12.13 25.03 12.14
N GLU A 273 -10.80 24.86 12.21
CA GLU A 273 -9.85 25.43 11.26
C GLU A 273 -9.56 24.49 10.09
N LYS A 274 -9.66 23.17 10.30
CA LYS A 274 -9.55 22.14 9.24
C LYS A 274 -10.82 22.04 8.41
N PHE A 275 -11.99 22.32 9.01
CA PHE A 275 -13.32 22.25 8.38
C PHE A 275 -14.00 23.61 8.42
N LYS A 276 -13.54 24.54 7.59
CA LYS A 276 -14.05 25.90 7.58
C LYS A 276 -15.35 26.00 6.79
N ASN A 277 -16.26 26.84 7.26
CA ASN A 277 -17.53 27.13 6.59
C ASN A 277 -17.30 28.13 5.44
N SER A 278 -17.97 27.91 4.31
CA SER A 278 -18.21 28.96 3.31
C SER A 278 -19.32 29.91 3.77
N GLU A 279 -19.63 30.89 2.93
CA GLU A 279 -20.92 31.58 3.01
C GLU A 279 -22.10 30.64 2.75
N VAL A 280 -23.31 31.05 3.17
CA VAL A 280 -24.55 30.29 2.96
C VAL A 280 -25.35 30.95 1.84
N VAL A 281 -25.64 30.18 0.80
CA VAL A 281 -26.48 30.57 -0.33
C VAL A 281 -27.93 30.32 0.05
N ARG A 282 -28.74 31.36 0.02
CA ARG A 282 -30.21 31.27 0.13
C ARG A 282 -30.80 31.35 -1.26
N TYR A 283 -31.65 30.39 -1.59
CA TYR A 283 -32.29 30.30 -2.89
C TYR A 283 -33.81 30.35 -2.74
N GLY A 284 -34.51 30.67 -3.83
CA GLY A 284 -35.95 30.89 -3.87
C GLY A 284 -36.72 29.67 -4.37
N ASP A 285 -37.77 29.91 -5.14
CA ASP A 285 -38.66 28.89 -5.69
C ASP A 285 -38.98 29.17 -7.16
N THR A 286 -37.95 29.49 -7.94
CA THR A 286 -38.13 29.76 -9.38
C THR A 286 -38.32 28.49 -10.21
N ALA A 287 -38.08 27.32 -9.62
CA ALA A 287 -38.16 26.01 -10.27
C ALA A 287 -37.28 25.92 -11.53
N THR A 288 -36.10 26.52 -11.48
CA THR A 288 -35.11 26.49 -12.56
C THR A 288 -33.75 26.05 -12.04
N TRP A 289 -32.94 25.43 -12.89
CA TRP A 289 -31.53 25.16 -12.59
C TRP A 289 -30.74 26.46 -12.54
N LYS A 290 -29.96 26.65 -11.48
CA LYS A 290 -29.07 27.80 -11.27
C LYS A 290 -27.68 27.31 -10.89
N THR A 291 -26.68 28.17 -11.10
CA THR A 291 -25.31 27.92 -10.68
C THR A 291 -24.89 28.98 -9.67
N TYR A 292 -24.26 28.55 -8.58
CA TYR A 292 -23.57 29.44 -7.64
C TYR A 292 -22.10 29.03 -7.53
N THR A 293 -21.21 30.02 -7.47
CA THR A 293 -19.75 29.79 -7.36
C THR A 293 -19.22 30.36 -6.06
N PHE A 294 -18.70 29.51 -5.19
CA PHE A 294 -18.01 29.89 -3.96
C PHE A 294 -16.57 30.25 -4.26
N ALA A 295 -16.09 31.35 -3.68
CA ALA A 295 -14.68 31.73 -3.69
C ALA A 295 -14.02 31.34 -2.36
N LEU A 296 -13.15 30.34 -2.37
CA LEU A 296 -12.50 29.78 -1.19
C LEU A 296 -11.03 30.23 -1.15
N PRO A 297 -10.68 31.25 -0.35
CA PRO A 297 -9.38 31.93 -0.45
C PRO A 297 -8.20 31.11 0.09
N ASP A 298 -8.47 30.08 0.89
CA ASP A 298 -7.47 29.29 1.61
C ASP A 298 -7.73 27.79 1.55
N ALA A 299 -8.52 27.29 0.59
CA ALA A 299 -8.80 25.85 0.52
C ALA A 299 -7.54 25.04 0.17
N VAL A 300 -7.17 24.09 1.04
CA VAL A 300 -5.94 23.29 0.89
C VAL A 300 -6.17 21.96 0.17
N MET A 301 -7.38 21.42 0.18
CA MET A 301 -7.76 20.19 -0.53
C MET A 301 -6.83 19.01 -0.24
N THR A 302 -6.68 18.64 1.03
CA THR A 302 -5.80 17.55 1.49
C THR A 302 -6.59 16.33 1.95
N ASN A 303 -7.80 16.14 1.44
CA ASN A 303 -8.70 15.02 1.76
C ASN A 303 -9.13 14.94 3.25
N ARG A 304 -8.96 16.03 4.03
CA ARG A 304 -9.23 16.00 5.48
C ARG A 304 -10.70 16.13 5.83
N SER A 305 -11.60 16.31 4.86
CA SER A 305 -13.06 16.42 5.05
C SER A 305 -13.77 15.06 5.04
N ASN A 306 -13.48 14.21 6.04
CA ASN A 306 -13.95 12.81 6.12
C ASN A 306 -13.59 11.98 4.86
N GLY A 307 -12.36 12.13 4.35
CA GLY A 307 -11.91 11.49 3.12
C GLY A 307 -12.44 12.13 1.84
N GLY A 308 -12.93 13.38 1.94
CA GLY A 308 -13.21 14.30 0.84
C GLY A 308 -12.44 15.61 1.05
N ASP A 309 -12.46 16.52 0.07
CA ASP A 309 -11.87 17.85 0.18
C ASP A 309 -12.86 18.90 0.68
N PHE A 310 -14.12 18.75 0.28
CA PHE A 310 -15.21 19.55 0.82
C PHE A 310 -16.52 18.75 0.80
N ARG A 311 -17.50 19.26 1.55
CA ARG A 311 -18.86 18.72 1.54
C ARG A 311 -19.89 19.82 1.40
N ILE A 312 -20.91 19.56 0.60
CA ILE A 312 -22.07 20.41 0.43
C ILE A 312 -23.06 20.08 1.56
N HIS A 313 -23.52 21.11 2.28
CA HIS A 313 -24.54 20.99 3.33
C HIS A 313 -25.75 21.86 3.01
N ASN A 314 -26.95 21.42 3.38
CA ASN A 314 -28.23 22.13 3.14
C ASN A 314 -28.56 23.20 4.21
N GLY A 315 -27.54 23.80 4.83
CA GLY A 315 -27.68 24.87 5.84
C GLY A 315 -28.49 24.49 7.08
N ASP A 316 -29.72 25.00 7.20
CA ASP A 316 -30.59 24.90 8.40
C ASP A 316 -31.56 23.72 8.32
N GLY A 317 -31.54 22.99 7.20
CA GLY A 317 -32.22 21.72 7.02
C GLY A 317 -33.69 21.78 6.59
N SER A 318 -34.24 22.96 6.29
CA SER A 318 -35.69 23.13 6.03
C SER A 318 -36.19 22.69 4.64
N VAL A 319 -35.34 22.62 3.61
CA VAL A 319 -35.70 22.30 2.20
C VAL A 319 -34.62 21.42 1.53
N ASP A 320 -35.00 20.39 0.76
CA ASP A 320 -34.05 19.39 0.23
C ASP A 320 -33.32 19.98 -0.96
N LEU A 321 -32.01 19.75 -1.00
CA LEU A 321 -31.15 20.31 -2.02
C LEU A 321 -31.01 19.31 -3.16
N LYS A 322 -31.32 19.74 -4.38
CA LYS A 322 -31.00 19.00 -5.62
C LYS A 322 -29.75 19.59 -6.26
N VAL A 323 -28.76 18.75 -6.55
CA VAL A 323 -27.50 19.13 -7.21
C VAL A 323 -27.29 18.27 -8.45
N ALA A 324 -27.06 18.91 -9.60
CA ALA A 324 -26.82 18.23 -10.88
C ALA A 324 -25.33 18.11 -11.22
N ALA A 325 -24.52 19.10 -10.85
CA ALA A 325 -23.09 19.10 -11.15
C ALA A 325 -22.30 19.95 -10.14
N VAL A 326 -21.03 19.59 -9.99
CA VAL A 326 -20.04 20.34 -9.21
C VAL A 326 -18.80 20.53 -10.06
N ARG A 327 -18.21 21.72 -10.02
CA ARG A 327 -16.97 22.07 -10.74
C ARG A 327 -16.01 22.82 -9.83
N VAL A 328 -14.72 22.58 -9.98
CA VAL A 328 -13.64 23.17 -9.17
C VAL A 328 -12.57 23.78 -10.08
N ALA A 329 -12.33 25.09 -9.92
CA ALA A 329 -11.30 25.81 -10.67
C ALA A 329 -10.19 26.31 -9.73
N LYS A 330 -8.94 26.10 -10.14
CA LYS A 330 -7.76 26.73 -9.53
C LYS A 330 -7.58 28.12 -10.13
N VAL A 331 -7.34 29.13 -9.29
CA VAL A 331 -7.11 30.50 -9.75
C VAL A 331 -5.69 30.95 -9.40
N ALA A 332 -4.93 31.40 -10.40
CA ALA A 332 -3.57 31.88 -10.22
C ALA A 332 -3.53 33.06 -9.22
N THR A 333 -2.81 32.88 -8.10
CA THR A 333 -2.62 33.97 -7.13
C THR A 333 -1.53 34.93 -7.58
N THR A 334 -0.48 34.39 -8.20
CA THR A 334 0.61 35.10 -8.87
C THR A 334 0.68 34.63 -10.31
N LEU A 335 0.97 35.54 -11.24
CA LEU A 335 1.18 35.19 -12.65
C LEU A 335 2.62 34.69 -12.82
N ASP A 336 2.79 33.40 -13.06
CA ASP A 336 4.09 32.76 -13.28
C ASP A 336 4.09 32.06 -14.64
N VAL A 337 4.85 32.61 -15.58
CA VAL A 337 4.98 32.05 -16.93
C VAL A 337 5.61 30.66 -16.93
N THR A 338 6.29 30.26 -15.85
CA THR A 338 7.01 28.98 -15.75
C THR A 338 6.19 27.85 -15.11
N GLU A 339 5.03 28.14 -14.51
CA GLU A 339 4.25 27.17 -13.72
C GLU A 339 4.02 25.86 -14.50
N GLY A 340 3.46 25.97 -15.72
CA GLY A 340 3.21 24.81 -16.58
C GLY A 340 4.46 24.02 -16.98
N LEU A 341 5.58 24.71 -17.23
CA LEU A 341 6.86 24.06 -17.55
C LEU A 341 7.42 23.33 -16.32
N VAL A 342 7.31 23.91 -15.12
CA VAL A 342 7.74 23.29 -13.86
C VAL A 342 6.91 22.05 -13.55
N ASP A 343 5.60 22.09 -13.78
CA ASP A 343 4.70 20.95 -13.61
C ASP A 343 5.09 19.80 -14.57
N LEU A 344 5.32 20.12 -15.85
CA LEU A 344 5.76 19.15 -16.85
C LEU A 344 7.17 18.60 -16.57
N ILE A 345 8.10 19.43 -16.10
CA ILE A 345 9.41 18.98 -15.58
C ILE A 345 9.20 17.94 -14.47
N GLY A 346 8.28 18.23 -13.54
CA GLY A 346 7.92 17.31 -12.47
C GLY A 346 7.37 15.97 -12.99
N GLU A 347 6.47 16.02 -13.98
CA GLU A 347 5.91 14.81 -14.61
C GLU A 347 6.98 13.99 -15.33
N ALA A 348 7.77 14.64 -16.20
CA ALA A 348 8.82 13.99 -16.95
C ALA A 348 9.89 13.39 -16.03
N ALA A 349 10.28 14.08 -14.96
CA ALA A 349 11.21 13.57 -13.97
C ALA A 349 10.66 12.34 -13.23
N ARG A 350 9.34 12.30 -12.92
CA ARG A 350 8.70 11.11 -12.35
C ARG A 350 8.71 9.94 -13.33
N ALA A 351 8.34 10.18 -14.60
CA ALA A 351 8.35 9.15 -15.65
C ALA A 351 9.77 8.58 -15.89
N GLU A 352 10.78 9.45 -15.97
CA GLU A 352 12.19 9.06 -16.13
C GLU A 352 12.67 8.19 -14.95
N LYS A 353 12.35 8.60 -13.72
CA LYS A 353 12.76 7.90 -12.49
C LYS A 353 12.08 6.53 -12.35
N ALA A 354 10.82 6.43 -12.74
CA ALA A 354 10.05 5.19 -12.74
C ALA A 354 10.56 4.17 -13.77
N ALA A 355 11.13 4.66 -14.86
CA ALA A 355 11.47 3.83 -16.00
C ALA A 355 12.67 2.91 -15.77
N ARG A 356 12.61 1.75 -16.43
CA ARG A 356 13.73 0.80 -16.50
C ARG A 356 14.09 0.57 -17.94
N GLU A 357 15.38 0.66 -18.25
CA GLU A 357 15.85 0.39 -19.60
C GLU A 357 16.10 -1.11 -19.82
N GLY A 358 15.65 -1.63 -20.95
CA GLY A 358 15.87 -3.01 -21.37
C GLY A 358 14.99 -3.43 -22.54
N THR A 359 14.51 -4.68 -22.51
CA THR A 359 13.81 -5.33 -23.63
C THR A 359 12.59 -6.13 -23.18
N ARG A 360 12.21 -6.03 -21.90
CA ARG A 360 11.04 -6.72 -21.33
C ARG A 360 9.82 -5.81 -21.36
N ASP A 361 8.63 -6.41 -21.27
CA ASP A 361 7.36 -5.66 -21.13
C ASP A 361 7.47 -4.57 -20.06
N GLY A 362 7.03 -3.35 -20.39
CA GLY A 362 7.03 -2.20 -19.48
C GLY A 362 8.40 -1.54 -19.29
N GLN A 363 9.47 -2.08 -19.87
CA GLN A 363 10.78 -1.42 -19.94
C GLN A 363 10.83 -0.45 -21.11
N TYR A 364 11.86 0.39 -21.14
CA TYR A 364 12.13 1.34 -22.22
C TYR A 364 13.44 0.98 -22.93
N PRO A 365 13.65 1.38 -24.19
CA PRO A 365 14.89 1.11 -24.91
C PRO A 365 16.11 1.72 -24.20
N VAL A 366 17.25 1.02 -24.26
CA VAL A 366 18.50 1.53 -23.66
C VAL A 366 18.90 2.88 -24.28
N GLY A 367 19.14 3.88 -23.44
CA GLY A 367 19.44 5.26 -23.80
C GLY A 367 18.24 6.22 -23.77
N SER A 368 17.00 5.72 -23.69
CA SER A 368 15.80 6.56 -23.66
C SER A 368 15.72 7.43 -22.42
N ARG A 369 16.14 6.93 -21.25
CA ARG A 369 16.15 7.69 -20.00
C ARG A 369 17.09 8.88 -20.09
N ALA A 370 18.31 8.64 -20.58
CA ALA A 370 19.30 9.72 -20.77
C ALA A 370 18.78 10.81 -21.70
N THR A 371 18.06 10.43 -22.76
CA THR A 371 17.44 11.40 -23.69
C THR A 371 16.36 12.23 -23.01
N LEU A 372 15.52 11.61 -22.18
CA LEU A 372 14.51 12.34 -21.41
C LEU A 372 15.15 13.23 -20.33
N THR A 373 16.19 12.76 -19.64
CA THR A 373 16.96 13.56 -18.68
C THR A 373 17.55 14.81 -19.33
N ASP A 374 18.16 14.69 -20.52
CA ASP A 374 18.70 15.85 -21.24
C ASP A 374 17.60 16.88 -21.57
N ALA A 375 16.39 16.43 -21.93
CA ALA A 375 15.25 17.31 -22.17
C ALA A 375 14.78 18.01 -20.87
N ILE A 376 14.71 17.28 -19.76
CA ILE A 376 14.37 17.80 -18.43
C ILE A 376 15.38 18.87 -18.00
N ASP A 377 16.68 18.59 -18.11
CA ASP A 377 17.74 19.51 -17.70
C ASP A 377 17.70 20.82 -18.52
N ASN A 378 17.43 20.73 -19.82
CA ASN A 378 17.26 21.90 -20.68
C ASN A 378 16.04 22.73 -20.28
N ALA A 379 14.89 22.08 -20.04
CA ALA A 379 13.68 22.75 -19.57
C ALA A 379 13.90 23.45 -18.22
N GLN A 380 14.60 22.79 -17.29
CA GLN A 380 14.87 23.34 -15.97
C GLN A 380 15.82 24.54 -16.00
N ALA A 381 16.78 24.54 -16.94
CA ALA A 381 17.64 25.70 -17.18
C ALA A 381 16.84 26.92 -17.69
N ILE A 382 15.85 26.71 -18.55
CA ILE A 382 14.95 27.78 -19.02
C ILE A 382 14.07 28.29 -17.89
N ALA A 383 13.41 27.39 -17.14
CA ALA A 383 12.55 27.75 -16.00
C ALA A 383 13.30 28.56 -14.92
N SER A 384 14.60 28.29 -14.75
CA SER A 384 15.45 28.99 -13.76
C SER A 384 16.01 30.33 -14.26
N THR A 385 15.71 30.75 -15.49
CA THR A 385 16.26 31.99 -16.07
C THR A 385 15.55 33.22 -15.51
N PRO A 386 16.27 34.18 -14.88
CA PRO A 386 15.65 35.40 -14.38
C PRO A 386 15.00 36.22 -15.51
N GLY A 387 13.71 36.51 -15.38
CA GLY A 387 12.96 37.28 -16.39
C GLY A 387 12.71 36.51 -17.69
N VAL A 388 12.65 35.17 -17.64
CA VAL A 388 12.28 34.33 -18.79
C VAL A 388 10.96 34.80 -19.40
N THR A 389 10.91 34.80 -20.73
CA THR A 389 9.71 35.20 -21.48
C THR A 389 8.78 34.02 -21.68
N ASP A 390 7.49 34.31 -21.87
CA ASP A 390 6.47 33.35 -22.27
C ASP A 390 6.89 32.54 -23.52
N VAL A 391 7.40 33.20 -24.57
CA VAL A 391 7.86 32.54 -25.81
C VAL A 391 8.93 31.48 -25.52
N GLN A 392 9.91 31.80 -24.67
CA GLN A 392 10.97 30.85 -24.30
C GLN A 392 10.42 29.67 -23.49
N VAL A 393 9.46 29.91 -22.60
CA VAL A 393 8.81 28.84 -21.83
C VAL A 393 7.97 27.95 -22.75
N LYS A 394 7.18 28.52 -23.67
CA LYS A 394 6.36 27.78 -24.64
C LYS A 394 7.21 26.83 -25.50
N GLU A 395 8.37 27.29 -25.98
CA GLU A 395 9.31 26.48 -26.77
C GLU A 395 9.90 25.32 -25.93
N ALA A 396 10.32 25.60 -24.70
CA ALA A 396 10.86 24.59 -23.79
C ALA A 396 9.80 23.54 -23.39
N LEU A 397 8.56 23.97 -23.13
CA LEU A 397 7.43 23.11 -22.80
C LEU A 397 7.10 22.17 -23.95
N THR A 398 6.98 22.70 -25.17
CA THR A 398 6.72 21.88 -26.37
C THR A 398 7.82 20.85 -26.60
N THR A 399 9.08 21.24 -26.39
CA THR A 399 10.23 20.35 -26.54
C THR A 399 10.21 19.22 -25.50
N LEU A 400 9.96 19.55 -24.23
CA LEU A 400 9.90 18.56 -23.16
C LEU A 400 8.70 17.62 -23.32
N GLN A 401 7.53 18.14 -23.70
CA GLN A 401 6.34 17.32 -23.94
C GLN A 401 6.57 16.31 -25.06
N ALA A 402 7.13 16.76 -26.20
CA ALA A 402 7.45 15.86 -27.30
C ALA A 402 8.46 14.77 -26.90
N ALA A 403 9.42 15.10 -26.03
CA ALA A 403 10.36 14.13 -25.47
C ALA A 403 9.66 13.13 -24.54
N LEU A 404 8.76 13.59 -23.68
CA LEU A 404 7.96 12.75 -22.78
C LEU A 404 7.00 11.83 -23.53
N ASP A 405 6.33 12.32 -24.57
CA ASP A 405 5.43 11.53 -25.42
C ASP A 405 6.21 10.45 -26.17
N THR A 406 7.35 10.83 -26.77
CA THR A 406 8.25 9.88 -27.45
C THR A 406 8.75 8.83 -26.49
N PHE A 407 9.14 9.24 -25.29
CA PHE A 407 9.58 8.34 -24.23
C PHE A 407 8.46 7.36 -23.86
N THR A 408 7.28 7.87 -23.53
CA THR A 408 6.11 7.08 -23.11
C THR A 408 5.67 6.09 -24.19
N ALA A 409 5.63 6.52 -25.46
CA ALA A 409 5.31 5.66 -26.59
C ALA A 409 6.38 4.61 -26.90
N SER A 410 7.62 4.81 -26.43
CA SER A 410 8.72 3.86 -26.64
C SER A 410 8.71 2.66 -25.68
N VAL A 411 7.75 2.59 -24.75
CA VAL A 411 7.60 1.45 -23.84
C VAL A 411 7.54 0.13 -24.63
N VAL A 412 8.30 -0.85 -24.16
CA VAL A 412 8.37 -2.16 -24.79
C VAL A 412 7.11 -2.95 -24.42
N ASP A 413 6.36 -3.39 -25.43
CA ASP A 413 5.33 -4.44 -25.32
C ASP A 413 5.72 -5.59 -26.25
N THR A 414 5.82 -6.80 -25.70
CA THR A 414 6.15 -8.01 -26.44
C THR A 414 4.94 -8.73 -27.04
N ASN A 415 3.74 -8.15 -26.93
CA ASN A 415 2.56 -8.61 -27.66
C ASN A 415 2.85 -8.66 -29.16
N PHE A 416 2.49 -9.77 -29.81
CA PHE A 416 2.56 -9.91 -31.26
C PHE A 416 1.23 -10.37 -31.87
N ALA A 417 0.12 -10.22 -31.15
CA ALA A 417 -1.20 -10.60 -31.64
C ALA A 417 -1.66 -9.72 -32.82
N ASP A 418 -1.25 -8.45 -32.83
CA ASP A 418 -1.51 -7.44 -33.85
C ASP A 418 -0.87 -7.75 -35.22
N ASP A 419 0.19 -8.55 -35.25
CA ASP A 419 0.76 -9.12 -36.48
C ASP A 419 -0.22 -10.10 -37.20
N GLY A 420 -1.27 -10.56 -36.52
CA GLY A 420 -2.19 -11.59 -36.99
C GLY A 420 -3.55 -11.08 -37.46
N THR A 421 -4.36 -11.99 -38.01
CA THR A 421 -5.77 -11.72 -38.38
C THR A 421 -6.70 -12.44 -37.41
N ALA A 422 -7.55 -11.69 -36.72
CA ALA A 422 -8.54 -12.24 -35.79
C ALA A 422 -9.83 -12.71 -36.50
N SER A 423 -10.43 -13.77 -35.97
CA SER A 423 -11.69 -14.38 -36.44
C SER A 423 -12.42 -15.04 -35.26
N ALA A 424 -13.72 -15.27 -35.40
CA ALA A 424 -14.55 -15.87 -34.34
C ALA A 424 -15.56 -16.89 -34.91
N SER A 425 -16.11 -17.73 -34.05
CA SER A 425 -17.24 -18.63 -34.39
C SER A 425 -18.55 -17.89 -34.69
N GLY A 426 -18.67 -16.65 -34.22
CA GLY A 426 -19.84 -15.78 -34.30
C GLY A 426 -19.55 -14.45 -33.60
N GLY A 427 -20.58 -13.62 -33.40
CA GLY A 427 -20.42 -12.32 -32.74
C GLY A 427 -20.10 -11.15 -33.68
N THR A 428 -19.63 -10.04 -33.12
CA THR A 428 -19.34 -8.78 -33.83
C THR A 428 -17.88 -8.36 -33.68
N ASP A 429 -17.29 -7.84 -34.76
CA ASP A 429 -16.00 -7.14 -34.78
C ASP A 429 -14.81 -7.91 -34.16
N PRO A 430 -14.50 -9.14 -34.61
CA PRO A 430 -13.38 -9.92 -34.06
C PRO A 430 -12.01 -9.25 -34.22
N ALA A 431 -11.84 -8.29 -35.14
CA ALA A 431 -10.60 -7.53 -35.31
C ALA A 431 -10.27 -6.60 -34.12
N ASN A 432 -11.27 -6.27 -33.29
CA ASN A 432 -11.09 -5.42 -32.11
C ASN A 432 -10.27 -6.09 -31.01
N VAL A 433 -10.06 -7.42 -31.05
CA VAL A 433 -9.34 -8.13 -29.98
C VAL A 433 -7.82 -8.11 -30.16
N ASN A 434 -7.30 -7.57 -31.25
CA ASN A 434 -5.86 -7.54 -31.51
C ASN A 434 -5.41 -6.25 -32.19
N ASP A 435 -6.14 -5.15 -31.98
CA ASP A 435 -5.82 -3.83 -32.53
C ASP A 435 -5.03 -2.93 -31.55
N ASN A 436 -4.72 -3.46 -30.35
CA ASN A 436 -4.10 -2.74 -29.23
C ASN A 436 -4.94 -1.54 -28.74
N ASN A 437 -6.24 -1.51 -29.01
CA ASN A 437 -7.18 -0.51 -28.53
C ASN A 437 -8.14 -1.10 -27.48
N HIS A 438 -7.74 -0.97 -26.22
CA HIS A 438 -8.46 -1.37 -25.00
C HIS A 438 -9.89 -0.77 -24.81
N GLN A 439 -10.31 0.16 -25.69
CA GLN A 439 -11.66 0.73 -25.69
C GLN A 439 -12.61 0.03 -26.67
N THR A 440 -12.09 -0.80 -27.57
CA THR A 440 -12.90 -1.62 -28.47
C THR A 440 -13.06 -3.03 -27.91
N ALA A 441 -14.01 -3.80 -28.44
CA ALA A 441 -14.24 -5.17 -28.00
C ALA A 441 -14.94 -6.01 -29.07
N TRP A 442 -14.75 -7.32 -28.98
CA TRP A 442 -15.61 -8.32 -29.58
C TRP A 442 -16.67 -8.80 -28.58
N SER A 443 -17.88 -9.06 -29.07
CA SER A 443 -18.95 -9.70 -28.29
C SER A 443 -19.46 -10.95 -28.99
N GLY A 444 -19.68 -12.02 -28.24
CA GLY A 444 -20.23 -13.28 -28.76
C GLY A 444 -21.08 -14.05 -27.76
N GLY A 445 -21.85 -15.02 -28.25
CA GLY A 445 -22.77 -15.82 -27.43
C GLY A 445 -22.15 -17.09 -26.85
N ALA A 446 -22.97 -17.91 -26.19
CA ALA A 446 -22.58 -19.18 -25.59
C ALA A 446 -21.72 -20.08 -26.51
N ASP A 447 -20.77 -20.79 -25.89
CA ASP A 447 -19.86 -21.75 -26.54
C ASP A 447 -19.05 -21.19 -27.74
N SER A 448 -18.82 -19.87 -27.76
CA SER A 448 -18.06 -19.20 -28.82
C SER A 448 -16.55 -19.39 -28.70
N TRP A 449 -15.84 -19.25 -29.82
CA TRP A 449 -14.38 -19.15 -29.85
C TRP A 449 -13.89 -17.90 -30.58
N LEU A 450 -12.74 -17.40 -30.15
CA LEU A 450 -11.93 -16.36 -30.81
C LEU A 450 -10.59 -16.95 -31.25
N GLN A 451 -10.07 -16.51 -32.39
CA GLN A 451 -8.83 -17.04 -32.96
C GLN A 451 -8.02 -15.96 -33.67
N VAL A 452 -6.70 -15.98 -33.48
CA VAL A 452 -5.74 -15.18 -34.26
C VAL A 452 -4.94 -16.11 -35.18
N ASP A 453 -4.95 -15.84 -36.49
CA ASP A 453 -4.02 -16.42 -37.48
C ASP A 453 -2.78 -15.51 -37.62
N LEU A 454 -1.62 -15.99 -37.17
CA LEU A 454 -0.34 -15.27 -37.24
C LEU A 454 0.28 -15.24 -38.65
N GLY A 455 -0.37 -15.85 -39.65
CA GLY A 455 0.10 -15.99 -41.03
C GLY A 455 1.25 -17.00 -41.22
N LYS A 456 2.07 -17.21 -40.18
CA LYS A 456 3.18 -18.17 -40.11
C LYS A 456 3.30 -18.77 -38.71
N SER A 457 3.87 -19.97 -38.63
CA SER A 457 4.13 -20.59 -37.32
C SER A 457 5.18 -19.80 -36.53
N ARG A 458 4.87 -19.47 -35.28
CA ARG A 458 5.76 -18.81 -34.31
C ARG A 458 5.66 -19.50 -32.95
N PRO A 459 6.71 -19.45 -32.12
CA PRO A 459 6.63 -19.95 -30.74
C PRO A 459 5.73 -19.05 -29.88
N VAL A 460 4.81 -19.65 -29.12
CA VAL A 460 3.89 -18.99 -28.19
C VAL A 460 3.86 -19.79 -26.87
N ASN A 461 3.76 -19.10 -25.74
CA ASN A 461 3.63 -19.74 -24.42
C ASN A 461 2.88 -18.93 -23.36
N ASP A 462 2.33 -17.77 -23.72
CA ASP A 462 1.58 -16.88 -22.83
C ASP A 462 0.45 -16.22 -23.62
N VAL A 463 -0.79 -16.42 -23.17
CA VAL A 463 -1.99 -15.80 -23.72
C VAL A 463 -2.63 -14.97 -22.62
N ARG A 464 -2.77 -13.66 -22.85
CA ARG A 464 -3.48 -12.74 -21.94
C ARG A 464 -4.78 -12.31 -22.58
N ILE A 465 -5.84 -12.28 -21.79
CA ILE A 465 -7.18 -11.86 -22.24
C ILE A 465 -7.64 -10.74 -21.32
N GLU A 466 -8.00 -9.60 -21.91
CA GLU A 466 -8.75 -8.55 -21.22
C GLU A 466 -10.25 -8.76 -21.46
N TRP A 467 -10.98 -9.03 -20.39
CA TRP A 467 -12.41 -9.23 -20.44
C TRP A 467 -13.17 -7.91 -20.32
N GLY A 468 -14.31 -7.80 -20.98
CA GLY A 468 -15.32 -6.79 -20.68
C GLY A 468 -16.23 -7.21 -19.52
N PRO A 469 -17.42 -6.59 -19.38
CA PRO A 469 -18.35 -6.92 -18.30
C PRO A 469 -18.83 -8.39 -18.30
N ALA A 470 -19.04 -8.96 -19.49
CA ALA A 470 -19.33 -10.38 -19.67
C ALA A 470 -18.03 -11.16 -19.95
N TYR A 471 -17.84 -12.28 -19.28
CA TYR A 471 -16.57 -13.00 -19.27
C TYR A 471 -16.79 -14.51 -19.20
N SER A 472 -15.74 -15.28 -19.51
CA SER A 472 -15.78 -16.73 -19.40
C SER A 472 -15.20 -17.23 -18.07
N PRO A 473 -15.99 -17.86 -17.19
CA PRO A 473 -15.47 -18.52 -15.98
C PRO A 473 -14.76 -19.85 -16.28
N ASP A 474 -14.83 -20.34 -17.52
CA ASP A 474 -14.18 -21.57 -17.99
C ASP A 474 -13.89 -21.49 -19.50
N TYR A 475 -12.62 -21.29 -19.84
CA TYR A 475 -12.15 -21.24 -21.23
C TYR A 475 -10.92 -22.10 -21.44
N THR A 476 -10.69 -22.50 -22.69
CA THR A 476 -9.54 -23.31 -23.11
C THR A 476 -8.75 -22.59 -24.19
N VAL A 477 -7.43 -22.48 -23.99
CA VAL A 477 -6.50 -22.04 -25.02
C VAL A 477 -6.06 -23.24 -25.84
N GLN A 478 -6.13 -23.07 -27.16
CA GLN A 478 -5.86 -24.09 -28.16
C GLN A 478 -4.91 -23.54 -29.22
N VAL A 479 -4.03 -24.39 -29.73
CA VAL A 479 -3.08 -24.01 -30.79
C VAL A 479 -3.13 -24.96 -31.97
N SER A 480 -2.82 -24.45 -33.15
CA SER A 480 -2.74 -25.23 -34.39
C SER A 480 -1.68 -24.66 -35.35
N THR A 481 -1.10 -25.53 -36.18
CA THR A 481 -0.24 -25.14 -37.31
C THR A 481 -0.99 -25.14 -38.65
N ASP A 482 -2.13 -25.83 -38.75
CA ASP A 482 -2.88 -26.05 -39.99
C ASP A 482 -4.29 -25.41 -40.00
N GLY A 483 -4.76 -24.91 -38.85
CA GLY A 483 -6.08 -24.28 -38.70
C GLY A 483 -7.24 -25.29 -38.70
N GLN A 484 -6.94 -26.59 -38.73
CA GLN A 484 -7.93 -27.68 -38.77
C GLN A 484 -7.86 -28.54 -37.51
N LYS A 485 -6.65 -28.91 -37.08
CA LYS A 485 -6.39 -29.72 -35.89
C LYS A 485 -5.87 -28.85 -34.77
N PHE A 486 -6.64 -28.78 -33.69
CA PHE A 486 -6.30 -27.98 -32.51
C PHE A 486 -5.88 -28.86 -31.34
N THR A 487 -4.86 -28.42 -30.63
CA THR A 487 -4.39 -29.04 -29.39
C THR A 487 -4.69 -28.11 -28.22
N ASN A 488 -5.32 -28.61 -27.17
CA ASN A 488 -5.52 -27.86 -25.93
C ASN A 488 -4.19 -27.70 -25.21
N VAL A 489 -3.83 -26.47 -24.87
CA VAL A 489 -2.57 -26.17 -24.17
C VAL A 489 -2.80 -25.60 -22.77
N GLY A 490 -4.00 -25.08 -22.47
CA GLY A 490 -4.39 -24.67 -21.13
C GLY A 490 -5.90 -24.56 -20.99
N ARG A 491 -6.40 -24.80 -19.78
CA ARG A 491 -7.81 -24.58 -19.39
C ARG A 491 -7.82 -23.80 -18.09
N THR A 492 -8.59 -22.72 -18.04
CA THR A 492 -8.55 -21.71 -16.99
C THR A 492 -9.91 -21.01 -16.90
N GLY A 493 -10.08 -20.06 -15.97
CA GLY A 493 -11.28 -19.23 -15.85
C GLY A 493 -10.91 -17.79 -15.54
N SER A 494 -11.74 -16.84 -16.00
CA SER A 494 -11.61 -15.46 -15.55
C SER A 494 -12.04 -15.33 -14.07
N PRO A 495 -11.29 -14.61 -13.23
CA PRO A 495 -11.70 -14.28 -11.87
C PRO A 495 -12.89 -13.30 -11.79
N GLY A 496 -13.26 -12.65 -12.90
CA GLY A 496 -14.39 -11.75 -12.97
C GLY A 496 -14.48 -10.98 -14.29
N GLY A 497 -15.49 -10.10 -14.40
CA GLY A 497 -15.63 -9.18 -15.53
C GLY A 497 -14.73 -7.96 -15.36
N ASN A 498 -14.35 -7.31 -16.47
CA ASN A 498 -13.42 -6.18 -16.50
C ASN A 498 -12.06 -6.48 -15.85
N GLN A 499 -11.59 -7.73 -16.01
CA GLN A 499 -10.32 -8.19 -15.46
C GLN A 499 -9.45 -8.83 -16.54
N PHE A 500 -8.16 -8.95 -16.24
CA PHE A 500 -7.23 -9.71 -17.05
C PHE A 500 -7.17 -11.17 -16.57
N SER A 501 -7.05 -12.09 -17.52
CA SER A 501 -6.69 -13.48 -17.25
C SER A 501 -5.48 -13.89 -18.09
N ARG A 502 -4.70 -14.87 -17.62
CA ARG A 502 -3.41 -15.21 -18.22
C ARG A 502 -3.19 -16.72 -18.26
N THR A 503 -3.22 -17.31 -19.45
CA THR A 503 -2.90 -18.72 -19.65
C THR A 503 -1.45 -18.91 -20.07
N ARG A 504 -0.63 -19.49 -19.18
CA ARG A 504 0.71 -19.99 -19.53
C ARG A 504 0.65 -21.46 -19.92
N PHE A 505 1.58 -21.90 -20.76
CA PHE A 505 1.73 -23.30 -21.17
C PHE A 505 3.15 -23.55 -21.70
N ALA A 506 3.48 -24.81 -22.01
CA ALA A 506 4.77 -25.15 -22.60
C ALA A 506 4.96 -24.46 -23.97
N THR A 507 6.17 -23.95 -24.26
CA THR A 507 6.45 -23.28 -25.54
C THR A 507 6.10 -24.16 -26.72
N THR A 508 5.11 -23.71 -27.50
CA THR A 508 4.54 -24.46 -28.61
C THR A 508 4.63 -23.63 -29.89
N SER A 509 4.97 -24.28 -31.00
CA SER A 509 4.92 -23.64 -32.32
C SER A 509 3.47 -23.61 -32.80
N ALA A 510 2.93 -22.41 -33.04
CA ALA A 510 1.54 -22.20 -33.43
C ALA A 510 1.47 -21.19 -34.58
N ARG A 511 0.59 -21.41 -35.55
CA ARG A 511 0.13 -20.39 -36.50
C ARG A 511 -1.21 -19.81 -36.06
N TYR A 512 -2.09 -20.68 -35.56
CA TYR A 512 -3.41 -20.31 -35.05
C TYR A 512 -3.41 -20.47 -33.53
N VAL A 513 -3.82 -19.42 -32.83
CA VAL A 513 -4.10 -19.47 -31.39
C VAL A 513 -5.59 -19.18 -31.20
N ARG A 514 -6.30 -20.09 -30.54
CA ARG A 514 -7.74 -20.04 -30.35
C ARG A 514 -8.11 -20.11 -28.88
N VAL A 515 -9.03 -19.26 -28.45
CA VAL A 515 -9.65 -19.27 -27.12
C VAL A 515 -11.08 -19.77 -27.28
N ALA A 516 -11.38 -20.95 -26.76
CA ALA A 516 -12.73 -21.51 -26.72
C ALA A 516 -13.37 -21.23 -25.36
N MET A 517 -14.47 -20.48 -25.34
CA MET A 517 -15.10 -19.92 -24.13
C MET A 517 -16.39 -20.65 -23.82
N THR A 518 -16.59 -20.98 -22.54
CA THR A 518 -17.79 -21.66 -22.04
C THR A 518 -18.23 -21.10 -20.68
N GLY A 519 -19.34 -21.59 -20.14
CA GLY A 519 -19.78 -21.30 -18.78
C GLY A 519 -20.54 -19.98 -18.59
N ALA A 520 -20.82 -19.24 -19.66
CA ALA A 520 -21.73 -18.09 -19.67
C ALA A 520 -22.49 -18.01 -21.01
N ASP A 521 -23.58 -17.25 -21.04
CA ASP A 521 -24.44 -17.07 -22.22
C ASP A 521 -23.90 -16.01 -23.21
N GLU A 522 -23.02 -15.12 -22.73
CA GLU A 522 -22.40 -14.04 -23.49
C GLU A 522 -20.96 -13.81 -23.01
N PHE A 523 -20.10 -13.37 -23.92
CA PHE A 523 -18.70 -13.01 -23.65
C PHE A 523 -18.35 -11.70 -24.33
N VAL A 524 -17.57 -10.87 -23.63
CA VAL A 524 -16.96 -9.64 -24.18
C VAL A 524 -15.45 -9.72 -23.98
N VAL A 525 -14.69 -9.64 -25.07
CA VAL A 525 -13.22 -9.61 -25.05
C VAL A 525 -12.75 -8.31 -25.65
N LYS A 526 -12.02 -7.51 -24.88
CA LYS A 526 -11.40 -6.27 -25.33
C LYS A 526 -10.10 -6.53 -26.07
N GLU A 527 -9.23 -7.32 -25.47
CA GLU A 527 -7.91 -7.62 -26.02
C GLU A 527 -7.55 -9.09 -25.82
N LEU A 528 -6.94 -9.69 -26.84
CA LEU A 528 -6.35 -11.02 -26.87
C LEU A 528 -4.89 -10.87 -27.28
N GLN A 529 -4.01 -11.02 -26.31
CA GLN A 529 -2.59 -10.75 -26.48
C GLN A 529 -1.80 -12.07 -26.48
N LEU A 530 -0.84 -12.16 -27.40
CA LEU A 530 -0.01 -13.36 -27.62
C LEU A 530 1.45 -13.02 -27.37
N ARG A 531 2.10 -13.81 -26.51
CA ARG A 531 3.49 -13.57 -26.09
C ARG A 531 4.35 -14.83 -26.07
N LEU A 532 5.65 -14.59 -26.14
CA LEU A 532 6.70 -15.57 -25.87
C LEU A 532 7.50 -15.08 -24.66
N ALA A 533 7.04 -15.45 -23.47
CA ALA A 533 7.81 -15.13 -22.28
C ALA A 533 9.08 -16.01 -22.22
N PRO A 534 10.19 -15.49 -21.68
CA PRO A 534 11.43 -16.24 -21.51
C PRO A 534 11.23 -17.54 -20.74
N VAL A 535 12.04 -18.55 -21.05
CA VAL A 535 12.13 -19.80 -20.31
C VAL A 535 13.57 -19.96 -19.85
N VAL A 536 13.79 -19.87 -18.55
CA VAL A 536 15.11 -20.02 -17.93
C VAL A 536 15.11 -21.27 -17.07
N THR A 537 16.11 -22.13 -17.28
CA THR A 537 16.35 -23.31 -16.42
C THR A 537 17.40 -22.96 -15.36
N PRO A 538 17.04 -22.94 -14.07
CA PRO A 538 17.99 -22.67 -13.00
C PRO A 538 19.02 -23.81 -12.87
N ARG A 539 20.13 -23.54 -12.18
CA ARG A 539 21.14 -24.57 -11.85
C ARG A 539 21.37 -24.64 -10.35
N PRO A 540 20.42 -25.22 -9.59
CA PRO A 540 20.45 -25.19 -8.15
C PRO A 540 21.69 -25.91 -7.60
N ARG A 541 22.39 -25.25 -6.68
CA ARG A 541 23.55 -25.84 -6.00
C ARG A 541 23.61 -25.41 -4.55
N LEU A 542 24.05 -26.31 -3.69
CA LEU A 542 24.43 -25.96 -2.33
C LEU A 542 25.70 -25.09 -2.38
N VAL A 543 25.65 -23.90 -1.79
CA VAL A 543 26.81 -23.02 -1.72
C VAL A 543 27.58 -23.25 -0.43
N GLN A 544 28.91 -23.16 -0.54
CA GLN A 544 29.78 -23.11 0.63
C GLN A 544 29.80 -21.68 1.15
N THR A 545 29.22 -21.46 2.33
CA THR A 545 29.25 -20.18 3.01
C THR A 545 30.50 -20.06 3.86
N SER A 546 31.04 -18.85 3.97
CA SER A 546 32.19 -18.55 4.83
C SER A 546 31.77 -18.47 6.31
N ASN A 547 30.48 -18.24 6.55
CA ASN A 547 29.88 -18.11 7.87
C ASN A 547 28.74 -19.12 8.07
N PRO A 548 28.47 -19.59 9.30
CA PRO A 548 27.33 -20.45 9.58
C PRO A 548 25.99 -19.73 9.29
N THR A 549 25.13 -20.37 8.52
CA THR A 549 23.75 -19.94 8.24
C THR A 549 22.75 -20.81 9.01
N GLU A 550 21.52 -20.34 9.20
CA GLU A 550 20.45 -21.10 9.87
C GLU A 550 20.04 -22.35 9.08
N ASP A 551 20.31 -22.37 7.78
CA ASP A 551 19.98 -23.43 6.81
C ASP A 551 21.11 -23.68 5.81
N GLY A 552 21.05 -24.75 5.03
CA GLY A 552 21.94 -24.91 3.87
C GLY A 552 21.52 -23.98 2.75
N VAL A 553 22.41 -23.13 2.22
CA VAL A 553 22.02 -22.17 1.19
C VAL A 553 22.02 -22.83 -0.19
N ILE A 554 20.87 -22.87 -0.86
CA ILE A 554 20.75 -23.29 -2.26
C ILE A 554 20.73 -22.04 -3.13
N ALA A 555 21.61 -21.98 -4.13
CA ALA A 555 21.66 -20.92 -5.11
C ALA A 555 21.19 -21.46 -6.46
N ASP A 556 20.16 -20.85 -7.04
CA ASP A 556 19.69 -21.12 -8.40
C ASP A 556 20.52 -20.33 -9.43
N PHE A 557 20.95 -19.14 -9.03
CA PHE A 557 21.74 -18.20 -9.81
C PHE A 557 22.91 -17.67 -8.99
N ASP A 558 24.03 -17.36 -9.66
CA ASP A 558 25.18 -16.72 -9.05
C ASP A 558 25.47 -15.41 -9.80
N ALA A 559 25.33 -14.27 -9.13
CA ALA A 559 25.46 -12.96 -9.76
C ALA A 559 26.84 -12.74 -10.42
N THR A 560 27.88 -13.48 -9.99
CA THR A 560 29.22 -13.39 -10.57
C THR A 560 29.30 -14.02 -11.96
N GLN A 561 28.40 -14.97 -12.27
CA GLN A 561 28.26 -15.52 -13.62
C GLN A 561 27.60 -14.53 -14.59
N TYR A 562 26.91 -13.51 -14.06
CA TYR A 562 26.35 -12.39 -14.82
C TYR A 562 27.30 -11.18 -14.86
N GLY A 563 28.50 -11.30 -14.29
CA GLY A 563 29.55 -10.26 -14.34
C GLY A 563 29.69 -9.40 -13.08
N ALA A 564 29.00 -9.72 -11.97
CA ALA A 564 29.13 -8.95 -10.74
C ALA A 564 30.57 -9.01 -10.20
N ASP A 565 31.15 -7.84 -9.90
CA ASP A 565 32.55 -7.69 -9.51
C ASP A 565 32.73 -7.72 -8.00
N ARG A 566 33.18 -8.87 -7.50
CA ARG A 566 33.42 -9.14 -6.07
C ARG A 566 34.51 -8.28 -5.44
N SER A 567 35.28 -7.53 -6.23
CA SER A 567 36.33 -6.65 -5.72
C SER A 567 35.80 -5.27 -5.30
N GLY A 568 34.60 -4.90 -5.77
CA GLY A 568 33.99 -3.59 -5.55
C GLY A 568 34.60 -2.48 -6.41
N ARG A 569 35.43 -2.82 -7.41
CA ARG A 569 36.08 -1.85 -8.29
C ARG A 569 35.19 -1.41 -9.44
N ARG A 570 34.41 -2.34 -10.01
CA ARG A 570 33.44 -2.05 -11.07
C ARG A 570 32.02 -2.09 -10.51
N ASP A 571 31.16 -1.33 -11.16
CA ASP A 571 29.74 -1.36 -10.87
C ASP A 571 29.15 -2.74 -11.17
N SER A 572 28.39 -3.27 -10.22
CA SER A 572 27.74 -4.57 -10.26
C SER A 572 26.22 -4.47 -10.42
N THR A 573 25.62 -3.27 -10.44
CA THR A 573 24.16 -3.09 -10.50
C THR A 573 23.53 -3.87 -11.65
N LYS A 574 23.98 -3.64 -12.89
CA LYS A 574 23.42 -4.33 -14.07
C LYS A 574 23.59 -5.85 -13.99
N ALA A 575 24.73 -6.34 -13.53
CA ALA A 575 24.99 -7.77 -13.42
C ALA A 575 24.10 -8.45 -12.39
N ILE A 576 23.91 -7.81 -11.23
CA ILE A 576 23.00 -8.31 -10.18
C ILE A 576 21.56 -8.29 -10.72
N GLN A 577 21.13 -7.19 -11.35
CA GLN A 577 19.78 -7.06 -11.90
C GLN A 577 19.49 -8.11 -12.98
N GLN A 578 20.44 -8.42 -13.86
CA GLN A 578 20.26 -9.50 -14.85
C GLN A 578 20.12 -10.88 -14.20
N ALA A 579 20.83 -11.14 -13.10
CA ALA A 579 20.65 -12.38 -12.34
C ALA A 579 19.26 -12.45 -11.68
N VAL A 580 18.73 -11.32 -11.21
CA VAL A 580 17.37 -11.24 -10.67
C VAL A 580 16.32 -11.45 -11.76
N TYR A 581 16.48 -10.85 -12.94
CA TYR A 581 15.56 -11.12 -14.03
C TYR A 581 15.56 -12.59 -14.48
N ALA A 582 16.74 -13.22 -14.53
CA ALA A 582 16.82 -14.66 -14.82
C ALA A 582 16.13 -15.50 -13.73
N CYS A 583 16.17 -15.06 -12.48
CA CYS A 583 15.39 -15.66 -11.39
C CYS A 583 13.88 -15.51 -11.60
N GLN A 584 13.41 -14.32 -11.97
CA GLN A 584 12.00 -14.07 -12.28
C GLN A 584 11.53 -14.96 -13.45
N ASP A 585 12.31 -15.01 -14.52
CA ASP A 585 12.04 -15.80 -15.74
C ASP A 585 12.03 -17.32 -15.47
N ALA A 586 12.76 -17.79 -14.43
CA ALA A 586 12.70 -19.17 -13.95
C ALA A 586 11.53 -19.44 -12.99
N GLY A 587 10.73 -18.43 -12.68
CA GLY A 587 9.58 -18.51 -11.76
C GLY A 587 9.92 -18.26 -10.29
N GLY A 588 11.14 -17.85 -9.96
CA GLY A 588 11.61 -17.58 -8.59
C GLY A 588 12.86 -18.38 -8.22
N GLY A 589 13.37 -18.15 -7.01
CA GLY A 589 14.57 -18.81 -6.49
C GLY A 589 15.53 -17.87 -5.80
N THR A 590 16.76 -18.33 -5.59
CA THR A 590 17.81 -17.58 -4.89
C THR A 590 18.91 -17.11 -5.85
N VAL A 591 19.13 -15.80 -5.88
CA VAL A 591 20.30 -15.15 -6.50
C VAL A 591 21.39 -14.99 -5.46
N TRP A 592 22.45 -15.76 -5.61
CA TRP A 592 23.59 -15.76 -4.70
C TRP A 592 24.58 -14.64 -5.02
N LEU A 593 24.90 -13.85 -3.99
CA LEU A 593 26.06 -12.97 -3.93
C LEU A 593 27.12 -13.62 -3.02
N PRO A 594 28.18 -14.22 -3.58
CA PRO A 594 29.30 -14.74 -2.78
C PRO A 594 29.95 -13.65 -1.92
N ALA A 595 30.66 -14.04 -0.84
CA ALA A 595 31.46 -13.10 -0.06
C ALA A 595 32.39 -12.23 -0.94
N GLY A 596 32.40 -10.93 -0.70
CA GLY A 596 33.03 -9.95 -1.57
C GLY A 596 32.50 -8.54 -1.32
N ARG A 597 33.06 -7.57 -2.05
CA ARG A 597 32.57 -6.20 -2.10
C ARG A 597 31.93 -5.97 -3.46
N TYR A 598 30.73 -5.41 -3.51
CA TYR A 598 30.01 -5.13 -4.74
C TYR A 598 29.63 -3.66 -4.76
N ARG A 599 30.17 -2.89 -5.70
CA ARG A 599 29.76 -1.49 -5.89
C ARG A 599 28.45 -1.46 -6.65
N VAL A 600 27.47 -0.75 -6.13
CA VAL A 600 26.12 -0.60 -6.70
C VAL A 600 25.84 0.90 -6.80
N THR A 601 25.46 1.37 -7.99
CA THR A 601 25.28 2.80 -8.30
C THR A 601 23.83 3.22 -8.56
N ASP A 602 22.93 2.25 -8.65
CA ASP A 602 21.48 2.44 -8.83
C ASP A 602 20.74 1.26 -8.16
N THR A 603 19.41 1.39 -8.03
CA THR A 603 18.51 0.47 -7.35
C THR A 603 18.64 -0.96 -7.87
N VAL A 604 18.71 -1.93 -6.97
CA VAL A 604 18.52 -3.36 -7.29
C VAL A 604 17.08 -3.75 -6.96
N GLU A 605 16.33 -4.09 -8.00
CA GLU A 605 14.93 -4.48 -7.94
C GLU A 605 14.79 -5.97 -7.78
N VAL A 606 14.29 -6.41 -6.61
CA VAL A 606 14.11 -7.81 -6.26
C VAL A 606 12.66 -8.20 -6.52
N HIS A 607 12.41 -8.73 -7.71
CA HIS A 607 11.08 -9.13 -8.17
C HIS A 607 10.49 -10.29 -7.35
N ALA A 608 9.18 -10.47 -7.51
CA ALA A 608 8.42 -11.43 -6.76
C ALA A 608 9.04 -12.84 -6.78
N PHE A 609 9.08 -13.50 -5.61
CA PHE A 609 9.65 -14.84 -5.41
C PHE A 609 11.16 -14.99 -5.64
N CYS A 610 11.87 -13.90 -5.92
CA CYS A 610 13.32 -13.89 -5.94
C CYS A 610 13.88 -13.48 -4.59
N THR A 611 14.94 -14.17 -4.17
CA THR A 611 15.72 -13.78 -2.99
C THR A 611 17.14 -13.42 -3.40
N VAL A 612 17.56 -12.18 -3.19
CA VAL A 612 18.97 -11.81 -3.26
C VAL A 612 19.62 -12.20 -1.93
N ARG A 613 20.55 -13.16 -1.97
CA ARG A 613 21.13 -13.74 -0.77
C ARG A 613 22.65 -13.63 -0.76
N GLY A 614 23.18 -12.96 0.25
CA GLY A 614 24.61 -12.84 0.52
C GLY A 614 25.11 -13.86 1.55
N ASP A 615 26.43 -14.03 1.58
CA ASP A 615 27.16 -14.65 2.69
C ASP A 615 27.19 -13.72 3.91
N HIS A 616 26.35 -13.99 4.92
CA HIS A 616 26.21 -13.15 6.11
C HIS A 616 27.46 -13.20 7.01
N GLY A 617 28.17 -12.09 7.14
CA GLY A 617 29.32 -11.98 8.04
C GLY A 617 28.94 -11.92 9.51
N GLN A 618 29.50 -12.81 10.34
CA GLN A 618 29.31 -12.70 11.80
C GLN A 618 29.97 -11.44 12.37
N LYS A 619 31.15 -11.08 11.84
CA LYS A 619 31.84 -9.83 12.16
C LYS A 619 31.36 -8.72 11.22
N VAL A 620 31.19 -7.52 11.77
CA VAL A 620 30.81 -6.31 11.03
C VAL A 620 31.69 -6.13 9.79
N GLY A 621 31.06 -6.05 8.61
CA GLY A 621 31.76 -5.82 7.33
C GLY A 621 32.50 -7.04 6.74
N THR A 622 32.23 -8.25 7.24
CA THR A 622 32.70 -9.51 6.63
C THR A 622 31.60 -10.16 5.78
N GLY A 623 31.94 -11.14 4.95
CA GLY A 623 30.97 -11.77 4.05
C GLY A 623 30.66 -10.90 2.83
N THR A 624 29.38 -10.74 2.51
CA THR A 624 28.90 -9.95 1.38
C THR A 624 28.69 -8.50 1.78
N VAL A 625 29.44 -7.59 1.16
CA VAL A 625 29.35 -6.15 1.39
C VAL A 625 28.89 -5.47 0.11
N VAL A 626 27.77 -4.75 0.18
CA VAL A 626 27.25 -3.91 -0.88
C VAL A 626 27.65 -2.47 -0.59
N ILE A 627 28.52 -1.92 -1.44
CA ILE A 627 28.96 -0.53 -1.39
C ILE A 627 27.93 0.29 -2.19
N ALA A 628 27.07 1.01 -1.48
CA ALA A 628 26.03 1.85 -2.03
C ALA A 628 26.63 3.20 -2.47
N ASP A 629 27.09 3.27 -3.71
CA ASP A 629 27.64 4.48 -4.32
C ASP A 629 26.55 5.18 -5.15
N LEU A 630 25.46 5.51 -4.44
CA LEU A 630 24.23 6.08 -4.99
C LEU A 630 24.32 7.62 -5.02
N PRO A 631 23.56 8.29 -5.91
CA PRO A 631 23.27 9.71 -5.78
C PRO A 631 22.64 10.03 -4.41
N SER A 632 23.10 11.10 -3.76
CA SER A 632 22.52 11.58 -2.50
C SER A 632 21.23 12.37 -2.73
N GLY A 633 20.34 12.36 -1.75
CA GLY A 633 19.08 13.08 -1.76
C GLY A 633 18.00 12.29 -1.05
N ASP A 634 17.02 12.98 -0.48
CA ASP A 634 15.83 12.33 0.11
C ASP A 634 15.04 11.56 -0.95
N ASP A 635 14.99 12.09 -2.17
CA ASP A 635 14.36 11.47 -3.34
C ASP A 635 15.33 10.63 -4.18
N GLY A 636 16.55 10.36 -3.71
CA GLY A 636 17.51 9.49 -4.39
C GLY A 636 17.01 8.04 -4.53
N PRO A 637 17.73 7.18 -5.28
CA PRO A 637 17.35 5.77 -5.42
C PRO A 637 17.48 5.04 -4.08
N SER A 638 16.55 4.12 -3.83
CA SER A 638 16.71 3.11 -2.77
C SER A 638 17.79 2.10 -3.19
N LEU A 639 18.55 1.54 -2.24
CA LEU A 639 19.57 0.55 -2.63
C LEU A 639 18.91 -0.76 -3.11
N PHE A 640 17.96 -1.27 -2.33
CA PHE A 640 17.16 -2.44 -2.70
C PHE A 640 15.68 -2.10 -2.65
N ARG A 641 14.96 -2.47 -3.69
CA ARG A 641 13.49 -2.41 -3.74
C ARG A 641 12.94 -3.83 -3.83
N ILE A 642 12.08 -4.23 -2.89
CA ILE A 642 11.74 -5.63 -2.64
C ILE A 642 10.26 -5.88 -2.92
N GLY A 643 9.96 -6.80 -3.84
CA GLY A 643 8.60 -7.13 -4.24
C GLY A 643 7.93 -8.21 -3.38
N GLY A 644 6.79 -8.71 -3.86
CA GLY A 644 5.96 -9.67 -3.13
C GLY A 644 6.54 -11.08 -3.08
N SER A 645 6.46 -11.73 -1.93
CA SER A 645 7.14 -13.01 -1.64
C SER A 645 8.65 -13.00 -1.95
N ALA A 646 9.28 -11.83 -1.96
CA ALA A 646 10.70 -11.64 -2.27
C ALA A 646 11.50 -11.28 -1.02
N GLY A 647 12.83 -11.28 -1.13
CA GLY A 647 13.64 -10.82 -0.01
C GLY A 647 15.10 -10.52 -0.30
N VAL A 648 15.69 -9.77 0.62
CA VAL A 648 17.13 -9.56 0.69
C VAL A 648 17.66 -10.13 2.00
N VAL A 649 18.60 -11.06 1.89
CA VAL A 649 19.11 -11.83 3.03
C VAL A 649 20.63 -11.81 3.08
N GLY A 650 21.22 -11.58 4.25
CA GLY A 650 22.64 -11.87 4.48
C GLY A 650 23.65 -10.87 3.90
N VAL A 651 23.26 -9.61 3.73
CA VAL A 651 24.14 -8.55 3.18
C VAL A 651 24.52 -7.52 4.24
N THR A 652 25.75 -6.99 4.16
CA THR A 652 26.17 -5.76 4.84
C THR A 652 26.13 -4.61 3.84
N THR A 653 25.57 -3.46 4.20
CA THR A 653 25.53 -2.27 3.34
C THR A 653 26.44 -1.17 3.88
N TYR A 654 27.06 -0.41 2.97
CA TYR A 654 27.99 0.68 3.30
C TYR A 654 27.90 1.82 2.29
N TYR A 655 27.69 3.04 2.77
CA TYR A 655 27.67 4.28 1.99
C TYR A 655 29.04 4.98 2.11
N PRO A 656 29.87 4.99 1.05
CA PRO A 656 31.25 5.49 1.14
C PRO A 656 31.37 7.01 1.29
N ASN A 657 30.31 7.74 0.89
CA ASN A 657 30.23 9.21 0.90
C ASN A 657 29.43 9.74 2.12
N GLN A 658 29.14 8.89 3.10
CA GLN A 658 28.42 9.29 4.31
C GLN A 658 29.36 9.91 5.35
N HIS A 659 28.84 10.88 6.11
CA HIS A 659 29.57 11.63 7.13
C HIS A 659 28.82 11.67 8.47
N ALA A 660 29.53 11.66 9.60
CA ALA A 660 28.89 11.63 10.92
C ALA A 660 28.46 13.00 11.44
N THR A 661 29.21 14.06 11.13
CA THR A 661 28.96 15.43 11.63
C THR A 661 28.05 16.24 10.72
N THR A 662 28.01 15.88 9.44
CA THR A 662 27.16 16.49 8.40
C THR A 662 26.60 15.37 7.53
N PRO A 663 25.69 14.53 8.07
CA PRO A 663 25.15 13.42 7.31
C PRO A 663 24.55 13.84 5.98
N VAL A 664 24.86 13.06 4.95
CA VAL A 664 24.34 13.21 3.61
C VAL A 664 23.01 12.45 3.54
N PRO A 665 21.92 13.12 3.10
CA PRO A 665 20.65 12.44 2.91
C PRO A 665 20.75 11.34 1.86
N TYR A 666 20.18 10.19 2.18
CA TYR A 666 19.91 9.10 1.23
C TYR A 666 18.51 8.58 1.49
N ASN A 667 17.88 8.07 0.44
CA ASN A 667 16.67 7.28 0.58
C ASN A 667 16.93 5.94 1.31
N TYR A 668 15.91 5.12 1.50
CA TYR A 668 15.99 3.88 2.25
C TYR A 668 16.99 2.89 1.64
N THR A 669 17.74 2.23 2.52
CA THR A 669 18.64 1.14 2.09
C THR A 669 17.83 -0.07 1.62
N PHE A 670 16.75 -0.40 2.34
CA PHE A 670 15.80 -1.43 1.93
C PHE A 670 14.41 -0.82 1.86
N GLU A 671 13.81 -0.88 0.69
CA GLU A 671 12.47 -0.38 0.43
C GLU A 671 11.54 -1.57 0.15
N ILE A 672 10.44 -1.64 0.90
CA ILE A 672 9.28 -2.47 0.62
C ILE A 672 8.19 -1.49 0.15
N PRO A 673 7.99 -1.32 -1.16
CA PRO A 673 7.16 -0.24 -1.70
C PRO A 673 5.66 -0.51 -1.56
N GLY A 674 5.23 -1.74 -1.27
CA GLY A 674 3.83 -2.14 -1.46
C GLY A 674 3.39 -1.85 -2.90
N GLY A 675 2.12 -1.49 -3.10
CA GLY A 675 1.59 -1.12 -4.43
C GLY A 675 2.27 0.07 -5.14
N ALA A 676 3.26 0.73 -4.53
CA ALA A 676 3.92 1.92 -5.07
C ALA A 676 4.82 1.64 -6.30
N TRP A 677 5.40 0.44 -6.40
CA TRP A 677 6.24 -0.01 -7.52
C TRP A 677 5.49 -1.10 -8.29
N ILE A 678 5.53 -1.14 -9.63
CA ILE A 678 4.93 -2.18 -10.51
C ILE A 678 3.50 -2.69 -10.16
N GLY A 679 2.75 -1.96 -9.34
CA GLY A 679 1.40 -2.30 -8.88
C GLY A 679 1.32 -3.52 -7.95
N ASN A 680 0.28 -4.35 -8.14
CA ASN A 680 -0.06 -5.47 -7.26
C ASN A 680 1.01 -6.58 -7.19
N GLU A 681 2.03 -6.56 -8.07
CA GLU A 681 3.21 -7.44 -8.02
C GLU A 681 4.10 -7.23 -6.78
N ASN A 682 3.83 -6.20 -5.97
CA ASN A 682 4.54 -5.96 -4.71
C ASN A 682 3.67 -6.11 -3.46
N TYR A 683 2.39 -6.42 -3.65
CA TYR A 683 1.45 -6.47 -2.54
C TYR A 683 1.79 -7.57 -1.52
N MET A 684 2.27 -8.75 -1.93
CA MET A 684 2.45 -9.89 -1.03
C MET A 684 3.63 -9.76 -0.05
N MET A 685 3.80 -10.76 0.82
CA MET A 685 4.82 -10.82 1.89
C MET A 685 6.23 -10.38 1.47
N ALA A 686 6.89 -9.47 2.18
CA ALA A 686 8.28 -9.07 1.86
C ALA A 686 9.26 -9.32 3.01
N THR A 687 10.51 -9.69 2.69
CA THR A 687 11.51 -10.05 3.71
C THR A 687 12.82 -9.26 3.62
N VAL A 688 13.22 -8.68 4.75
CA VAL A 688 14.59 -8.20 4.99
C VAL A 688 15.15 -8.98 6.17
N ALA A 689 16.19 -9.78 5.94
CA ALA A 689 16.71 -10.65 6.99
C ALA A 689 18.23 -10.79 7.06
N ASP A 690 18.77 -10.93 8.27
CA ASP A 690 20.19 -11.18 8.51
C ASP A 690 21.08 -10.12 7.84
N VAL A 691 20.69 -8.83 7.95
CA VAL A 691 21.39 -7.71 7.30
C VAL A 691 22.10 -6.81 8.32
N THR A 692 23.19 -6.19 7.90
CA THR A 692 23.93 -5.20 8.70
C THR A 692 24.01 -3.86 7.95
N LEU A 693 23.40 -2.80 8.49
CA LEU A 693 23.46 -1.45 7.94
C LEU A 693 24.58 -0.67 8.62
N LEU A 694 25.72 -0.45 7.95
CA LEU A 694 26.85 0.18 8.63
C LEU A 694 26.64 1.66 8.91
N ASN A 695 26.07 2.41 7.97
CA ASN A 695 25.99 3.87 8.06
C ASN A 695 24.89 4.44 7.15
N SER A 696 23.73 3.78 7.14
CA SER A 696 22.59 4.26 6.37
C SER A 696 22.10 5.61 6.90
N TYR A 697 21.59 6.48 6.02
CA TYR A 697 20.85 7.67 6.48
C TYR A 697 19.46 7.24 6.95
N ARG A 698 18.72 6.57 6.06
CA ARG A 698 17.49 5.82 6.35
C ARG A 698 17.69 4.33 6.12
N GLY A 699 17.32 3.51 7.09
CA GLY A 699 17.54 2.07 7.04
C GLY A 699 16.50 1.32 6.20
N ILE A 700 15.31 1.10 6.75
CA ILE A 700 14.23 0.34 6.11
C ILE A 700 12.97 1.21 5.95
N GLY A 701 12.41 1.26 4.74
CA GLY A 701 11.15 1.94 4.45
C GLY A 701 10.11 0.94 3.98
N VAL A 702 8.95 0.91 4.63
CA VAL A 702 7.81 0.07 4.24
C VAL A 702 6.61 0.96 3.92
N SER A 703 6.13 0.92 2.67
CA SER A 703 5.04 1.75 2.15
C SER A 703 5.20 3.25 2.45
N THR A 704 6.42 3.76 2.26
CA THR A 704 6.77 5.15 2.61
C THR A 704 6.78 6.12 1.43
N MET A 705 6.74 5.61 0.20
CA MET A 705 7.08 6.38 -1.00
C MET A 705 5.85 6.64 -1.83
N PRO A 706 5.60 7.85 -2.37
CA PRO A 706 4.65 8.05 -3.46
C PRO A 706 4.82 6.97 -4.53
N ASN A 707 3.72 6.54 -5.16
CA ASN A 707 3.87 5.51 -6.18
C ASN A 707 4.74 6.07 -7.30
N ASP A 708 5.35 5.21 -8.12
CA ASP A 708 6.24 5.65 -9.20
C ASP A 708 5.54 6.61 -10.21
N ARG A 709 4.22 6.83 -10.07
CA ARG A 709 3.38 7.78 -10.82
C ARG A 709 3.07 9.09 -10.07
N GLY A 710 3.65 9.31 -8.90
CA GLY A 710 3.49 10.54 -8.11
C GLY A 710 2.24 10.60 -7.22
N ASN A 711 1.45 9.53 -7.11
CA ASN A 711 0.28 9.55 -6.23
C ASN A 711 0.70 9.48 -4.75
N ALA A 712 -0.01 10.21 -3.89
CA ALA A 712 0.29 10.31 -2.47
C ALA A 712 0.31 8.93 -1.78
N PRO A 713 1.12 8.74 -0.72
CA PRO A 713 1.21 7.48 0.02
C PRO A 713 -0.12 6.89 0.50
N SER A 714 -1.09 7.75 0.80
CA SER A 714 -2.47 7.39 1.19
C SER A 714 -3.26 6.65 0.09
N SER A 715 -2.84 6.73 -1.17
CA SER A 715 -3.52 6.13 -2.32
C SER A 715 -2.96 4.73 -2.68
N GLY A 716 -3.32 3.72 -1.89
CA GLY A 716 -3.22 2.33 -2.34
C GLY A 716 -1.84 1.66 -2.27
N GLN A 717 -0.88 2.20 -1.52
CA GLN A 717 0.47 1.63 -1.37
C GLN A 717 0.53 0.56 -0.27
N VAL A 718 -0.45 -0.31 -0.28
CA VAL A 718 -0.62 -1.35 0.73
C VAL A 718 0.34 -2.49 0.44
N HIS A 719 0.90 -3.05 1.50
CA HIS A 719 1.54 -4.35 1.46
C HIS A 719 0.76 -5.30 2.38
N GLU A 720 0.88 -6.61 2.16
CA GLU A 720 0.19 -7.62 2.93
C GLU A 720 0.85 -7.77 4.29
N SER A 721 2.08 -8.29 4.35
CA SER A 721 2.84 -8.43 5.59
C SER A 721 4.34 -8.30 5.37
N THR A 722 5.07 -7.94 6.41
CA THR A 722 6.54 -7.91 6.39
C THR A 722 7.16 -8.96 7.31
N THR A 723 8.35 -9.42 6.94
CA THR A 723 9.26 -10.14 7.82
C THR A 723 10.57 -9.37 7.91
N ILE A 724 10.76 -8.67 9.02
CA ILE A 724 11.99 -7.93 9.32
C ILE A 724 12.72 -8.68 10.43
N ARG A 725 13.84 -9.34 10.10
CA ARG A 725 14.46 -10.29 11.03
C ARG A 725 15.98 -10.15 11.12
N ASN A 726 16.53 -10.18 12.33
CA ASN A 726 17.98 -10.14 12.56
C ASN A 726 18.63 -8.95 11.83
N VAL A 727 18.00 -7.78 11.93
CA VAL A 727 18.48 -6.53 11.34
C VAL A 727 19.32 -5.80 12.38
N ARG A 728 20.49 -5.32 11.99
CA ARG A 728 21.32 -4.52 12.88
C ARG A 728 22.03 -3.38 12.18
N GLY A 729 22.26 -2.25 12.84
CA GLY A 729 23.04 -1.19 12.21
C GLY A 729 23.08 0.15 12.90
N THR A 730 23.83 1.08 12.29
CA THR A 730 23.80 2.51 12.60
C THR A 730 23.02 3.21 11.49
N ALA A 731 21.92 3.86 11.86
CA ALA A 731 21.14 4.72 10.98
C ALA A 731 21.23 6.16 11.49
N LEU A 732 21.47 7.13 10.61
CA LEU A 732 21.77 8.50 11.03
C LEU A 732 20.53 9.37 11.22
N PHE A 733 19.43 9.04 10.52
CA PHE A 733 18.17 9.77 10.60
C PHE A 733 17.04 8.85 11.03
N GLU A 734 16.83 7.72 10.33
CA GLU A 734 15.76 6.77 10.65
C GLU A 734 16.25 5.33 10.55
N GLY A 735 16.09 4.54 11.61
CA GLY A 735 16.37 3.11 11.57
C GLY A 735 15.39 2.38 10.65
N ALA A 736 14.09 2.51 10.93
CA ALA A 736 13.05 2.09 10.02
C ALA A 736 11.80 2.97 10.11
N ARG A 737 11.07 3.08 8.99
CA ARG A 737 9.75 3.69 8.91
C ARG A 737 8.79 2.72 8.20
N ALA A 738 7.60 2.53 8.75
CA ALA A 738 6.65 1.57 8.20
C ALA A 738 5.19 2.06 8.28
N TYR A 739 4.45 1.81 7.19
CA TYR A 739 3.02 2.10 6.99
C TYR A 739 2.29 0.99 6.23
N ASN A 740 0.96 1.09 6.19
CA ASN A 740 0.01 0.43 5.30
C ASN A 740 0.13 -1.11 5.21
N GLY A 741 0.25 -1.78 6.35
CA GLY A 741 0.14 -3.25 6.42
C GLY A 741 -1.33 -3.69 6.42
N ALA A 742 -1.74 -4.55 5.49
CA ALA A 742 -3.10 -5.11 5.40
C ALA A 742 -3.27 -6.49 6.06
N ASP A 743 -2.18 -7.06 6.57
CA ASP A 743 -2.13 -8.26 7.39
C ASP A 743 -0.94 -8.11 8.37
N VAL A 744 -0.88 -8.99 9.36
CA VAL A 744 0.08 -8.88 10.47
C VAL A 744 1.53 -9.14 10.01
N GLY A 745 2.38 -8.12 10.14
CA GLY A 745 3.83 -8.21 9.99
C GLY A 745 4.55 -8.72 11.24
N THR A 746 5.81 -9.15 11.06
CA THR A 746 6.65 -9.71 12.12
C THR A 746 8.04 -9.09 12.13
N TRP A 747 8.45 -8.60 13.29
CA TRP A 747 9.73 -7.94 13.52
C TRP A 747 10.49 -8.67 14.63
N GLU A 748 11.61 -9.30 14.30
CA GLU A 748 12.34 -10.18 15.21
C GLU A 748 13.82 -9.75 15.28
N ASN A 749 14.34 -9.44 16.47
CA ASN A 749 15.75 -9.07 16.69
C ASN A 749 16.21 -7.91 15.79
N VAL A 750 15.57 -6.74 15.94
CA VAL A 750 15.87 -5.53 15.18
C VAL A 750 16.63 -4.55 16.08
N ALA A 751 17.87 -4.22 15.70
CA ALA A 751 18.80 -3.51 16.58
C ALA A 751 19.46 -2.28 15.93
N PHE A 752 19.16 -1.07 16.39
CA PHE A 752 19.79 0.16 15.91
C PHE A 752 20.59 0.86 17.01
N ASN A 753 21.88 1.12 16.78
CA ASN A 753 22.72 1.94 17.64
C ASN A 753 24.00 2.42 16.92
N ASN A 754 24.68 3.42 17.49
CA ASN A 754 25.83 4.05 16.85
C ASN A 754 27.13 3.23 16.91
N SER A 755 27.16 2.14 17.69
CA SER A 755 28.36 1.32 17.85
C SER A 755 28.72 0.52 16.61
N TYR A 756 27.74 0.20 15.75
CA TYR A 756 27.97 -0.60 14.55
C TYR A 756 28.89 0.13 13.56
N TRP A 757 28.70 1.43 13.32
CA TRP A 757 29.64 2.21 12.51
C TRP A 757 30.91 2.56 13.29
N SER A 758 30.78 3.08 14.52
CA SER A 758 31.95 3.59 15.26
C SER A 758 32.98 2.52 15.58
N SER A 759 32.55 1.25 15.61
CA SER A 759 33.41 0.09 15.90
C SER A 759 33.69 -0.75 14.65
N ALA A 760 33.24 -0.30 13.46
CA ALA A 760 33.48 -1.00 12.21
C ALA A 760 34.98 -1.06 11.89
N PRO A 761 35.44 -2.05 11.10
CA PRO A 761 36.82 -2.08 10.61
C PRO A 761 37.24 -0.79 9.91
N ALA A 762 38.53 -0.43 9.98
CA ALA A 762 39.07 0.82 9.42
C ALA A 762 38.75 1.05 7.93
N ALA A 763 38.54 -0.04 7.15
CA ALA A 763 38.13 0.02 5.75
C ALA A 763 36.78 0.73 5.53
N PHE A 764 35.94 0.87 6.56
CA PHE A 764 34.63 1.51 6.52
C PHE A 764 34.63 2.92 7.15
N ARG A 765 35.83 3.47 7.42
CA ARG A 765 36.03 4.83 7.93
C ARG A 765 35.16 5.16 9.16
N PRO A 766 35.28 4.36 10.25
CA PRO A 766 34.47 4.57 11.45
C PRO A 766 34.72 5.97 12.05
N PRO A 767 33.67 6.76 12.35
CA PRO A 767 33.80 8.05 13.01
C PRO A 767 33.95 7.89 14.53
N ALA A 768 34.27 9.00 15.21
CA ALA A 768 34.19 9.03 16.67
C ALA A 768 32.75 8.82 17.14
N ARG A 769 32.52 7.92 18.10
CA ARG A 769 31.19 7.61 18.65
C ARG A 769 30.44 8.87 19.14
N ALA A 770 31.15 9.80 19.78
CA ALA A 770 30.55 11.04 20.28
C ALA A 770 29.95 11.92 19.17
N ALA A 771 30.51 11.91 17.96
CA ALA A 771 29.96 12.67 16.83
C ALA A 771 28.64 12.08 16.34
N LEU A 772 28.55 10.75 16.28
CA LEU A 772 27.29 10.05 15.95
C LEU A 772 26.24 10.30 17.02
N ASP A 773 26.60 10.09 18.29
CA ASP A 773 25.68 10.30 19.41
C ASP A 773 25.14 11.74 19.43
N ALA A 774 26.00 12.75 19.18
CA ALA A 774 25.55 14.14 19.11
C ALA A 774 24.52 14.37 18.00
N TRP A 775 24.72 13.79 16.81
CA TRP A 775 23.79 13.93 15.70
C TRP A 775 22.48 13.17 15.93
N THR A 776 22.54 11.87 16.22
CA THR A 776 21.35 11.02 16.33
C THR A 776 20.51 11.36 17.54
N ARG A 777 21.11 11.84 18.65
CA ARG A 777 20.38 12.36 19.81
C ARG A 777 19.65 13.67 19.56
N ALA A 778 20.01 14.39 18.50
CA ALA A 778 19.36 15.64 18.11
C ALA A 778 18.34 15.47 16.97
N HIS A 779 18.57 14.52 16.05
CA HIS A 779 17.78 14.41 14.81
C HIS A 779 17.24 13.01 14.50
N GLY A 780 17.75 11.98 15.17
CA GLY A 780 17.50 10.60 14.78
C GLY A 780 16.30 9.98 15.50
N THR A 781 15.57 9.14 14.78
CA THR A 781 14.52 8.26 15.33
C THR A 781 14.84 6.80 15.02
N GLY A 782 14.70 5.92 16.01
CA GLY A 782 14.94 4.49 15.80
C GLY A 782 13.89 3.87 14.87
N LEU A 783 12.64 3.84 15.31
CA LEU A 783 11.50 3.34 14.53
C LEU A 783 10.41 4.40 14.42
N VAL A 784 9.83 4.55 13.23
CA VAL A 784 8.63 5.35 12.99
C VAL A 784 7.52 4.44 12.45
N LEU A 785 6.40 4.34 13.17
CA LEU A 785 5.36 3.35 12.89
C LEU A 785 3.99 4.04 12.77
N GLY A 786 3.28 3.81 11.68
CA GLY A 786 1.87 4.19 11.49
C GLY A 786 1.16 3.08 10.71
N ASP A 787 -0.17 2.94 10.81
CA ASP A 787 -0.95 2.04 9.93
C ASP A 787 -0.42 0.60 9.78
N LEU A 788 -0.06 -0.02 10.91
CA LEU A 788 0.25 -1.44 10.95
C LEU A 788 -0.87 -2.14 11.73
N GLU A 789 -1.45 -3.18 11.13
CA GLU A 789 -2.60 -3.91 11.64
C GLU A 789 -2.15 -5.01 12.61
N TRP A 790 -1.71 -4.59 13.80
CA TRP A 790 -1.28 -5.47 14.89
C TRP A 790 0.05 -6.20 14.62
N ASP A 791 0.99 -5.50 13.99
CA ASP A 791 2.36 -6.00 13.80
C ASP A 791 2.98 -6.45 15.13
N GLN A 792 3.71 -7.57 15.05
CA GLN A 792 4.24 -8.27 16.22
C GLN A 792 5.75 -8.10 16.31
N PHE A 793 6.20 -7.45 17.38
CA PHE A 793 7.58 -7.06 17.61
C PHE A 793 8.19 -7.89 18.73
N TYR A 794 9.29 -8.57 18.45
CA TYR A 794 10.08 -9.34 19.39
C TYR A 794 11.53 -8.85 19.39
N ARG A 795 12.01 -8.41 20.57
CA ARG A 795 13.38 -7.93 20.77
C ARG A 795 13.79 -6.81 19.82
N VAL A 796 13.01 -5.74 19.86
CA VAL A 796 13.38 -4.45 19.27
C VAL A 796 14.34 -3.74 20.21
N ALA A 797 15.58 -3.53 19.78
CA ALA A 797 16.62 -2.86 20.55
C ALA A 797 17.05 -1.54 19.88
N VAL A 798 16.78 -0.41 20.53
CA VAL A 798 17.10 0.91 19.97
C VAL A 798 17.86 1.72 21.02
N SER A 799 19.01 2.28 20.63
CA SER A 799 19.72 3.22 21.50
C SER A 799 20.40 4.34 20.74
N ASP A 800 20.64 5.45 21.44
CA ASP A 800 21.40 6.63 20.97
C ASP A 800 20.62 7.63 20.12
N TYR A 801 19.29 7.56 20.13
CA TYR A 801 18.42 8.39 19.28
C TYR A 801 17.72 9.50 20.06
N ALA A 802 17.22 10.53 19.38
CA ALA A 802 16.35 11.53 19.98
C ALA A 802 15.04 10.85 20.44
N VAL A 803 14.44 10.05 19.55
CA VAL A 803 13.28 9.21 19.83
C VAL A 803 13.60 7.74 19.55
N GLY A 804 13.26 6.85 20.47
CA GLY A 804 13.44 5.41 20.28
C GLY A 804 12.42 4.84 19.29
N ILE A 805 11.17 4.81 19.71
CA ILE A 805 10.01 4.37 18.93
C ILE A 805 9.02 5.53 18.86
N HIS A 806 8.63 5.93 17.66
CA HIS A 806 7.67 6.99 17.39
C HIS A 806 6.46 6.42 16.67
N VAL A 807 5.31 6.41 17.34
CA VAL A 807 4.03 6.05 16.73
C VAL A 807 3.36 7.31 16.23
N VAL A 808 3.08 7.34 14.93
CA VAL A 808 2.57 8.50 14.19
C VAL A 808 1.23 8.17 13.53
N ALA A 809 0.56 9.21 13.01
CA ALA A 809 -0.64 9.03 12.22
C ALA A 809 -0.38 8.09 11.04
N GLY A 810 -1.25 7.09 10.89
CA GLY A 810 -1.24 6.22 9.72
C GLY A 810 -1.96 6.83 8.51
N GLN A 811 -1.84 6.18 7.35
CA GLN A 811 -2.28 6.76 6.06
C GLN A 811 -3.67 6.24 5.61
N ARG A 812 -4.03 5.03 6.01
CA ARG A 812 -5.31 4.31 5.79
C ARG A 812 -5.96 3.90 7.11
N ALA A 813 -5.19 3.35 8.06
CA ALA A 813 -5.62 3.02 9.41
C ALA A 813 -4.63 3.54 10.46
N GLN A 814 -5.01 3.53 11.75
CA GLN A 814 -4.09 3.92 12.82
C GLN A 814 -3.30 2.70 13.33
N PHE A 815 -2.09 2.94 13.81
CA PHE A 815 -1.21 1.88 14.30
C PHE A 815 -1.86 1.10 15.45
N THR A 816 -1.66 -0.21 15.44
CA THR A 816 -1.76 -1.06 16.63
C THR A 816 -0.65 -2.10 16.57
N GLY A 817 -0.10 -2.50 17.71
CA GLY A 817 1.03 -3.42 17.74
C GLY A 817 1.36 -3.95 19.11
N SER A 818 2.15 -5.04 19.13
CA SER A 818 2.57 -5.71 20.35
C SER A 818 4.09 -5.82 20.44
N PHE A 819 4.68 -5.27 21.49
CA PHE A 819 6.11 -5.36 21.75
C PHE A 819 6.39 -6.35 22.89
N PHE A 820 7.24 -7.32 22.59
CA PHE A 820 7.73 -8.29 23.55
C PHE A 820 9.26 -8.20 23.66
N GLU A 821 9.73 -8.00 24.88
CA GLU A 821 11.12 -7.73 25.24
C GLU A 821 11.76 -6.53 24.48
N PRO A 822 11.11 -5.35 24.40
CA PRO A 822 11.75 -4.16 23.84
C PRO A 822 12.95 -3.73 24.71
N ASP A 823 14.00 -3.20 24.11
CA ASP A 823 15.16 -2.63 24.81
C ASP A 823 15.50 -1.25 24.22
N VAL A 824 14.85 -0.22 24.76
CA VAL A 824 14.97 1.17 24.31
C VAL A 824 15.69 1.99 25.36
N ARG A 825 16.95 2.36 25.09
CA ARG A 825 17.85 3.01 26.05
C ARG A 825 18.62 4.16 25.45
N ARG A 826 19.14 5.05 26.29
CA ARG A 826 19.91 6.21 25.85
C ARG A 826 19.15 6.94 24.76
N THR A 827 17.88 7.25 25.00
CA THR A 827 17.03 8.08 24.13
C THR A 827 16.63 9.39 24.79
N GLY A 828 16.13 10.38 24.02
CA GLY A 828 15.46 11.56 24.59
C GLY A 828 14.08 11.17 25.11
N THR A 829 13.32 10.50 24.25
CA THR A 829 12.06 9.82 24.57
C THR A 829 12.13 8.39 24.06
N GLY A 830 11.93 7.40 24.93
CA GLY A 830 11.96 5.98 24.56
C GLY A 830 10.81 5.61 23.63
N LEU A 831 9.57 5.87 24.07
CA LEU A 831 8.36 5.69 23.28
C LEU A 831 7.59 7.02 23.22
N LEU A 832 7.38 7.53 22.01
CA LEU A 832 6.52 8.68 21.72
C LEU A 832 5.31 8.21 20.90
N VAL A 833 4.11 8.46 21.38
CA VAL A 833 2.85 8.10 20.70
C VAL A 833 2.06 9.37 20.45
N ASP A 834 2.02 9.83 19.20
CA ASP A 834 1.23 11.00 18.81
C ASP A 834 -0.20 10.63 18.41
N VAL A 835 -0.33 9.56 17.62
CA VAL A 835 -1.63 9.01 17.18
C VAL A 835 -1.56 7.49 17.20
N ILE A 836 -2.64 6.85 17.61
CA ILE A 836 -2.79 5.39 17.63
C ILE A 836 -4.28 5.04 17.53
N ASP A 837 -4.62 3.80 17.19
CA ASP A 837 -6.03 3.36 17.28
C ASP A 837 -6.48 3.44 18.75
N ASP A 838 -7.49 4.28 19.01
CA ASP A 838 -7.92 4.61 20.37
C ASP A 838 -8.67 3.47 21.07
N ARG A 839 -9.15 2.47 20.29
CA ARG A 839 -9.80 1.27 20.80
C ARG A 839 -8.78 0.19 21.16
N TRP A 840 -7.72 0.05 20.36
CA TRP A 840 -6.73 -1.01 20.51
C TRP A 840 -5.49 -0.63 21.33
N GLY A 841 -4.98 0.60 21.17
CA GLY A 841 -3.72 1.01 21.78
C GLY A 841 -2.49 0.18 21.35
N LEU A 842 -1.49 0.10 22.22
CA LEU A 842 -0.31 -0.78 22.08
C LEU A 842 0.06 -1.48 23.39
N THR A 843 0.79 -2.59 23.29
CA THR A 843 1.30 -3.36 24.44
C THR A 843 2.82 -3.43 24.50
N LEU A 844 3.36 -3.35 25.71
CA LEU A 844 4.75 -3.64 26.06
C LEU A 844 4.78 -4.77 27.10
N ALA A 845 5.53 -5.84 26.82
CA ALA A 845 5.73 -6.96 27.73
C ALA A 845 7.21 -7.25 27.93
N GLY A 846 7.69 -7.28 29.17
CA GLY A 846 9.10 -7.48 29.50
C GLY A 846 10.03 -6.38 28.96
N GLY A 847 11.35 -6.57 29.08
CA GLY A 847 12.32 -5.61 28.53
C GLY A 847 12.45 -4.29 29.31
N HIS A 848 12.94 -3.25 28.64
CA HIS A 848 13.28 -1.94 29.21
C HIS A 848 12.96 -0.79 28.25
N VAL A 849 12.34 0.29 28.75
CA VAL A 849 12.08 1.53 27.99
C VAL A 849 12.39 2.77 28.83
N GLU A 850 13.27 3.64 28.32
CA GLU A 850 13.62 4.94 28.93
C GLU A 850 12.66 6.05 28.46
N GLY A 851 11.53 6.20 29.15
CA GLY A 851 10.55 7.26 28.98
C GLY A 851 9.42 6.91 28.01
N ILE A 852 8.18 7.24 28.40
CA ILE A 852 6.96 6.99 27.62
C ILE A 852 6.12 8.26 27.59
N VAL A 853 5.93 8.85 26.41
CA VAL A 853 5.06 10.00 26.19
C VAL A 853 3.93 9.57 25.27
N ASN A 854 2.72 9.46 25.83
CA ASN A 854 1.52 9.15 25.07
C ASN A 854 0.63 10.41 24.97
N ASN A 855 0.59 11.01 23.79
CA ASN A 855 -0.25 12.16 23.45
C ASN A 855 -1.61 11.74 22.87
N ALA A 856 -1.80 10.46 22.55
CA ALA A 856 -3.01 9.93 21.94
C ALA A 856 -4.08 9.58 22.99
N ARG A 857 -5.30 9.32 22.49
CA ARG A 857 -6.42 8.82 23.31
C ARG A 857 -6.36 7.32 23.57
N GLY A 858 -5.68 6.56 22.72
CA GLY A 858 -5.42 5.14 22.95
C GLY A 858 -4.43 4.91 24.08
N TYR A 859 -4.46 3.72 24.68
CA TYR A 859 -3.62 3.39 25.82
C TYR A 859 -2.28 2.75 25.43
N VAL A 860 -1.28 2.91 26.31
CA VAL A 860 -0.08 2.06 26.33
C VAL A 860 -0.19 1.10 27.52
N LYS A 861 -0.25 -0.20 27.25
CA LYS A 861 -0.39 -1.23 28.28
C LYS A 861 0.95 -1.90 28.56
N ILE A 862 1.35 -1.98 29.83
CA ILE A 862 2.66 -2.48 30.22
C ILE A 862 2.56 -3.60 31.27
N THR A 863 3.27 -4.71 31.02
CA THR A 863 3.43 -5.82 31.97
C THR A 863 4.89 -6.24 32.02
N GLY A 864 5.51 -6.27 33.20
CA GLY A 864 6.91 -6.71 33.37
C GLY A 864 8.00 -5.88 32.66
N THR A 865 7.65 -4.87 31.88
CA THR A 865 8.60 -3.92 31.27
C THR A 865 9.12 -2.94 32.31
N GLU A 866 10.44 -2.85 32.42
CA GLU A 866 11.08 -1.82 33.23
C GLU A 866 10.95 -0.48 32.52
N VAL A 867 10.29 0.48 33.16
CA VAL A 867 10.14 1.84 32.61
C VAL A 867 10.86 2.81 33.53
N THR A 868 11.85 3.51 32.98
CA THR A 868 12.56 4.60 33.67
C THR A 868 12.29 5.93 32.95
N GLY A 869 12.67 7.07 33.53
CA GLY A 869 12.46 8.38 32.90
C GLY A 869 11.02 8.92 32.96
N VAL A 870 10.74 9.94 32.16
CA VAL A 870 9.45 10.67 32.15
C VAL A 870 8.33 9.81 31.58
N GLN A 871 7.16 9.86 32.20
CA GLN A 871 5.95 9.18 31.76
C GLN A 871 4.76 10.14 31.71
N SER A 872 4.01 10.16 30.62
CA SER A 872 2.79 10.98 30.47
C SER A 872 1.76 10.33 29.55
N GLY A 873 0.49 10.65 29.76
CA GLY A 873 -0.64 10.12 28.97
C GLY A 873 -1.33 8.92 29.60
N ILE A 874 -2.11 8.19 28.79
CA ILE A 874 -2.86 7.00 29.24
C ILE A 874 -1.92 5.79 29.21
N ILE A 875 -1.49 5.36 30.39
CA ILE A 875 -0.59 4.21 30.58
C ILE A 875 -1.23 3.24 31.58
N HIS A 876 -1.52 2.03 31.13
CA HIS A 876 -2.08 0.97 31.97
C HIS A 876 -0.98 0.04 32.47
N ARG A 877 -0.76 0.05 33.78
CA ARG A 877 0.18 -0.85 34.45
C ARG A 877 -0.57 -2.10 34.88
N MET A 878 -0.31 -3.19 34.20
CA MET A 878 -0.92 -4.48 34.51
C MET A 878 -0.07 -5.21 35.54
N SER A 879 -0.73 -6.07 36.31
CA SER A 879 -0.09 -6.93 37.30
C SER A 879 0.57 -8.16 36.64
N GLY A 880 1.60 -8.71 37.29
CA GLY A 880 2.25 -9.96 36.85
C GLY A 880 3.68 -9.81 36.33
N THR A 881 4.34 -10.96 36.20
CA THR A 881 5.66 -11.10 35.57
C THR A 881 5.50 -11.85 34.26
N VAL A 882 6.25 -11.45 33.24
CA VAL A 882 6.18 -12.06 31.91
C VAL A 882 7.16 -13.24 31.81
N PRO A 883 6.77 -14.39 31.25
CA PRO A 883 7.70 -15.49 30.96
C PRO A 883 8.80 -15.08 29.96
N THR A 884 9.95 -15.75 30.02
CA THR A 884 11.06 -15.51 29.09
C THR A 884 10.98 -16.45 27.90
N TYR A 885 10.96 -15.90 26.69
CA TYR A 885 11.07 -16.71 25.48
C TYR A 885 12.54 -16.96 25.13
N ASN A 886 12.91 -18.23 25.04
CA ASN A 886 14.26 -18.63 24.64
C ASN A 886 14.30 -19.03 23.16
N GLN A 887 14.78 -18.13 22.32
CA GLN A 887 15.00 -18.43 20.90
C GLN A 887 16.02 -19.57 20.74
N LYS A 888 15.67 -20.56 19.92
CA LYS A 888 16.52 -21.74 19.64
C LYS A 888 16.86 -21.84 18.15
N PRO A 889 18.03 -22.37 17.78
CA PRO A 889 18.38 -22.60 16.37
C PRO A 889 17.35 -23.47 15.64
N LEU A 890 17.17 -23.21 14.35
CA LEU A 890 16.35 -24.06 13.49
C LEU A 890 17.01 -25.42 13.21
N PRO A 891 16.21 -26.46 12.93
CA PRO A 891 16.72 -27.72 12.42
C PRO A 891 17.53 -27.52 11.14
N LYS A 892 18.68 -28.20 11.07
CA LYS A 892 19.58 -28.18 9.91
C LYS A 892 19.58 -29.56 9.24
N PRO A 893 19.18 -29.67 7.97
CA PRO A 893 19.32 -30.92 7.24
C PRO A 893 20.80 -31.23 6.96
N VAL A 894 21.07 -32.47 6.58
CA VAL A 894 22.38 -32.88 6.07
C VAL A 894 22.72 -31.99 4.86
N GLN A 895 23.93 -31.44 4.84
CA GLN A 895 24.38 -30.46 3.84
C GLN A 895 24.79 -31.15 2.53
N LYS A 896 23.83 -31.80 1.89
CA LYS A 896 23.94 -32.48 0.61
C LYS A 896 22.65 -32.24 -0.17
N VAL A 897 22.75 -31.83 -1.43
CA VAL A 897 21.58 -31.49 -2.27
C VAL A 897 21.35 -32.56 -3.33
N TYR A 898 20.07 -32.87 -3.58
CA TYR A 898 19.58 -33.68 -4.69
C TYR A 898 18.54 -32.84 -5.42
N VAL A 899 18.82 -32.46 -6.67
CA VAL A 899 17.87 -31.67 -7.47
C VAL A 899 16.94 -32.63 -8.18
N VAL A 900 15.63 -32.44 -8.01
CA VAL A 900 14.62 -33.29 -8.64
C VAL A 900 14.41 -32.84 -10.09
N ASP A 901 14.47 -33.79 -11.01
CA ASP A 901 14.01 -33.65 -12.39
C ASP A 901 12.66 -34.36 -12.53
N ALA A 902 11.57 -33.60 -12.35
CA ALA A 902 10.21 -34.09 -12.43
C ALA A 902 9.35 -33.16 -13.31
N PRO A 903 8.24 -33.63 -13.90
CA PRO A 903 7.36 -32.79 -14.71
C PRO A 903 6.82 -31.58 -13.92
N HIS A 904 7.17 -30.37 -14.37
CA HIS A 904 6.67 -29.10 -13.82
C HIS A 904 6.58 -28.01 -14.89
N GLY A 905 5.80 -26.97 -14.61
CA GLY A 905 5.64 -25.79 -15.47
C GLY A 905 5.68 -24.48 -14.68
N ILE A 906 6.12 -23.40 -15.32
CA ILE A 906 6.12 -22.05 -14.72
C ILE A 906 4.82 -21.34 -15.10
N GLY A 907 3.93 -21.16 -14.12
CA GLY A 907 2.61 -20.56 -14.33
C GLY A 907 1.58 -21.51 -14.96
N TYR A 908 1.89 -22.80 -15.09
CA TYR A 908 0.98 -23.81 -15.60
C TYR A 908 1.25 -25.19 -15.01
N LEU A 909 0.22 -26.04 -14.95
CA LEU A 909 0.31 -27.39 -14.40
C LEU A 909 0.40 -28.42 -15.53
N PRO A 910 1.53 -29.15 -15.69
CA PRO A 910 1.60 -30.26 -16.64
C PRO A 910 0.60 -31.37 -16.33
N ALA A 911 0.11 -32.05 -17.38
CA ALA A 911 -0.79 -33.19 -17.22
C ALA A 911 -0.10 -34.42 -16.60
N LYS A 912 1.22 -34.56 -16.80
CA LYS A 912 2.00 -35.68 -16.28
C LYS A 912 2.20 -35.54 -14.77
N ASP A 913 1.92 -36.61 -14.05
CA ASP A 913 2.11 -36.72 -12.60
C ASP A 913 3.61 -36.78 -12.24
N ALA A 914 4.01 -36.00 -11.23
CA ALA A 914 5.37 -35.89 -10.72
C ALA A 914 5.64 -36.74 -9.47
N THR A 915 4.62 -37.34 -8.84
CA THR A 915 4.77 -38.03 -7.54
C THR A 915 5.90 -39.05 -7.53
N ARG A 916 5.97 -39.93 -8.54
CA ARG A 916 7.00 -40.99 -8.60
C ARG A 916 8.41 -40.43 -8.76
N ASP A 917 8.57 -39.41 -9.58
CA ASP A 917 9.87 -38.81 -9.88
C ASP A 917 10.41 -38.10 -8.61
N VAL A 918 9.54 -37.38 -7.90
CA VAL A 918 9.86 -36.77 -6.60
C VAL A 918 10.20 -37.82 -5.54
N GLN A 919 9.36 -38.86 -5.38
CA GLN A 919 9.58 -39.91 -4.38
C GLN A 919 10.89 -40.67 -4.61
N THR A 920 11.27 -40.91 -5.86
CA THR A 920 12.51 -41.61 -6.22
C THR A 920 13.74 -40.88 -5.66
N VAL A 921 13.76 -39.55 -5.75
CA VAL A 921 14.87 -38.72 -5.24
C VAL A 921 14.82 -38.60 -3.71
N LEU A 922 13.63 -38.51 -3.11
CA LEU A 922 13.44 -38.61 -1.66
C LEU A 922 14.04 -39.90 -1.10
N ASP A 923 13.68 -41.05 -1.70
CA ASP A 923 14.19 -42.36 -1.26
C ASP A 923 15.69 -42.48 -1.46
N GLN A 924 16.24 -41.90 -2.53
CA GLN A 924 17.69 -41.84 -2.75
C GLN A 924 18.38 -41.07 -1.62
N ALA A 925 17.92 -39.86 -1.31
CA ALA A 925 18.47 -39.06 -0.22
C ALA A 925 18.38 -39.80 1.13
N GLY A 926 17.27 -40.49 1.38
CA GLY A 926 17.10 -41.33 2.56
C GLY A 926 18.10 -42.48 2.65
N ARG A 927 18.28 -43.25 1.57
CA ARG A 927 19.28 -44.35 1.49
C ARG A 927 20.71 -43.85 1.68
N GLU A 928 20.99 -42.63 1.25
CA GLU A 928 22.31 -41.99 1.35
C GLU A 928 22.52 -41.22 2.66
N GLY A 929 21.61 -41.37 3.65
CA GLY A 929 21.78 -40.89 5.02
C GLY A 929 21.17 -39.52 5.34
N GLY A 930 20.38 -38.95 4.42
CA GLY A 930 19.74 -37.65 4.54
C GLY A 930 20.19 -36.65 3.47
N GLY A 931 19.60 -35.46 3.52
CA GLY A 931 19.95 -34.36 2.61
C GLY A 931 18.79 -33.42 2.31
N ILE A 932 19.01 -32.51 1.37
CA ILE A 932 18.03 -31.57 0.85
C ILE A 932 17.60 -32.08 -0.53
N VAL A 933 16.34 -32.48 -0.66
CA VAL A 933 15.73 -32.79 -1.96
C VAL A 933 15.05 -31.53 -2.45
N TYR A 934 15.64 -30.92 -3.48
CA TYR A 934 15.28 -29.60 -3.97
C TYR A 934 14.39 -29.70 -5.20
N LEU A 935 13.22 -29.07 -5.12
CA LEU A 935 12.29 -28.85 -6.21
C LEU A 935 12.50 -27.43 -6.76
N PRO A 936 12.97 -27.27 -8.00
CA PRO A 936 12.99 -25.98 -8.68
C PRO A 936 11.61 -25.31 -8.69
N ALA A 937 11.57 -24.00 -8.93
CA ALA A 937 10.32 -23.29 -9.13
C ALA A 937 9.51 -23.93 -10.27
N GLY A 938 8.21 -24.07 -10.06
CA GLY A 938 7.24 -24.67 -10.96
C GLY A 938 6.06 -25.28 -10.21
N TRP A 939 5.01 -25.59 -10.96
CA TRP A 939 3.82 -26.26 -10.47
C TRP A 939 3.90 -27.75 -10.81
N TYR A 940 3.81 -28.58 -9.78
CA TYR A 940 3.95 -30.03 -9.85
C TYR A 940 2.59 -30.68 -9.59
N ARG A 941 2.14 -31.55 -10.49
CA ARG A 941 0.98 -32.40 -10.24
C ARG A 941 1.42 -33.53 -9.31
N ILE A 942 0.80 -33.64 -8.14
CA ILE A 942 1.04 -34.71 -7.16
C ILE A 942 -0.25 -35.50 -7.01
N GLY A 943 -0.30 -36.67 -7.63
CA GLY A 943 -1.49 -37.53 -7.66
C GLY A 943 -1.74 -38.30 -6.37
N THR A 944 -0.69 -38.60 -5.60
CA THR A 944 -0.78 -39.36 -4.34
C THR A 944 0.37 -39.02 -3.38
N HIS A 945 0.38 -39.70 -2.24
CA HIS A 945 1.26 -39.52 -1.08
C HIS A 945 2.78 -39.45 -1.38
N LEU A 946 3.47 -38.55 -0.67
CA LEU A 946 4.93 -38.44 -0.58
C LEU A 946 5.44 -38.74 0.83
N ASN A 947 6.39 -39.68 0.96
CA ASN A 947 7.06 -39.99 2.23
C ASN A 947 8.46 -39.40 2.25
N VAL A 948 8.72 -38.44 3.14
CA VAL A 948 10.03 -37.80 3.31
C VAL A 948 10.86 -38.59 4.34
N PRO A 949 11.95 -39.27 3.93
CA PRO A 949 12.71 -40.15 4.81
C PRO A 949 13.43 -39.40 5.94
N ALA A 950 13.91 -40.17 6.92
CA ALA A 950 14.57 -39.59 8.09
C ALA A 950 15.77 -38.72 7.69
N LYS A 951 15.91 -37.55 8.32
CA LYS A 951 16.96 -36.54 8.03
C LYS A 951 16.95 -35.98 6.60
N VAL A 952 15.87 -36.18 5.84
CA VAL A 952 15.67 -35.58 4.52
C VAL A 952 14.76 -34.35 4.65
N GLU A 953 15.10 -33.29 3.93
CA GLU A 953 14.24 -32.12 3.78
C GLU A 953 13.72 -32.05 2.34
N LEU A 954 12.40 -31.97 2.17
CA LEU A 954 11.79 -31.60 0.90
C LEU A 954 11.74 -30.07 0.82
N ARG A 955 12.44 -29.49 -0.15
CA ARG A 955 12.66 -28.04 -0.24
C ARG A 955 12.21 -27.49 -1.59
N GLY A 956 11.42 -26.42 -1.58
CA GLY A 956 11.11 -25.60 -2.75
C GLY A 956 12.05 -24.41 -2.92
N ALA A 957 11.80 -23.62 -3.96
CA ALA A 957 12.68 -22.55 -4.41
C ALA A 957 12.68 -21.29 -3.52
N SER A 958 11.68 -21.12 -2.64
CA SER A 958 11.63 -19.92 -1.79
C SER A 958 12.54 -20.03 -0.57
N ALA A 959 13.49 -19.09 -0.43
CA ALA A 959 14.31 -18.96 0.77
C ALA A 959 13.60 -18.20 1.91
N VAL A 960 12.50 -17.52 1.60
CA VAL A 960 11.75 -16.63 2.51
C VAL A 960 10.27 -17.03 2.58
N PRO A 961 9.48 -16.52 3.56
CA PRO A 961 8.04 -16.72 3.60
C PRO A 961 7.42 -16.31 2.27
N ASN A 962 6.44 -17.08 1.79
CA ASN A 962 5.90 -16.89 0.45
C ASN A 962 4.40 -17.21 0.40
N ARG A 963 3.72 -16.44 -0.46
CA ARG A 963 2.30 -16.52 -0.76
C ARG A 963 2.08 -16.20 -2.23
N ASP A 964 1.07 -16.81 -2.84
CA ASP A 964 0.77 -16.53 -4.24
C ASP A 964 0.36 -15.08 -4.48
N GLN A 965 0.63 -14.62 -5.70
CA GLN A 965 0.50 -13.22 -6.10
C GLN A 965 -0.21 -13.13 -7.44
N GLY A 966 -1.46 -13.60 -7.50
CA GLY A 966 -2.24 -13.54 -8.74
C GLY A 966 -1.55 -14.18 -9.95
N GLY A 967 -0.67 -15.18 -9.73
CA GLY A 967 0.03 -15.88 -10.82
C GLY A 967 1.19 -15.10 -11.43
N ALA A 968 1.66 -14.03 -10.77
CA ALA A 968 2.85 -13.28 -11.15
C ALA A 968 4.16 -14.09 -11.00
N SER A 969 4.11 -15.30 -10.41
CA SER A 969 5.29 -16.15 -10.19
C SER A 969 5.04 -17.64 -10.44
N GLY A 970 6.13 -18.39 -10.58
CA GLY A 970 6.09 -19.85 -10.50
C GLY A 970 6.01 -20.31 -9.04
N GLY A 971 7.02 -19.95 -8.23
CA GLY A 971 7.31 -20.54 -6.92
C GLY A 971 7.36 -22.07 -6.99
N THR A 972 7.56 -22.78 -5.89
CA THR A 972 7.34 -24.25 -5.89
C THR A 972 5.94 -24.55 -5.35
N VAL A 973 5.07 -25.10 -6.19
CA VAL A 973 3.69 -25.44 -5.82
C VAL A 973 3.40 -26.91 -6.08
N LEU A 974 2.96 -27.62 -5.06
CA LEU A 974 2.43 -28.96 -5.17
C LEU A 974 0.91 -28.86 -5.34
N HIS A 975 0.43 -29.12 -6.57
CA HIS A 975 -1.00 -29.27 -6.85
C HIS A 975 -1.41 -30.69 -6.49
N ALA A 976 -2.05 -30.82 -5.34
CA ALA A 976 -2.41 -32.09 -4.72
C ALA A 976 -3.79 -32.58 -5.15
N PHE A 977 -3.86 -33.83 -5.59
CA PHE A 977 -5.11 -34.50 -5.99
C PHE A 977 -5.47 -35.69 -5.08
N GLU A 978 -4.65 -35.95 -4.05
CA GLU A 978 -4.94 -37.00 -3.07
C GLU A 978 -6.14 -36.60 -2.20
N ARG A 979 -7.16 -37.47 -2.17
CA ARG A 979 -8.39 -37.30 -1.38
C ARG A 979 -8.52 -38.32 -0.26
N ASP A 980 -7.64 -39.32 -0.20
CA ASP A 980 -7.63 -40.29 0.89
C ASP A 980 -7.29 -39.58 2.21
N THR A 981 -8.26 -39.52 3.13
CA THR A 981 -8.11 -38.86 4.42
C THR A 981 -7.30 -39.66 5.43
N THR A 982 -6.96 -40.93 5.13
CA THR A 982 -6.18 -41.78 6.05
C THR A 982 -4.72 -41.33 6.14
N THR A 983 -4.12 -40.98 5.01
CA THR A 983 -2.70 -40.66 4.89
C THR A 983 -2.54 -39.20 4.49
N ALA A 984 -1.65 -38.48 5.19
CA ALA A 984 -1.32 -37.10 4.83
C ALA A 984 -0.71 -37.03 3.42
N LEU A 985 -0.86 -35.91 2.72
CA LEU A 985 -0.20 -35.73 1.42
C LEU A 985 1.32 -35.93 1.54
N ILE A 986 1.93 -35.33 2.56
CA ILE A 986 3.35 -35.48 2.89
C ILE A 986 3.47 -36.10 4.30
N THR A 987 4.21 -37.21 4.43
CA THR A 987 4.58 -37.78 5.73
C THR A 987 6.06 -37.56 6.01
N LEU A 988 6.37 -37.26 7.27
CA LEU A 988 7.72 -36.94 7.73
C LEU A 988 8.21 -38.03 8.68
N GLN A 989 9.31 -38.66 8.33
CA GLN A 989 10.04 -39.58 9.21
C GLN A 989 10.94 -38.80 10.20
N ASN A 990 11.64 -39.48 11.10
CA ASN A 990 12.46 -38.85 12.15
C ASN A 990 13.39 -37.73 11.62
N ARG A 991 13.27 -36.52 12.17
CA ARG A 991 14.04 -35.33 11.76
C ARG A 991 13.92 -34.95 10.29
N ALA A 992 12.84 -35.36 9.61
CA ALA A 992 12.51 -34.92 8.26
C ALA A 992 11.76 -33.59 8.30
N GLY A 993 11.82 -32.81 7.21
CA GLY A 993 11.12 -31.54 7.16
C GLY A 993 10.74 -31.05 5.77
N VAL A 994 9.96 -29.98 5.73
CA VAL A 994 9.50 -29.28 4.52
C VAL A 994 9.90 -27.82 4.60
N ARG A 995 10.38 -27.25 3.49
CA ARG A 995 10.76 -25.83 3.43
C ARG A 995 10.43 -25.15 2.10
N GLY A 996 9.92 -23.92 2.12
CA GLY A 996 9.97 -23.02 0.97
C GLY A 996 9.08 -23.40 -0.22
N LEU A 997 7.99 -24.14 0.02
CA LEU A 997 7.04 -24.60 -1.00
C LEU A 997 5.60 -24.36 -0.56
N ARG A 998 4.66 -24.50 -1.49
CA ARG A 998 3.22 -24.36 -1.25
C ARG A 998 2.49 -25.65 -1.58
N VAL A 999 1.41 -25.94 -0.86
CA VAL A 999 0.48 -27.04 -1.14
C VAL A 999 -0.87 -26.45 -1.48
N PHE A 1000 -1.36 -26.74 -2.68
CA PHE A 1000 -2.65 -26.25 -3.19
C PHE A 1000 -3.51 -27.42 -3.66
N TYR A 1001 -4.81 -27.37 -3.40
CA TYR A 1001 -5.77 -28.41 -3.76
C TYR A 1001 -6.72 -27.89 -4.85
N PRO A 1002 -6.46 -28.14 -6.15
CA PRO A 1002 -7.22 -27.53 -7.24
C PRO A 1002 -8.73 -27.83 -7.20
N GLU A 1003 -9.10 -28.99 -6.68
CA GLU A 1003 -10.49 -29.43 -6.60
C GLU A 1003 -11.21 -28.96 -5.33
N ASN A 1004 -10.48 -28.45 -4.33
CA ASN A 1004 -11.06 -27.85 -3.14
C ASN A 1004 -11.41 -26.37 -3.40
N ASN A 1005 -12.36 -26.16 -4.31
CA ASN A 1005 -12.70 -24.89 -4.93
C ASN A 1005 -14.03 -24.33 -4.38
N PRO A 1006 -14.02 -23.26 -3.57
CA PRO A 1006 -15.25 -22.70 -3.01
C PRO A 1006 -16.22 -22.10 -4.04
N GLY A 1007 -15.75 -21.78 -5.24
CA GLY A 1007 -16.59 -21.24 -6.33
C GLY A 1007 -17.38 -22.31 -7.10
N ARG A 1008 -17.11 -23.60 -6.87
CA ARG A 1008 -17.89 -24.71 -7.46
C ARG A 1008 -19.09 -25.08 -6.59
N ALA A 1009 -20.08 -25.73 -7.20
CA ALA A 1009 -21.28 -26.21 -6.51
C ALA A 1009 -20.96 -27.16 -5.32
N GLU A 1010 -19.92 -28.00 -5.45
CA GLU A 1010 -19.45 -28.88 -4.38
C GLU A 1010 -18.81 -28.11 -3.20
N GLY A 1011 -18.30 -26.91 -3.46
CA GLY A 1011 -17.62 -26.07 -2.47
C GLY A 1011 -16.34 -26.69 -1.93
N VAL A 1012 -16.15 -26.53 -0.62
CA VAL A 1012 -14.97 -27.02 0.11
C VAL A 1012 -15.34 -28.32 0.82
N VAL A 1013 -14.48 -29.33 0.72
CA VAL A 1013 -14.68 -30.65 1.33
C VAL A 1013 -13.49 -31.07 2.19
N PRO A 1014 -13.66 -32.06 3.09
CA PRO A 1014 -12.55 -32.58 3.87
C PRO A 1014 -11.42 -33.16 3.00
N TYR A 1015 -10.20 -32.72 3.29
CA TYR A 1015 -8.95 -33.26 2.76
C TYR A 1015 -8.07 -33.79 3.91
N PRO A 1016 -7.15 -34.76 3.65
CA PRO A 1016 -6.15 -35.15 4.62
C PRO A 1016 -5.31 -33.95 5.10
N TYR A 1017 -4.56 -34.16 6.18
CA TYR A 1017 -3.49 -33.23 6.53
C TYR A 1017 -2.52 -33.09 5.36
N ALA A 1018 -2.15 -31.85 5.03
CA ALA A 1018 -1.14 -31.60 4.00
C ALA A 1018 0.23 -32.16 4.42
N ILE A 1019 0.58 -32.04 5.71
CA ILE A 1019 1.84 -32.55 6.26
C ILE A 1019 1.59 -33.24 7.61
N ARG A 1020 2.15 -34.44 7.79
CA ARG A 1020 2.09 -35.18 9.07
C ARG A 1020 3.44 -35.78 9.46
N GLY A 1021 3.80 -35.74 10.75
CA GLY A 1021 5.02 -36.39 11.27
C GLY A 1021 4.98 -36.64 12.77
N HIS A 1022 5.43 -37.82 13.23
CA HIS A 1022 5.29 -38.24 14.63
C HIS A 1022 6.57 -38.76 15.27
N ALA A 1023 7.72 -38.57 14.62
CA ALA A 1023 8.97 -39.23 14.99
C ALA A 1023 9.95 -38.32 15.75
N GLY A 1024 9.59 -37.06 15.99
CA GLY A 1024 10.44 -36.05 16.63
C GLY A 1024 11.41 -35.33 15.67
N GLY A 1025 11.75 -34.10 16.01
CA GLY A 1025 12.60 -33.19 15.23
C GLY A 1025 12.03 -32.81 13.87
N ASN A 1026 10.74 -33.05 13.64
CA ASN A 1026 10.06 -32.72 12.40
C ASN A 1026 9.83 -31.22 12.27
N TYR A 1027 9.93 -30.69 11.05
CA TYR A 1027 9.77 -29.25 10.87
C TYR A 1027 9.14 -28.83 9.54
N VAL A 1028 8.43 -27.69 9.57
CA VAL A 1028 7.79 -27.06 8.41
C VAL A 1028 8.12 -25.56 8.44
N ILE A 1029 8.82 -25.06 7.41
CA ILE A 1029 9.37 -23.69 7.41
C ILE A 1029 9.06 -22.97 6.09
N ASN A 1030 8.60 -21.71 6.13
CA ASN A 1030 8.32 -20.91 4.92
C ASN A 1030 7.35 -21.63 3.96
N ALA A 1031 6.29 -22.25 4.47
CA ALA A 1031 5.35 -23.04 3.69
C ALA A 1031 3.98 -22.36 3.57
N GLY A 1032 3.37 -22.45 2.39
CA GLY A 1032 2.06 -21.84 2.10
C GLY A 1032 0.95 -22.87 1.86
N PHE A 1033 -0.25 -22.58 2.37
CA PHE A 1033 -1.42 -23.45 2.27
C PHE A 1033 -2.67 -22.64 1.86
N PRO A 1034 -2.84 -22.34 0.56
CA PRO A 1034 -3.87 -21.39 0.12
C PRO A 1034 -5.30 -21.86 0.40
N ASN A 1035 -5.57 -23.17 0.43
CA ASN A 1035 -6.92 -23.73 0.58
C ASN A 1035 -6.93 -25.13 1.23
N ALA A 1036 -6.13 -25.34 2.27
CA ALA A 1036 -6.04 -26.63 2.94
C ALA A 1036 -7.23 -26.85 3.88
N TRP A 1037 -7.79 -28.07 3.91
CA TRP A 1037 -8.74 -28.42 4.97
C TRP A 1037 -8.00 -28.60 6.31
N ASN A 1038 -7.05 -29.53 6.30
CA ASN A 1038 -6.11 -29.78 7.40
C ASN A 1038 -4.67 -29.45 6.94
N GLY A 1039 -3.97 -28.62 7.69
CA GLY A 1039 -2.62 -28.15 7.39
C GLY A 1039 -1.54 -29.12 7.87
N ILE A 1040 -1.13 -28.97 9.12
CA ILE A 1040 0.05 -29.60 9.71
C ILE A 1040 -0.33 -30.40 10.96
N ASP A 1041 0.12 -31.64 11.06
CA ASP A 1041 -0.06 -32.53 12.23
C ASP A 1041 1.30 -33.09 12.68
N LEU A 1042 1.83 -32.59 13.79
CA LEU A 1042 3.15 -32.98 14.30
C LEU A 1042 3.10 -33.51 15.72
N SER A 1043 3.92 -34.50 16.04
CA SER A 1043 4.20 -34.92 17.42
C SER A 1043 5.63 -35.41 17.60
N GLY A 1044 6.03 -35.63 18.85
CA GLY A 1044 7.41 -35.93 19.25
C GLY A 1044 8.20 -34.69 19.70
N ASP A 1045 9.41 -34.91 20.19
CA ASP A 1045 10.25 -33.85 20.76
C ASP A 1045 10.81 -32.92 19.68
N ASP A 1046 11.04 -31.66 20.04
CA ASP A 1046 11.75 -30.64 19.24
C ASP A 1046 11.14 -30.37 17.84
N VAL A 1047 9.81 -30.50 17.68
CA VAL A 1047 9.11 -30.13 16.45
C VAL A 1047 9.11 -28.61 16.23
N VAL A 1048 9.15 -28.17 14.96
CA VAL A 1048 9.21 -26.73 14.61
C VAL A 1048 8.28 -26.39 13.46
N VAL A 1049 7.35 -25.47 13.66
CA VAL A 1049 6.58 -24.82 12.58
C VAL A 1049 6.96 -23.34 12.55
N ARG A 1050 7.40 -22.83 11.39
CA ARG A 1050 7.82 -21.42 11.31
C ARG A 1050 7.46 -20.77 9.98
N LYS A 1051 6.94 -19.54 10.01
CA LYS A 1051 6.59 -18.75 8.81
C LYS A 1051 5.67 -19.52 7.87
N VAL A 1052 4.58 -20.01 8.44
CA VAL A 1052 3.52 -20.68 7.69
C VAL A 1052 2.39 -19.69 7.44
N ALA A 1053 1.90 -19.65 6.19
CA ALA A 1053 0.79 -18.79 5.80
C ALA A 1053 -0.28 -19.54 5.01
N GLY A 1054 -1.54 -19.12 5.11
CA GLY A 1054 -2.61 -19.75 4.31
C GLY A 1054 -4.02 -19.57 4.84
N ALA A 1055 -4.95 -20.29 4.24
CA ALA A 1055 -6.31 -20.48 4.73
C ALA A 1055 -6.52 -21.96 5.06
N PHE A 1056 -7.06 -22.20 6.25
CA PHE A 1056 -7.30 -23.53 6.78
C PHE A 1056 -8.78 -23.65 7.15
N PHE A 1057 -9.44 -24.69 6.67
CA PHE A 1057 -10.88 -24.84 6.88
C PHE A 1057 -11.23 -25.53 8.21
N ASP A 1058 -10.34 -26.37 8.76
CA ASP A 1058 -10.57 -27.07 10.03
C ASP A 1058 -9.36 -27.01 10.97
N HIS A 1059 -8.29 -27.77 10.73
CA HIS A 1059 -7.08 -27.72 11.57
C HIS A 1059 -5.91 -27.10 10.82
N ALA A 1060 -5.42 -25.93 11.24
CA ALA A 1060 -4.20 -25.36 10.65
C ALA A 1060 -2.95 -26.08 11.16
N ILE A 1061 -2.75 -26.11 12.48
CA ILE A 1061 -1.61 -26.77 13.13
C ILE A 1061 -2.11 -27.59 14.33
N ALA A 1062 -1.88 -28.89 14.30
CA ALA A 1062 -2.10 -29.81 15.41
C ALA A 1062 -0.76 -30.29 15.96
N ILE A 1063 -0.56 -30.18 17.28
CA ILE A 1063 0.63 -30.67 18.00
C ILE A 1063 0.20 -31.73 19.01
N GLY A 1064 0.65 -32.96 18.81
CA GLY A 1064 0.45 -34.08 19.74
C GLY A 1064 1.52 -34.19 20.83
N PRO A 1065 1.63 -35.33 21.53
CA PRO A 1065 2.56 -35.51 22.64
C PRO A 1065 4.02 -35.34 22.23
N GLY A 1066 4.79 -34.61 23.03
CA GLY A 1066 6.20 -34.30 22.78
C GLY A 1066 6.70 -33.15 23.65
N ARG A 1067 8.01 -32.91 23.63
CA ARG A 1067 8.66 -31.84 24.42
C ARG A 1067 9.27 -30.76 23.54
N ASN A 1068 9.31 -29.53 24.04
CA ASN A 1068 10.09 -28.42 23.46
C ASN A 1068 9.72 -28.03 22.02
N GLY A 1069 8.48 -28.29 21.59
CA GLY A 1069 7.99 -27.87 20.28
C GLY A 1069 7.94 -26.34 20.15
N ARG A 1070 8.02 -25.83 18.93
CA ARG A 1070 7.95 -24.38 18.64
C ARG A 1070 7.07 -24.06 17.45
N ILE A 1071 6.25 -23.02 17.58
CA ILE A 1071 5.44 -22.44 16.49
C ILE A 1071 5.77 -20.94 16.41
N GLU A 1072 6.28 -20.48 15.27
CA GLU A 1072 6.86 -19.14 15.15
C GLU A 1072 6.39 -18.41 13.86
N GLY A 1073 5.73 -17.25 13.97
CA GLY A 1073 5.40 -16.40 12.82
C GLY A 1073 4.35 -17.00 11.89
N VAL A 1074 3.17 -17.36 12.42
CA VAL A 1074 2.07 -17.93 11.64
C VAL A 1074 1.06 -16.83 11.30
N LEU A 1075 0.70 -16.74 10.02
CA LEU A 1075 -0.33 -15.83 9.51
C LEU A 1075 -1.42 -16.63 8.80
N SER A 1076 -2.65 -16.59 9.28
CA SER A 1076 -3.76 -17.20 8.54
C SER A 1076 -4.89 -16.22 8.25
N ASN A 1077 -5.29 -16.16 6.98
CA ASN A 1077 -6.38 -15.32 6.49
C ASN A 1077 -7.05 -15.99 5.28
N GLY A 1078 -8.39 -15.95 5.24
CA GLY A 1078 -9.21 -16.52 4.17
C GLY A 1078 -8.88 -15.97 2.77
N ASN A 1079 -8.39 -14.73 2.68
CA ASN A 1079 -7.95 -14.10 1.41
C ASN A 1079 -6.82 -14.89 0.70
N ALA A 1080 -6.23 -15.91 1.35
CA ALA A 1080 -5.27 -16.83 0.73
C ALA A 1080 -5.92 -17.68 -0.35
N VAL A 1081 -7.24 -17.89 -0.27
CA VAL A 1081 -7.99 -18.67 -1.25
C VAL A 1081 -8.20 -17.87 -2.53
N THR A 1082 -8.38 -16.55 -2.44
CA THR A 1082 -8.84 -15.71 -3.57
C THR A 1082 -7.70 -14.99 -4.28
N ARG A 1083 -6.57 -14.74 -3.60
CA ARG A 1083 -5.41 -14.03 -4.19
C ARG A 1083 -4.40 -14.96 -4.88
N VAL A 1084 -4.84 -16.15 -5.27
CA VAL A 1084 -4.06 -17.08 -6.10
C VAL A 1084 -4.28 -16.81 -7.58
N GLY A 1085 -3.24 -16.94 -8.40
CA GLY A 1085 -3.36 -16.95 -9.87
C GLY A 1085 -3.03 -18.29 -10.48
N TYR A 1086 -3.47 -19.36 -9.82
CA TYR A 1086 -3.54 -20.68 -10.42
C TYR A 1086 -4.70 -20.80 -11.43
N GLN A 1087 -5.52 -19.75 -11.55
CA GLN A 1087 -6.58 -19.52 -12.54
C GLN A 1087 -7.40 -20.76 -12.87
N GLN A 1088 -8.02 -21.32 -11.83
CA GLN A 1088 -8.87 -22.49 -11.97
C GLN A 1088 -10.23 -22.08 -12.57
N PRO A 1089 -10.86 -22.94 -13.39
CA PRO A 1089 -12.23 -22.72 -13.83
C PRO A 1089 -13.19 -22.58 -12.64
N TYR A 1090 -14.09 -21.59 -12.73
CA TYR A 1090 -15.06 -21.24 -11.68
C TYR A 1090 -14.42 -20.89 -10.33
N TRP A 1091 -13.22 -20.33 -10.32
CA TRP A 1091 -12.65 -19.80 -9.08
C TRP A 1091 -13.35 -18.50 -8.68
N MET A 1092 -13.56 -18.31 -7.38
CA MET A 1092 -14.26 -17.14 -6.85
C MET A 1092 -13.37 -15.88 -6.81
N ASN A 1093 -14.01 -14.70 -6.80
CA ASN A 1093 -13.36 -13.42 -6.54
C ASN A 1093 -13.27 -13.12 -5.03
N GLU A 1094 -12.43 -12.15 -4.66
CA GLU A 1094 -12.29 -11.73 -3.25
C GLU A 1094 -13.56 -11.08 -2.67
N GLY A 1095 -14.40 -10.45 -3.51
CA GLY A 1095 -15.65 -9.83 -3.07
C GLY A 1095 -16.65 -10.80 -2.43
N SER A 1096 -16.61 -12.09 -2.78
CA SER A 1096 -17.48 -13.14 -2.23
C SER A 1096 -16.85 -13.94 -1.08
N ILE A 1097 -15.72 -13.49 -0.51
CA ILE A 1097 -14.94 -14.29 0.44
C ILE A 1097 -15.64 -14.58 1.76
N PHE A 1098 -16.40 -13.62 2.29
CA PHE A 1098 -17.13 -13.84 3.53
C PHE A 1098 -18.17 -14.94 3.35
N GLU A 1099 -18.99 -14.82 2.31
CA GLU A 1099 -20.06 -15.77 2.02
C GLU A 1099 -19.54 -17.17 1.69
N LEU A 1100 -18.50 -17.29 0.86
CA LEU A 1100 -18.09 -18.59 0.30
C LEU A 1100 -17.01 -19.30 1.13
N VAL A 1101 -16.24 -18.58 1.95
CA VAL A 1101 -15.07 -19.10 2.67
C VAL A 1101 -15.20 -18.89 4.18
N ILE A 1102 -15.21 -17.63 4.62
CA ILE A 1102 -15.02 -17.29 6.04
C ILE A 1102 -16.25 -17.68 6.88
N ASP A 1103 -17.44 -17.18 6.54
CA ASP A 1103 -18.67 -17.45 7.30
C ASP A 1103 -19.19 -18.86 7.06
N LYS A 1104 -18.96 -19.39 5.85
CA LYS A 1104 -19.44 -20.72 5.48
C LYS A 1104 -18.69 -21.82 6.20
N TYR A 1105 -17.37 -21.70 6.36
CA TYR A 1105 -16.50 -22.76 6.89
C TYR A 1105 -15.61 -22.30 8.05
N MET A 1106 -14.74 -21.31 7.84
CA MET A 1106 -13.64 -21.03 8.77
C MET A 1106 -14.14 -20.60 10.15
N ARG A 1107 -15.10 -19.68 10.23
CA ARG A 1107 -15.70 -19.23 11.49
C ARG A 1107 -16.50 -20.29 12.24
N LYS A 1108 -16.84 -21.40 11.58
CA LYS A 1108 -17.61 -22.50 12.19
C LYS A 1108 -16.74 -23.62 12.70
N THR A 1109 -15.55 -23.81 12.10
CA THR A 1109 -14.78 -25.03 12.31
C THR A 1109 -13.27 -24.83 12.43
N ALA A 1110 -12.70 -23.73 11.94
CA ALA A 1110 -11.25 -23.60 11.86
C ALA A 1110 -10.59 -23.28 13.21
N LYS A 1111 -9.50 -23.98 13.53
CA LYS A 1111 -8.62 -23.73 14.68
C LYS A 1111 -7.19 -23.52 14.21
N ILE A 1112 -6.54 -22.43 14.66
CA ILE A 1112 -5.16 -22.16 14.23
C ILE A 1112 -4.14 -23.08 14.89
N VAL A 1113 -4.25 -23.31 16.22
CA VAL A 1113 -3.36 -24.24 16.93
C VAL A 1113 -4.19 -25.14 17.84
N THR A 1114 -4.05 -26.45 17.67
CA THR A 1114 -4.61 -27.47 18.56
C THR A 1114 -3.48 -28.23 19.25
N VAL A 1115 -3.56 -28.42 20.56
CA VAL A 1115 -2.54 -29.08 21.37
C VAL A 1115 -3.15 -30.24 22.15
N ASP A 1116 -2.53 -31.42 22.04
CA ASP A 1116 -2.90 -32.62 22.79
C ASP A 1116 -1.66 -33.33 23.35
N GLY A 1117 -1.33 -33.04 24.61
CA GLY A 1117 -0.28 -33.72 25.38
C GLY A 1117 1.13 -33.16 25.20
N ALA A 1118 1.31 -32.03 24.52
CA ALA A 1118 2.62 -31.38 24.37
C ALA A 1118 3.08 -30.74 25.69
N HIS A 1119 4.39 -30.77 25.98
CA HIS A 1119 4.96 -30.15 27.18
C HIS A 1119 6.11 -29.20 26.83
N GLY A 1120 6.04 -27.96 27.32
CA GLY A 1120 7.04 -26.93 26.98
C GLY A 1120 6.94 -26.50 25.51
N LEU A 1121 5.72 -26.48 24.95
CA LEU A 1121 5.46 -25.92 23.63
C LEU A 1121 5.47 -24.40 23.72
N THR A 1122 6.23 -23.73 22.85
CA THR A 1122 6.24 -22.26 22.76
C THR A 1122 5.64 -21.78 21.45
N LEU A 1123 4.77 -20.77 21.53
CA LEU A 1123 4.21 -20.04 20.39
C LEU A 1123 4.78 -18.62 20.40
N LEU A 1124 5.26 -18.12 19.26
CA LEU A 1124 5.69 -16.73 19.09
C LEU A 1124 5.09 -16.19 17.79
N ASN A 1125 4.41 -15.05 17.85
CA ASN A 1125 3.89 -14.35 16.68
C ASN A 1125 2.89 -15.22 15.87
N VAL A 1126 1.73 -15.53 16.46
CA VAL A 1126 0.68 -16.34 15.83
C VAL A 1126 -0.58 -15.51 15.66
N PHE A 1127 -1.09 -15.41 14.43
CA PHE A 1127 -2.28 -14.63 14.11
C PHE A 1127 -3.25 -15.37 13.18
N ALA A 1128 -4.55 -15.25 13.47
CA ALA A 1128 -5.64 -15.81 12.67
C ALA A 1128 -6.75 -14.79 12.41
N TYR A 1129 -7.21 -14.68 11.17
CA TYR A 1129 -8.35 -13.87 10.75
C TYR A 1129 -9.53 -14.76 10.31
N GLY A 1130 -10.71 -14.58 10.92
CA GLY A 1130 -11.94 -15.25 10.50
C GLY A 1130 -12.03 -16.72 10.92
N PHE A 1131 -11.40 -17.10 12.02
CA PHE A 1131 -11.38 -18.48 12.55
C PHE A 1131 -12.51 -18.75 13.56
N HIS A 1132 -12.76 -20.00 13.90
CA HIS A 1132 -13.59 -20.36 15.05
C HIS A 1132 -12.76 -20.25 16.34
N ASP A 1133 -11.62 -20.94 16.44
CA ASP A 1133 -10.76 -20.86 17.63
C ASP A 1133 -9.31 -20.46 17.31
N GLY A 1134 -8.68 -19.77 18.26
CA GLY A 1134 -7.26 -19.48 18.30
C GLY A 1134 -6.44 -20.70 18.75
N LEU A 1135 -5.97 -20.64 20.00
CA LEU A 1135 -5.24 -21.71 20.66
C LEU A 1135 -6.19 -22.63 21.44
N VAL A 1136 -6.29 -23.90 21.03
CA VAL A 1136 -7.06 -24.94 21.70
C VAL A 1136 -6.11 -25.93 22.37
N VAL A 1137 -6.15 -26.03 23.70
CA VAL A 1137 -5.34 -26.95 24.50
C VAL A 1137 -6.25 -27.98 25.17
N ASN A 1138 -6.27 -29.19 24.62
CA ASN A 1138 -7.00 -30.31 25.22
C ASN A 1138 -6.26 -30.83 26.46
N SER A 1139 -4.94 -30.95 26.35
CA SER A 1139 -4.01 -31.28 27.43
C SER A 1139 -2.61 -30.75 27.09
N GLY A 1140 -1.80 -30.37 28.08
CA GLY A 1140 -0.39 -29.99 27.84
C GLY A 1140 0.12 -28.80 28.66
N HIS A 1141 1.31 -28.31 28.30
CA HIS A 1141 1.94 -27.09 28.81
C HIS A 1141 2.34 -26.17 27.64
N VAL A 1142 1.73 -25.00 27.55
CA VAL A 1142 1.90 -24.05 26.44
C VAL A 1142 2.20 -22.64 26.94
N GLU A 1143 3.26 -22.04 26.41
CA GLU A 1143 3.58 -20.62 26.59
C GLU A 1143 3.43 -19.91 25.23
N ALA A 1144 2.55 -18.91 25.15
CA ALA A 1144 2.30 -18.15 23.94
C ALA A 1144 2.70 -16.68 24.09
N PHE A 1145 3.36 -16.14 23.07
CA PHE A 1145 3.83 -14.75 23.01
C PHE A 1145 3.34 -14.12 21.70
N ASN A 1146 2.66 -12.97 21.80
CA ASN A 1146 2.00 -12.32 20.67
C ASN A 1146 1.02 -13.29 19.97
N LEU A 1147 -0.13 -13.53 20.59
CA LEU A 1147 -1.20 -14.39 20.07
C LEU A 1147 -2.43 -13.53 19.71
N GLY A 1148 -2.87 -13.57 18.46
CA GLY A 1148 -3.99 -12.74 18.01
C GLY A 1148 -5.02 -13.52 17.22
N THR A 1149 -6.27 -13.13 17.43
CA THR A 1149 -7.40 -13.59 16.65
C THR A 1149 -8.29 -12.42 16.29
N ASP A 1150 -8.46 -12.21 14.99
CA ASP A 1150 -9.37 -11.21 14.46
C ASP A 1150 -10.61 -11.89 13.87
N ASN A 1151 -11.75 -11.24 14.08
CA ASN A 1151 -13.02 -11.54 13.47
C ASN A 1151 -13.50 -12.99 13.71
N LEU A 1152 -13.31 -13.49 14.94
CA LEU A 1152 -13.70 -14.84 15.33
C LEU A 1152 -15.20 -15.11 15.13
N GLY A 1153 -15.54 -16.39 14.98
CA GLY A 1153 -16.92 -16.86 15.14
C GLY A 1153 -17.51 -16.43 16.49
N THR A 1154 -18.82 -16.22 16.54
CA THR A 1154 -19.49 -15.66 17.74
C THR A 1154 -19.36 -16.54 18.99
N ASP A 1155 -19.24 -17.84 18.80
CA ASP A 1155 -19.02 -18.88 19.82
C ASP A 1155 -17.56 -19.37 19.88
N GLY A 1156 -16.68 -18.67 19.17
CA GLY A 1156 -15.25 -18.93 19.09
C GLY A 1156 -14.43 -18.35 20.25
N HIS A 1157 -13.23 -18.90 20.48
CA HIS A 1157 -12.35 -18.49 21.57
C HIS A 1157 -10.92 -18.19 21.10
N THR A 1158 -10.30 -17.11 21.59
CA THR A 1158 -8.86 -16.88 21.36
C THR A 1158 -8.01 -17.94 22.05
N VAL A 1159 -8.36 -18.29 23.30
CA VAL A 1159 -7.73 -19.38 24.05
C VAL A 1159 -8.81 -20.28 24.64
N LYS A 1160 -8.70 -21.58 24.40
CA LYS A 1160 -9.58 -22.60 24.97
C LYS A 1160 -8.76 -23.69 25.63
N VAL A 1161 -8.98 -23.92 26.92
CA VAL A 1161 -8.22 -24.88 27.72
C VAL A 1161 -9.15 -25.87 28.39
N LEU A 1162 -9.10 -27.13 27.96
CA LEU A 1162 -9.83 -28.20 28.62
C LEU A 1162 -9.07 -28.71 29.86
N SER A 1163 -7.76 -28.93 29.71
CA SER A 1163 -6.85 -29.28 30.80
C SER A 1163 -5.42 -28.89 30.43
N GLY A 1164 -4.56 -28.62 31.42
CA GLY A 1164 -3.16 -28.24 31.20
C GLY A 1164 -2.76 -26.93 31.89
N ASP A 1165 -1.53 -26.49 31.62
CA ASP A 1165 -0.99 -25.20 32.07
C ASP A 1165 -0.75 -24.31 30.84
N VAL A 1166 -1.46 -23.20 30.76
CA VAL A 1166 -1.42 -22.29 29.62
C VAL A 1166 -1.16 -20.88 30.11
N GLU A 1167 -0.13 -20.27 29.53
CA GLU A 1167 0.22 -18.88 29.77
C GLU A 1167 0.39 -18.14 28.44
N ALA A 1168 -0.27 -17.00 28.29
CA ALA A 1168 -0.20 -16.20 27.07
C ALA A 1168 0.10 -14.73 27.39
N THR A 1169 1.03 -14.14 26.65
CA THR A 1169 1.47 -12.74 26.77
C THR A 1169 1.20 -12.00 25.48
N ASN A 1170 0.66 -10.78 25.59
CA ASN A 1170 0.25 -9.94 24.46
C ASN A 1170 -0.80 -10.64 23.60
N LEU A 1171 -2.04 -10.59 24.05
CA LEU A 1171 -3.17 -11.21 23.37
C LEU A 1171 -4.03 -10.16 22.70
N ALA A 1172 -4.43 -10.37 21.45
CA ALA A 1172 -5.41 -9.53 20.76
C ALA A 1172 -6.64 -10.32 20.34
N ARG A 1173 -7.83 -9.75 20.58
CA ARG A 1173 -9.10 -10.40 20.25
C ARG A 1173 -10.15 -9.43 19.70
N TYR A 1174 -10.65 -9.72 18.50
CA TYR A 1174 -11.84 -9.11 17.90
C TYR A 1174 -12.94 -10.16 17.70
N ASN A 1175 -14.12 -9.93 18.29
CA ASN A 1175 -15.26 -10.87 18.34
C ASN A 1175 -14.94 -12.22 19.02
N GLY A 1176 -15.99 -12.97 19.37
CA GLY A 1176 -15.85 -14.18 20.19
C GLY A 1176 -15.46 -13.88 21.64
N ALA A 1177 -15.03 -14.90 22.37
CA ALA A 1177 -14.58 -14.80 23.76
C ALA A 1177 -13.04 -14.91 23.86
N THR A 1178 -12.45 -14.24 24.85
CA THR A 1178 -11.00 -14.30 25.06
C THR A 1178 -10.55 -15.66 25.60
N LEU A 1179 -11.28 -16.23 26.56
CA LEU A 1179 -10.90 -17.45 27.28
C LEU A 1179 -12.10 -18.35 27.59
N ASP A 1180 -11.94 -19.65 27.34
CA ASP A 1180 -12.71 -20.73 27.97
C ASP A 1180 -11.74 -21.68 28.71
N GLY A 1181 -12.04 -22.02 29.96
CA GLY A 1181 -11.14 -22.78 30.83
C GLY A 1181 -10.16 -21.93 31.66
N SER A 1182 -9.07 -22.55 32.13
CA SER A 1182 -8.08 -21.92 33.02
C SER A 1182 -6.78 -21.61 32.28
N ALA A 1183 -6.39 -20.34 32.25
CA ALA A 1183 -5.11 -19.87 31.70
C ALA A 1183 -4.68 -18.56 32.39
N ARG A 1184 -3.37 -18.31 32.42
CA ARG A 1184 -2.78 -17.02 32.82
C ARG A 1184 -2.60 -16.14 31.58
N LEU A 1185 -3.27 -15.01 31.51
CA LEU A 1185 -3.19 -14.09 30.37
C LEU A 1185 -2.61 -12.75 30.81
N HIS A 1186 -1.62 -12.26 30.07
CA HIS A 1186 -0.98 -10.97 30.29
C HIS A 1186 -1.20 -10.07 29.08
N ASN A 1187 -1.41 -8.76 29.31
CA ASN A 1187 -1.63 -7.78 28.23
C ASN A 1187 -2.77 -8.17 27.27
N VAL A 1188 -3.98 -8.38 27.80
CA VAL A 1188 -5.18 -8.67 26.99
C VAL A 1188 -5.68 -7.39 26.33
N MET A 1189 -5.61 -7.31 24.99
CA MET A 1189 -6.17 -6.25 24.15
C MET A 1189 -7.45 -6.75 23.47
N VAL A 1190 -8.59 -6.13 23.81
CA VAL A 1190 -9.91 -6.59 23.37
C VAL A 1190 -10.77 -5.41 23.00
N ILE A 1191 -11.58 -5.56 21.95
CA ILE A 1191 -12.63 -4.60 21.59
C ILE A 1191 -13.93 -5.36 21.31
N ASN A 1192 -15.05 -4.64 21.16
CA ASN A 1192 -16.39 -5.23 21.05
C ASN A 1192 -16.75 -6.16 22.22
N VAL A 1193 -16.42 -5.77 23.45
CA VAL A 1193 -16.71 -6.55 24.66
C VAL A 1193 -17.34 -5.70 25.74
N VAL A 1194 -18.17 -6.33 26.57
CA VAL A 1194 -18.69 -5.72 27.80
C VAL A 1194 -17.72 -6.03 28.94
N GLN A 1195 -17.23 -4.99 29.60
CA GLN A 1195 -16.33 -5.11 30.74
C GLN A 1195 -17.00 -4.63 32.03
N ARG A 1196 -16.49 -5.10 33.18
CA ARG A 1196 -16.92 -4.72 34.52
C ARG A 1196 -15.75 -4.49 35.46
N SER A 1197 -15.92 -3.51 36.34
CA SER A 1197 -14.95 -3.15 37.36
C SER A 1197 -15.11 -4.06 38.59
N ILE A 1198 -14.02 -4.71 38.99
CA ILE A 1198 -13.96 -5.52 40.21
C ILE A 1198 -12.88 -4.96 41.13
N SER A 1199 -13.29 -4.61 42.35
CA SER A 1199 -12.38 -4.12 43.38
C SER A 1199 -12.59 -4.85 44.71
N VAL A 1200 -11.56 -4.86 45.54
CA VAL A 1200 -11.60 -5.45 46.89
C VAL A 1200 -11.24 -4.41 47.94
N GLN A 1201 -11.86 -4.53 49.11
CA GLN A 1201 -11.53 -3.72 50.28
C GLN A 1201 -11.57 -4.56 51.56
N THR A 1202 -10.97 -4.04 52.63
CA THR A 1202 -10.90 -4.71 53.93
C THR A 1202 -11.74 -4.00 54.98
N ASN A 1203 -12.48 -4.75 55.79
CA ASN A 1203 -13.10 -4.28 57.01
C ASN A 1203 -12.45 -5.00 58.21
N GLY A 1204 -11.55 -4.33 58.92
CA GLY A 1204 -10.71 -4.90 59.97
C GLY A 1204 -9.26 -5.15 59.52
N ASN A 1205 -8.43 -5.73 60.41
CA ASN A 1205 -7.00 -5.93 60.16
C ASN A 1205 -6.75 -7.15 59.25
N GLY A 1206 -6.32 -6.94 58.01
CA GLY A 1206 -5.98 -8.01 57.07
C GLY A 1206 -5.55 -7.44 55.72
N THR A 1207 -5.26 -8.32 54.77
CA THR A 1207 -4.88 -7.97 53.39
C THR A 1207 -5.75 -8.74 52.41
N VAL A 1208 -5.88 -8.20 51.20
CA VAL A 1208 -6.67 -8.79 50.11
C VAL A 1208 -5.88 -8.74 48.81
N ALA A 1209 -6.15 -9.70 47.93
CA ALA A 1209 -5.63 -9.72 46.57
C ALA A 1209 -6.71 -10.21 45.61
N ILE A 1210 -6.58 -9.79 44.35
CA ILE A 1210 -7.42 -10.25 43.23
C ILE A 1210 -6.49 -10.96 42.25
N VAL A 1211 -6.92 -12.12 41.75
CA VAL A 1211 -6.25 -12.88 40.71
C VAL A 1211 -7.27 -13.14 39.60
N GLY A 1212 -6.95 -12.71 38.40
CA GLY A 1212 -7.79 -12.89 37.21
C GLY A 1212 -7.14 -12.24 36.00
N ASN A 1213 -7.69 -12.54 34.82
CA ASN A 1213 -7.19 -11.99 33.55
C ASN A 1213 -7.81 -10.61 33.32
N GLU A 1214 -7.13 -9.56 33.80
CA GLU A 1214 -7.55 -8.18 33.62
C GLU A 1214 -7.33 -7.70 32.18
N SER A 1215 -8.35 -7.05 31.64
CA SER A 1215 -8.30 -6.36 30.35
C SER A 1215 -7.79 -4.93 30.49
N GLU A 1216 -8.06 -4.28 31.62
CA GLU A 1216 -7.50 -3.00 32.07
C GLU A 1216 -7.37 -3.06 33.60
N PRO A 1217 -6.61 -2.16 34.26
CA PRO A 1217 -6.41 -2.23 35.70
C PRO A 1217 -7.72 -2.32 36.49
N GLY A 1218 -7.97 -3.47 37.12
CA GLY A 1218 -9.19 -3.73 37.90
C GLY A 1218 -10.46 -4.02 37.09
N THR A 1219 -10.33 -4.16 35.76
CA THR A 1219 -11.45 -4.33 34.83
C THR A 1219 -11.33 -5.66 34.09
N TYR A 1220 -12.44 -6.40 34.07
CA TYR A 1220 -12.52 -7.76 33.56
C TYR A 1220 -13.66 -7.90 32.55
N GLU A 1221 -13.52 -8.80 31.60
CA GLU A 1221 -14.60 -9.14 30.68
C GLU A 1221 -15.77 -9.79 31.41
N VAL A 1222 -17.01 -9.50 30.97
CA VAL A 1222 -18.18 -10.26 31.43
C VAL A 1222 -18.02 -11.72 31.03
N GLY A 1223 -18.25 -12.63 31.99
CA GLY A 1223 -18.03 -14.06 31.83
C GLY A 1223 -16.65 -14.54 32.31
N ALA A 1224 -15.69 -13.63 32.53
CA ALA A 1224 -14.38 -14.00 33.08
C ALA A 1224 -14.50 -14.53 34.53
N GLN A 1225 -13.60 -15.44 34.89
CA GLN A 1225 -13.46 -15.93 36.26
C GLN A 1225 -12.43 -15.07 37.03
N VAL A 1226 -12.82 -14.57 38.20
CA VAL A 1226 -11.96 -13.79 39.09
C VAL A 1226 -11.92 -14.45 40.46
N THR A 1227 -10.72 -14.56 41.03
CA THR A 1227 -10.51 -15.10 42.38
C THR A 1227 -10.04 -13.99 43.32
N VAL A 1228 -10.76 -13.78 44.42
CA VAL A 1228 -10.33 -12.89 45.50
C VAL A 1228 -9.79 -13.72 46.66
N THR A 1229 -8.70 -13.26 47.27
CA THR A 1229 -8.08 -13.92 48.43
C THR A 1229 -7.90 -12.95 49.58
N ALA A 1230 -8.21 -13.37 50.80
CA ALA A 1230 -8.06 -12.60 52.02
C ALA A 1230 -7.09 -13.28 52.99
N ALA A 1231 -6.14 -12.54 53.52
CA ALA A 1231 -5.19 -13.01 54.54
C ALA A 1231 -5.33 -12.16 55.82
N PRO A 1232 -5.68 -12.77 56.97
CA PRO A 1232 -5.83 -12.03 58.23
C PRO A 1232 -4.50 -11.50 58.75
N GLY A 1233 -4.54 -10.35 59.43
CA GLY A 1233 -3.41 -9.84 60.21
C GLY A 1233 -3.10 -10.71 61.43
N SER A 1234 -2.00 -10.43 62.13
CA SER A 1234 -1.54 -11.21 63.28
C SER A 1234 -2.62 -11.42 64.37
N ASP A 1235 -3.48 -10.43 64.57
CA ASP A 1235 -4.46 -10.37 65.67
C ASP A 1235 -5.93 -10.49 65.21
N SER A 1236 -6.16 -10.95 63.97
CA SER A 1236 -7.52 -11.11 63.42
C SER A 1236 -7.76 -12.50 62.83
N VAL A 1237 -9.03 -12.80 62.57
CA VAL A 1237 -9.45 -13.94 61.74
C VAL A 1237 -10.36 -13.45 60.62
N PHE A 1238 -10.22 -14.04 59.44
CA PHE A 1238 -11.13 -13.81 58.32
C PHE A 1238 -12.52 -14.37 58.67
N ARG A 1239 -13.58 -13.60 58.38
CA ARG A 1239 -14.97 -13.96 58.66
C ARG A 1239 -15.72 -14.33 57.38
N ASP A 1240 -15.81 -13.38 56.43
CA ASP A 1240 -16.54 -13.54 55.18
C ASP A 1240 -16.18 -12.46 54.16
N TRP A 1241 -16.50 -12.75 52.90
CA TRP A 1241 -16.60 -11.80 51.80
C TRP A 1241 -18.04 -11.30 51.68
N THR A 1242 -18.23 -9.99 51.54
CA THR A 1242 -19.55 -9.38 51.28
C THR A 1242 -19.56 -8.50 50.03
N VAL A 1243 -20.70 -8.46 49.33
CA VAL A 1243 -21.02 -7.50 48.27
C VAL A 1243 -22.30 -6.77 48.68
N ASN A 1244 -22.26 -5.44 48.74
CA ASN A 1244 -23.39 -4.62 49.22
C ASN A 1244 -23.96 -5.10 50.58
N GLY A 1245 -23.07 -5.53 51.48
CA GLY A 1245 -23.44 -6.06 52.80
C GLY A 1245 -23.95 -7.50 52.84
N THR A 1246 -24.18 -8.13 51.68
CA THR A 1246 -24.62 -9.54 51.59
C THR A 1246 -23.42 -10.47 51.53
N VAL A 1247 -23.41 -11.54 52.34
CA VAL A 1247 -22.33 -12.54 52.35
C VAL A 1247 -22.35 -13.34 51.05
N VAL A 1248 -21.22 -13.33 50.33
CA VAL A 1248 -21.03 -14.10 49.08
C VAL A 1248 -20.12 -15.31 49.26
N SER A 1249 -19.25 -15.31 50.28
CA SER A 1249 -18.42 -16.46 50.64
C SER A 1249 -17.92 -16.36 52.08
N THR A 1250 -17.77 -17.50 52.75
CA THR A 1250 -17.09 -17.60 54.06
C THR A 1250 -15.68 -18.19 53.94
N ALA A 1251 -15.26 -18.58 52.73
CA ALA A 1251 -13.91 -19.03 52.46
C ALA A 1251 -12.99 -17.83 52.18
N PRO A 1252 -11.74 -17.83 52.69
CA PRO A 1252 -10.79 -16.75 52.45
C PRO A 1252 -10.41 -16.60 50.97
N SER A 1253 -10.52 -17.68 50.18
CA SER A 1253 -10.42 -17.66 48.72
C SER A 1253 -11.81 -17.84 48.11
N TYR A 1254 -12.19 -16.97 47.17
CA TYR A 1254 -13.50 -17.00 46.51
C TYR A 1254 -13.35 -16.69 45.02
N THR A 1255 -13.74 -17.65 44.18
CA THR A 1255 -13.78 -17.51 42.72
C THR A 1255 -15.22 -17.32 42.24
N PHE A 1256 -15.43 -16.36 41.34
CA PHE A 1256 -16.75 -16.06 40.77
C PHE A 1256 -16.67 -15.56 39.33
N THR A 1257 -17.78 -15.67 38.61
CA THR A 1257 -17.95 -15.15 37.25
C THR A 1257 -18.36 -13.68 37.28
N VAL A 1258 -17.66 -12.85 36.52
CA VAL A 1258 -17.93 -11.42 36.38
C VAL A 1258 -19.21 -11.19 35.58
N THR A 1259 -20.20 -10.52 36.17
CA THR A 1259 -21.49 -10.20 35.53
C THR A 1259 -21.87 -8.72 35.63
N ALA A 1260 -21.41 -8.05 36.68
CA ALA A 1260 -21.67 -6.65 36.98
C ALA A 1260 -20.47 -6.03 37.71
N ASP A 1261 -20.47 -4.71 37.86
CA ASP A 1261 -19.46 -4.02 38.68
C ASP A 1261 -19.66 -4.40 40.14
N GLN A 1262 -18.56 -4.72 40.84
CA GLN A 1262 -18.62 -5.19 42.22
C GLN A 1262 -17.47 -4.68 43.08
N ILE A 1263 -17.79 -4.38 44.33
CA ILE A 1263 -16.83 -4.12 45.41
C ILE A 1263 -16.99 -5.24 46.44
N LEU A 1264 -15.98 -6.10 46.56
CA LEU A 1264 -15.96 -7.20 47.52
C LEU A 1264 -15.25 -6.75 48.81
N THR A 1265 -15.92 -6.88 49.95
CA THR A 1265 -15.36 -6.52 51.26
C THR A 1265 -14.96 -7.77 52.02
N ALA A 1266 -13.67 -7.92 52.32
CA ALA A 1266 -13.17 -8.94 53.24
C ALA A 1266 -13.37 -8.46 54.68
N ASN A 1267 -14.25 -9.12 55.43
CA ASN A 1267 -14.51 -8.80 56.83
C ASN A 1267 -13.60 -9.63 57.73
N PHE A 1268 -12.84 -8.94 58.59
CA PHE A 1268 -11.99 -9.52 59.62
C PHE A 1268 -12.53 -9.14 60.99
N ARG A 1269 -12.42 -10.05 61.95
CA ARG A 1269 -12.73 -9.77 63.36
C ARG A 1269 -11.50 -10.00 64.23
N PRO A 1270 -11.38 -9.30 65.38
CA PRO A 1270 -10.36 -9.61 66.37
C PRO A 1270 -10.42 -11.08 66.81
N LYS A 1271 -9.26 -11.65 67.12
CA LYS A 1271 -9.13 -13.01 67.68
C LYS A 1271 -9.77 -13.16 69.05
#